data_AF-A0A1G6GFS9-F1
#
_entry.id   AF-A0A1G6GFS9-F1
#
_cell.length_a   1.000
_cell.length_b   1.000
_cell.length_c   1.000
_cell.angle_alpha   90.00
_cell.angle_beta   90.00
_cell.angle_gamma   90.00
#
_symmetry.space_group_name_H-M   'P 1'
#
loop_
_entity.id
_entity.type
_entity.pdbx_description
1 polymer ?
#
loop_
_entity_poly.entity_id
_entity_poly.type
_entity_poly.pdbx_seq_one_letter_code
_entity_poly.pdbx_strand_id
1 'polypeptide(L)'
;MESVSDPVGMLRVRRVIALLLVALLAFLGAIGASPVHAAEPAPPVNAMAYSPDGKLLAVGTQDSRVLLYDPSSGALLRTLDSASTQPVTSLAFDPQGQVLAVGSRDSTITLWNPATGEQSRVLTGHEAAVRAVAFSPDGRTLVSGGEDSRVLLWNLGSGRAEAAITGIRDFVTAVATSPDGKRIAVASKDARIYLYDAASRAQQRTMSGHSAEITSIAFSADGTSLVSASADSTAKLWDVGAGVERRAFKGHTGALTGVGFALKGRAIVTSGEDGTVRVWNPVSGAEIGVLRNQQVPVRAVAVSPDGTSIAGGRRDGQVRTWSAATNQLQRSIDITAAPAPTPEPGTGTLTPQAQVGPTAASLSQGPGGPILVVTDATDPYSTYYAEILRTEGLNNFATADLSTVTAAGLASYDVVVLGAAALTSAQATTFSDWVGTGGNLIAMRPDADLAGLLGLAPSTGTLADGYLQVDTSRAPGNGIVGETIQFHGTADRYALAGARAVATLYSDATTATTNPAVTLRSVGTNGGEAAAFTYDLARSVVYSRQGNPAWSGQERDGYTPIRSDDLYFGATTKNPQRDWVDLSKVGIPQADEQQRLLANLVLTMNADRKPLPRFWYLPRGLNAAVVMTGDDHGNGGTAGRFDKFLADSPAGCSVADWECIRGTSYIYPSTPLTNNQAAAYDAQGFEVGLHVTTNCSDWTPTSLRSDYSSQLASFASKYTGIPAPTTNRTHCIVWSDWSTQATVERENNIRLDTNYYYWPSSWIQDRPGDFTGSAMPMRFADSTGAMTDVYQATSQMTDESGQTWPRTIDSLLDSANGPQGYYGVYTINAHTDTTDSVEADAVVASAKAHGVPVVTAKQMLTWLDGRNSSSFANLSWSANRLAFTVAPGAGARNLDMMIPTNSSTGSLASVTVDGVPASFTTRTIKGIRYAFVNATSGSYVATYSADTTAPTIGSTSPAAGATNVALSTAVTATASEALDPASVTGSTVRLLDPASNQVPATVSYDATSNSIRLAPTSSLAADTKYTATISGGGDGPAVTDLAGNRLAASVTWTFTTQSAPTGPFTIWPASATPATPSVSDPNAVELGVRFRSDVAGNVTGIRFWKGTQNTGTHTGSLWTTTGTRLASAVFSNETASGWQEVKFSTPVAITAGTTYVASYHTTSGNYAGDNDAFATAGVDNPPLHALRDGLDGADGVYAYSSTSTFPTQTWRSSNYWVDVVLDTGAPVADTTAPKVVSVSPVSGATGVGVSSGVSAVFDEAIDPATVSSSTV
;
A
#
# COMPACT_ATOMS: atom_id res chain seq x y z
N MET A 1 -57.84 62.24 46.93
CA MET A 1 -57.01 63.25 47.59
C MET A 1 -55.61 63.03 47.04
N GLU A 2 -55.24 63.82 46.03
CA GLU A 2 -54.27 64.94 46.18
C GLU A 2 -52.88 64.41 46.54
N SER A 3 -51.76 64.82 45.96
CA SER A 3 -51.41 65.72 44.86
C SER A 3 -49.88 65.66 44.79
N VAL A 4 -49.34 65.59 43.57
CA VAL A 4 -48.21 66.41 43.07
C VAL A 4 -47.09 66.80 44.05
N SER A 5 -45.87 66.35 43.76
CA SER A 5 -44.71 67.24 43.50
C SER A 5 -43.44 66.47 43.13
N ASP A 6 -43.06 66.52 41.86
CA ASP A 6 -41.66 66.56 41.39
C ASP A 6 -41.26 68.06 41.35
N PRO A 7 -39.98 68.51 41.43
CA PRO A 7 -39.17 68.54 40.19
C PRO A 7 -37.60 68.65 40.28
N VAL A 8 -36.96 68.26 39.17
CA VAL A 8 -35.67 68.70 38.52
C VAL A 8 -34.30 68.32 39.15
N GLY A 9 -33.31 67.74 38.45
CA GLY A 9 -33.24 67.37 37.03
C GLY A 9 -31.88 66.86 36.52
N MET A 10 -31.89 66.65 35.19
CA MET A 10 -30.81 66.48 34.20
C MET A 10 -30.16 65.10 33.94
N LEU A 11 -30.17 64.76 32.62
CA LEU A 11 -29.41 63.78 31.85
C LEU A 11 -29.83 62.29 31.85
N ARG A 12 -30.68 61.92 30.88
CA ARG A 12 -30.40 60.98 29.75
C ARG A 12 -31.69 60.36 29.21
N VAL A 13 -32.20 60.94 28.12
CA VAL A 13 -33.18 60.32 27.23
C VAL A 13 -32.46 59.30 26.34
N ARG A 14 -33.13 58.17 26.05
CA ARG A 14 -32.74 56.99 25.23
C ARG A 14 -32.24 55.77 26.00
N ARG A 15 -33.12 55.12 26.78
CA ARG A 15 -32.99 53.68 27.12
C ARG A 15 -34.25 53.02 27.74
N VAL A 16 -35.49 53.36 27.34
CA VAL A 16 -36.70 52.67 27.88
C VAL A 16 -37.90 52.60 26.89
N ILE A 17 -37.70 52.19 25.63
CA ILE A 17 -38.82 51.81 24.71
C ILE A 17 -38.64 50.38 24.14
N ALA A 18 -37.71 49.59 24.66
CA ALA A 18 -37.40 48.25 24.12
C ALA A 18 -37.54 47.08 25.12
N LEU A 19 -38.28 47.25 26.23
CA LEU A 19 -38.50 46.18 27.21
C LEU A 19 -39.98 45.89 27.53
N LEU A 20 -40.92 46.44 26.76
CA LEU A 20 -42.37 46.29 27.01
C LEU A 20 -43.14 45.63 25.85
N LEU A 21 -42.45 44.97 24.92
CA LEU A 21 -43.06 44.24 23.80
C LEU A 21 -42.72 42.73 23.79
N VAL A 22 -42.35 42.15 24.95
CA VAL A 22 -41.98 40.72 25.06
C VAL A 22 -42.94 39.92 25.95
N ALA A 23 -43.93 40.55 26.58
CA ALA A 23 -44.84 39.85 27.52
C ALA A 23 -46.30 39.69 27.03
N LEU A 24 -46.63 40.03 25.77
CA LEU A 24 -48.01 39.96 25.26
C LEU A 24 -48.14 39.34 23.87
N LEU A 25 -47.49 38.19 23.64
CA LEU A 25 -47.72 37.34 22.46
C LEU A 25 -47.47 35.85 22.77
N ALA A 26 -47.76 35.44 24.01
CA ALA A 26 -47.77 34.04 24.43
C ALA A 26 -49.19 33.65 24.85
N PHE A 27 -50.12 33.53 23.88
CA PHE A 27 -51.35 32.72 23.97
C PHE A 27 -52.18 32.92 22.67
N LEU A 28 -51.94 32.08 21.65
CA LEU A 28 -52.84 31.73 20.52
C LEU A 28 -51.99 31.30 19.31
N GLY A 29 -52.00 30.01 18.96
CA GLY A 29 -51.34 29.52 17.75
C GLY A 29 -51.10 28.02 17.72
N ALA A 30 -52.15 27.21 17.92
CA ALA A 30 -52.16 25.83 17.43
C ALA A 30 -52.63 25.83 15.96
N ILE A 31 -52.07 24.91 15.17
CA ILE A 31 -52.36 24.52 13.78
C ILE A 31 -51.30 24.98 12.75
N GLY A 32 -50.40 24.04 12.41
CA GLY A 32 -49.91 23.82 11.05
C GLY A 32 -48.66 24.57 10.56
N ALA A 33 -47.47 24.14 10.98
CA ALA A 33 -46.27 24.21 10.15
C ALA A 33 -45.27 23.12 10.59
N SER A 34 -44.94 22.19 9.70
CA SER A 34 -43.92 21.16 9.89
C SER A 34 -42.55 21.78 10.24
N PRO A 35 -41.67 21.10 11.00
CA PRO A 35 -40.31 21.56 11.18
C PRO A 35 -39.60 21.53 9.82
N VAL A 36 -39.09 22.67 9.40
CA VAL A 36 -38.23 22.80 8.22
C VAL A 36 -36.93 22.05 8.52
N HIS A 37 -36.61 21.05 7.70
CA HIS A 37 -35.35 20.31 7.73
C HIS A 37 -34.16 21.29 7.77
N ALA A 38 -33.24 21.11 8.71
CA ALA A 38 -31.94 21.76 8.64
C ALA A 38 -31.13 21.08 7.52
N ALA A 39 -30.72 21.85 6.51
CA ALA A 39 -29.89 21.38 5.41
C ALA A 39 -28.56 20.82 5.93
N GLU A 40 -28.05 19.76 5.31
CA GLU A 40 -26.73 19.20 5.60
C GLU A 40 -25.63 20.28 5.55
N PRO A 41 -24.59 20.24 6.41
CA PRO A 41 -23.48 21.17 6.34
C PRO A 41 -22.63 20.89 5.09
N ALA A 42 -22.39 21.94 4.30
CA ALA A 42 -21.65 21.87 3.06
C ALA A 42 -20.19 21.42 3.27
N PRO A 43 -19.61 20.59 2.36
CA PRO A 43 -18.23 20.12 2.51
C PRO A 43 -17.23 21.28 2.36
N PRO A 44 -16.11 21.30 3.12
CA PRO A 44 -15.07 22.31 2.94
C PRO A 44 -14.57 22.41 1.50
N VAL A 45 -14.38 23.64 1.01
CA VAL A 45 -13.70 23.89 -0.27
C VAL A 45 -12.19 23.83 -0.06
N ASN A 46 -11.49 23.00 -0.81
CA ASN A 46 -10.04 22.77 -0.65
C ASN A 46 -9.21 23.38 -1.78
N ALA A 47 -9.75 23.40 -2.99
CA ALA A 47 -9.07 23.92 -4.17
C ALA A 47 -10.05 24.69 -5.05
N MET A 48 -9.56 25.69 -5.78
CA MET A 48 -10.36 26.41 -6.77
C MET A 48 -9.50 26.86 -7.94
N ALA A 49 -10.08 26.88 -9.14
CA ALA A 49 -9.42 27.40 -10.34
C ALA A 49 -10.43 28.01 -11.31
N TYR A 50 -10.09 29.13 -11.95
CA TYR A 50 -10.86 29.66 -13.08
C TYR A 50 -10.37 29.03 -14.39
N SER A 51 -11.27 28.80 -15.35
CA SER A 51 -10.87 28.50 -16.73
C SER A 51 -10.14 29.71 -17.35
N PRO A 52 -9.26 29.50 -18.35
CA PRO A 52 -8.50 30.58 -18.98
C PRO A 52 -9.36 31.69 -19.62
N ASP A 53 -10.57 31.37 -20.04
CA ASP A 53 -11.55 32.33 -20.58
C ASP A 53 -12.42 32.99 -19.51
N GLY A 54 -12.26 32.60 -18.24
CA GLY A 54 -13.00 33.11 -17.08
C GLY A 54 -14.46 32.68 -17.01
N LYS A 55 -14.92 31.76 -17.88
CA LYS A 55 -16.33 31.34 -17.93
C LYS A 55 -16.69 30.20 -16.99
N LEU A 56 -15.70 29.48 -16.46
CA LEU A 56 -15.88 28.43 -15.47
C LEU A 56 -15.08 28.74 -14.20
N LEU A 57 -15.67 28.43 -13.05
CA LEU A 57 -14.98 28.31 -11.77
C LEU A 57 -15.11 26.85 -11.31
N ALA A 58 -13.99 26.13 -11.29
CA ALA A 58 -13.91 24.80 -10.70
C ALA A 58 -13.67 24.92 -9.18
N VAL A 59 -14.42 24.13 -8.41
CA VAL A 59 -14.38 24.09 -6.95
C VAL A 59 -14.18 22.65 -6.52
N GLY A 60 -13.03 22.35 -5.94
CA GLY A 60 -12.66 21.03 -5.43
C GLY A 60 -12.90 20.96 -3.94
N THR A 61 -13.59 19.93 -3.49
CA THR A 61 -14.11 19.83 -2.12
C THR A 61 -13.43 18.72 -1.33
N GLN A 62 -13.62 18.77 -0.01
CA GLN A 62 -13.13 17.76 0.93
C GLN A 62 -13.76 16.37 0.70
N ASP A 63 -14.97 16.31 0.15
CA ASP A 63 -15.71 15.08 -0.16
C ASP A 63 -15.48 14.61 -1.61
N SER A 64 -14.29 14.87 -2.17
CA SER A 64 -13.81 14.43 -3.50
C SER A 64 -14.49 15.02 -4.74
N ARG A 65 -15.55 15.81 -4.58
CA ARG A 65 -16.27 16.41 -5.73
C ARG A 65 -15.48 17.55 -6.36
N VAL A 66 -15.65 17.69 -7.67
CA VAL A 66 -15.30 18.92 -8.38
C VAL A 66 -16.55 19.52 -9.00
N LEU A 67 -16.91 20.72 -8.56
CA LEU A 67 -18.10 21.44 -9.01
C LEU A 67 -17.69 22.56 -9.98
N LEU A 68 -18.30 22.58 -11.16
CA LEU A 68 -18.07 23.61 -12.18
C LEU A 68 -19.21 24.62 -12.17
N TYR A 69 -18.90 25.88 -11.87
CA TYR A 69 -19.86 26.98 -11.83
C TYR A 69 -19.64 27.97 -12.98
N ASP A 70 -20.71 28.59 -13.45
CA ASP A 70 -20.63 29.85 -14.20
C ASP A 70 -20.39 31.00 -13.20
N PRO A 71 -19.25 31.69 -13.24
CA PRO A 71 -18.93 32.74 -12.29
C PRO A 71 -19.85 33.97 -12.35
N SER A 72 -20.46 34.23 -13.51
CA SER A 72 -21.33 35.40 -13.74
C SER A 72 -22.72 35.18 -13.15
N SER A 73 -23.32 34.02 -13.42
CA SER A 73 -24.65 33.66 -12.95
C SER A 73 -24.65 32.97 -11.58
N GLY A 74 -23.53 32.34 -11.19
CA GLY A 74 -23.42 31.49 -10.01
C GLY A 74 -24.09 30.12 -10.16
N ALA A 75 -24.53 29.76 -11.37
CA ALA A 75 -25.19 28.49 -11.62
C ALA A 75 -24.17 27.33 -11.57
N LEU A 76 -24.53 26.24 -10.87
CA LEU A 76 -23.83 24.97 -11.00
C LEU A 76 -24.09 24.44 -12.41
N LEU A 77 -23.03 24.32 -13.20
CA LEU A 77 -23.10 23.79 -14.56
C LEU A 77 -22.93 22.27 -14.56
N ARG A 78 -22.05 21.75 -13.69
CA ARG A 78 -21.69 20.33 -13.67
C ARG A 78 -21.02 19.91 -12.37
N THR A 79 -21.23 18.66 -11.99
CA THR A 79 -20.42 17.94 -10.98
C THR A 79 -19.55 16.91 -11.70
N LEU A 80 -18.26 16.86 -11.37
CA LEU A 80 -17.33 15.82 -11.80
C LEU A 80 -17.08 14.90 -10.62
N ASP A 81 -17.67 13.71 -10.67
CA ASP A 81 -17.56 12.69 -9.63
C ASP A 81 -16.51 11.67 -10.03
N SER A 82 -15.34 11.72 -9.38
CA SER A 82 -14.29 10.74 -9.57
C SER A 82 -14.61 9.46 -8.79
N ALA A 83 -14.06 8.32 -9.20
CA ALA A 83 -14.15 7.08 -8.41
C ALA A 83 -13.35 7.17 -7.08
N SER A 84 -12.48 8.17 -6.94
CA SER A 84 -11.76 8.48 -5.71
C SER A 84 -12.68 9.17 -4.72
N THR A 85 -12.68 8.70 -3.48
CA THR A 85 -13.39 9.33 -2.35
C THR A 85 -12.48 10.26 -1.54
N GLN A 86 -11.26 10.49 -2.03
CA GLN A 86 -10.26 11.29 -1.34
C GLN A 86 -10.41 12.79 -1.63
N PRO A 87 -10.07 13.68 -0.67
CA PRO A 87 -10.19 15.11 -0.84
C PRO A 87 -9.47 15.63 -2.08
N VAL A 88 -10.12 16.51 -2.84
CA VAL A 88 -9.45 17.27 -3.90
C VAL A 88 -8.50 18.26 -3.24
N THR A 89 -7.23 18.23 -3.64
CA THR A 89 -6.17 19.06 -3.05
C THR A 89 -5.73 20.18 -3.96
N SER A 90 -5.82 19.98 -5.29
CA SER A 90 -5.39 20.97 -6.27
C SER A 90 -6.17 20.84 -7.57
N LEU A 91 -6.41 21.97 -8.23
CA LEU A 91 -7.09 22.08 -9.52
C LEU A 91 -6.30 22.96 -10.48
N ALA A 92 -6.17 22.56 -11.73
CA ALA A 92 -5.60 23.40 -12.78
C ALA A 92 -6.30 23.14 -14.12
N PHE A 93 -6.67 24.19 -14.84
CA PHE A 93 -7.08 24.10 -16.24
C PHE A 93 -5.85 24.18 -17.15
N ASP A 94 -5.87 23.45 -18.26
CA ASP A 94 -4.92 23.66 -19.35
C ASP A 94 -5.12 25.05 -19.97
N PRO A 95 -4.12 25.59 -20.70
CA PRO A 95 -4.21 26.94 -21.27
C PRO A 95 -5.36 27.13 -22.28
N GLN A 96 -5.87 26.03 -22.86
CA GLN A 96 -7.01 26.05 -23.79
C GLN A 96 -8.37 25.83 -23.10
N GLY A 97 -8.38 25.52 -21.80
CA GLY A 97 -9.60 25.22 -21.02
C GLY A 97 -10.32 23.93 -21.44
N GLN A 98 -9.65 23.05 -22.18
CA GLN A 98 -10.19 21.78 -22.67
C GLN A 98 -9.97 20.63 -21.68
N VAL A 99 -9.02 20.77 -20.75
CA VAL A 99 -8.66 19.75 -19.76
C VAL A 99 -8.56 20.40 -18.38
N LEU A 100 -9.21 19.78 -17.40
CA LEU A 100 -9.06 20.10 -15.98
C LEU A 100 -8.30 18.96 -15.29
N ALA A 101 -7.13 19.27 -14.75
CA ALA A 101 -6.37 18.37 -13.89
C ALA A 101 -6.83 18.52 -12.44
N VAL A 102 -7.09 17.39 -11.79
CA VAL A 102 -7.57 17.28 -10.42
C VAL A 102 -6.59 16.43 -9.64
N GLY A 103 -5.79 17.06 -8.78
CA GLY A 103 -4.91 16.37 -7.83
C GLY A 103 -5.69 15.96 -6.59
N SER A 104 -5.43 14.75 -6.09
CA SER A 104 -6.15 14.15 -4.97
C SER A 104 -5.20 13.55 -3.93
N ARG A 105 -5.73 13.34 -2.71
CA ARG A 105 -4.99 12.65 -1.64
C ARG A 105 -4.80 11.15 -1.89
N ASP A 106 -5.48 10.57 -2.88
CA ASP A 106 -5.27 9.17 -3.31
C ASP A 106 -3.98 8.93 -4.11
N SER A 107 -3.06 9.90 -4.10
CA SER A 107 -1.79 9.88 -4.86
C SER A 107 -1.97 9.94 -6.39
N THR A 108 -3.17 10.23 -6.89
CA THR A 108 -3.44 10.33 -8.33
C THR A 108 -3.76 11.75 -8.79
N ILE A 109 -3.67 11.93 -10.11
CA ILE A 109 -4.22 13.09 -10.80
C ILE A 109 -5.21 12.61 -11.84
N THR A 110 -6.45 13.08 -11.79
CA THR A 110 -7.45 12.77 -12.81
C THR A 110 -7.59 13.93 -13.80
N LEU A 111 -7.69 13.62 -15.09
CA LEU A 111 -7.84 14.60 -16.17
C LEU A 111 -9.26 14.55 -16.72
N TRP A 112 -9.95 15.68 -16.71
CA TRP A 112 -11.35 15.79 -17.07
C TRP A 112 -11.56 16.73 -18.24
N ASN A 113 -12.51 16.41 -19.11
CA ASN A 113 -13.03 17.40 -20.05
C ASN A 113 -14.13 18.22 -19.34
N PRO A 114 -13.92 19.52 -19.10
CA PRO A 114 -14.88 20.33 -18.34
C PRO A 114 -16.19 20.61 -19.11
N ALA A 115 -16.19 20.50 -20.44
CA ALA A 115 -17.39 20.67 -21.25
C ALA A 115 -18.29 19.43 -21.19
N THR A 116 -17.72 18.24 -21.36
CA THR A 116 -18.49 16.98 -21.40
C THR A 116 -18.71 16.37 -20.03
N GLY A 117 -17.79 16.60 -19.09
CA GLY A 117 -17.80 15.95 -17.77
C GLY A 117 -17.12 14.59 -17.72
N GLU A 118 -16.50 14.16 -18.82
CA GLU A 118 -15.90 12.85 -18.91
C GLU A 118 -14.48 12.86 -18.35
N GLN A 119 -14.16 11.85 -17.55
CA GLN A 119 -12.79 11.58 -17.14
C GLN A 119 -12.04 10.95 -18.32
N SER A 120 -11.01 11.65 -18.80
CA SER A 120 -10.21 11.21 -19.95
C SER A 120 -9.07 10.27 -19.57
N ARG A 121 -8.46 10.47 -18.38
CA ARG A 121 -7.27 9.72 -17.96
C ARG A 121 -7.03 9.86 -16.45
N VAL A 122 -6.42 8.85 -15.85
CA VAL A 122 -5.86 8.90 -14.50
C VAL A 122 -4.35 8.81 -14.62
N LEU A 123 -3.62 9.72 -13.99
CA LEU A 123 -2.17 9.75 -13.92
C LEU A 123 -1.74 9.21 -12.56
N THR A 124 -1.00 8.10 -12.57
CA THR A 124 -0.51 7.40 -11.39
C THR A 124 1.02 7.41 -11.39
N GLY A 125 1.64 7.67 -10.25
CA GLY A 125 3.11 7.69 -10.12
C GLY A 125 3.66 8.43 -8.90
N HIS A 126 2.86 9.28 -8.25
CA HIS A 126 3.18 9.74 -6.90
C HIS A 126 2.96 8.59 -5.90
N GLU A 127 3.82 8.51 -4.89
CA GLU A 127 3.78 7.46 -3.85
C GLU A 127 3.00 7.89 -2.60
N ALA A 128 2.57 9.15 -2.55
CA ALA A 128 1.74 9.74 -1.51
C ALA A 128 0.87 10.87 -2.11
N ALA A 129 0.02 11.50 -1.28
CA ALA A 129 -0.95 12.50 -1.71
C ALA A 129 -0.36 13.58 -2.65
N VAL A 130 -1.04 13.83 -3.77
CA VAL A 130 -0.69 14.94 -4.66
C VAL A 130 -1.21 16.22 -4.03
N ARG A 131 -0.36 17.21 -3.77
CA ARG A 131 -0.79 18.49 -3.17
C ARG A 131 -0.94 19.60 -4.17
N ALA A 132 -0.31 19.49 -5.33
CA ALA A 132 -0.26 20.57 -6.29
C ALA A 132 -0.17 20.05 -7.73
N VAL A 133 -0.89 20.72 -8.64
CA VAL A 133 -0.84 20.48 -10.09
C VAL A 133 -0.80 21.82 -10.84
N ALA A 134 -0.03 21.89 -11.93
CA ALA A 134 0.06 23.08 -12.79
C ALA A 134 0.41 22.70 -14.24
N PHE A 135 -0.29 23.27 -15.23
CA PHE A 135 0.06 23.07 -16.64
C PHE A 135 1.19 24.01 -17.10
N SER A 136 1.98 23.56 -18.07
CA SER A 136 2.86 24.43 -18.85
C SER A 136 2.03 25.37 -19.74
N PRO A 137 2.53 26.57 -20.08
CA PRO A 137 1.81 27.52 -20.92
C PRO A 137 1.48 27.02 -22.33
N ASP A 138 2.19 26.02 -22.83
CA ASP A 138 1.91 25.37 -24.12
C ASP A 138 0.90 24.22 -24.01
N GLY A 139 0.45 23.86 -22.80
CA GLY A 139 -0.53 22.81 -22.52
C GLY A 139 -0.01 21.39 -22.73
N ARG A 140 1.28 21.18 -22.97
CA ARG A 140 1.84 19.85 -23.27
C ARG A 140 2.30 19.10 -22.04
N THR A 141 2.71 19.82 -21.01
CA THR A 141 3.25 19.25 -19.78
C THR A 141 2.37 19.63 -18.61
N LEU A 142 2.01 18.64 -17.78
CA LEU A 142 1.49 18.89 -16.44
C LEU A 142 2.62 18.67 -15.44
N VAL A 143 2.77 19.57 -14.48
CA VAL A 143 3.70 19.45 -13.36
C VAL A 143 2.87 19.15 -12.11
N SER A 144 3.29 18.18 -11.31
CA SER A 144 2.65 17.89 -10.04
C SER A 144 3.66 17.71 -8.92
N GLY A 145 3.23 17.99 -7.68
CA GLY A 145 4.03 17.81 -6.49
C GLY A 145 3.23 17.08 -5.40
N GLY A 146 3.89 16.19 -4.67
CA GLY A 146 3.25 15.34 -3.66
C GLY A 146 3.97 15.29 -2.32
N GLU A 147 3.34 14.60 -1.37
CA GLU A 147 3.88 14.30 -0.04
C GLU A 147 5.03 13.27 -0.08
N ASP A 148 5.27 12.65 -1.24
CA ASP A 148 6.43 11.81 -1.51
C ASP A 148 7.73 12.62 -1.71
N SER A 149 7.68 13.94 -1.51
CA SER A 149 8.79 14.88 -1.74
C SER A 149 9.29 14.91 -3.19
N ARG A 150 8.43 14.52 -4.15
CA ARG A 150 8.76 14.49 -5.58
C ARG A 150 7.96 15.54 -6.35
N VAL A 151 8.53 15.99 -7.45
CA VAL A 151 7.81 16.70 -8.51
C VAL A 151 7.84 15.87 -9.78
N LEU A 152 6.69 15.51 -10.30
CA LEU A 152 6.55 14.74 -11.54
C LEU A 152 6.13 15.64 -12.69
N LEU A 153 6.76 15.44 -13.85
CA LEU A 153 6.43 16.13 -15.10
C LEU A 153 5.77 15.12 -16.03
N TRP A 154 4.49 15.30 -16.27
CA TRP A 154 3.66 14.45 -17.11
C TRP A 154 3.54 15.04 -18.50
N ASN A 155 3.67 14.20 -19.51
CA ASN A 155 3.30 14.56 -20.86
C ASN A 155 1.89 14.05 -21.13
N LEU A 156 1.01 14.96 -21.53
CA LEU A 156 -0.41 14.65 -21.70
C LEU A 156 -0.67 13.76 -22.91
N GLY A 157 0.20 13.79 -23.92
CA GLY A 157 0.11 12.91 -25.09
C GLY A 157 0.36 11.44 -24.70
N SER A 158 1.45 11.17 -23.98
CA SER A 158 1.85 9.82 -23.58
C SER A 158 1.13 9.31 -22.32
N GLY A 159 0.71 10.22 -21.43
CA GLY A 159 0.01 9.88 -20.17
C GLY A 159 0.92 9.31 -19.09
N ARG A 160 2.24 9.44 -19.24
CA ARG A 160 3.24 8.97 -18.28
C ARG A 160 4.02 10.16 -17.71
N ALA A 161 4.59 9.98 -16.52
CA ALA A 161 5.61 10.87 -16.00
C ALA A 161 6.88 10.70 -16.86
N GLU A 162 7.30 11.75 -17.55
CA GLU A 162 8.49 11.74 -18.43
C GLU A 162 9.76 12.19 -17.70
N ALA A 163 9.60 12.80 -16.53
CA ALA A 163 10.70 13.15 -15.65
C ALA A 163 10.22 13.32 -14.21
N ALA A 164 11.15 13.16 -13.27
CA ALA A 164 10.98 13.51 -11.88
C ALA A 164 12.10 14.48 -11.46
N ILE A 165 11.74 15.49 -10.68
CA ILE A 165 12.69 16.30 -9.91
C ILE A 165 12.69 15.73 -8.49
N THR A 166 13.84 15.23 -8.07
CA THR A 166 14.07 14.60 -6.75
C THR A 166 15.10 15.41 -5.96
N GLY A 167 15.20 15.17 -4.64
CA GLY A 167 16.09 15.93 -3.75
C GLY A 167 15.44 17.14 -3.06
N ILE A 168 14.12 17.29 -3.16
CA ILE A 168 13.34 18.16 -2.26
C ILE A 168 13.36 17.51 -0.86
N ARG A 169 13.53 18.32 0.19
CA ARG A 169 13.82 17.83 1.56
C ARG A 169 12.59 17.40 2.36
N ASP A 170 11.40 17.78 1.91
CA ASP A 170 10.12 17.53 2.57
C ASP A 170 8.99 17.67 1.53
N PHE A 171 7.73 17.51 1.94
CA PHE A 171 6.56 17.49 1.08
C PHE A 171 6.53 18.69 0.11
N VAL A 172 6.18 18.42 -1.14
CA VAL A 172 5.90 19.48 -2.11
C VAL A 172 4.47 19.93 -1.90
N THR A 173 4.29 21.22 -1.62
CA THR A 173 3.01 21.79 -1.18
C THR A 173 2.35 22.67 -2.23
N ALA A 174 3.14 23.28 -3.13
CA ALA A 174 2.65 24.01 -4.29
C ALA A 174 3.66 23.97 -5.45
N VAL A 175 3.16 23.95 -6.69
CA VAL A 175 3.97 24.04 -7.91
C VAL A 175 3.40 25.11 -8.85
N ALA A 176 4.28 25.80 -9.59
CA ALA A 176 3.86 26.77 -10.61
C ALA A 176 4.84 26.78 -11.78
N THR A 177 4.32 26.96 -13.00
CA THR A 177 5.13 27.19 -14.21
C THR A 177 5.19 28.69 -14.53
N SER A 178 6.34 29.18 -14.99
CA SER A 178 6.44 30.58 -15.42
C SER A 178 5.65 30.81 -16.72
N PRO A 179 5.10 32.01 -16.95
CA PRO A 179 4.31 32.29 -18.16
C PRO A 179 5.06 32.10 -19.49
N ASP A 180 6.39 32.21 -19.48
CA ASP A 180 7.25 31.93 -20.64
C ASP A 180 7.60 30.44 -20.81
N GLY A 181 7.14 29.58 -19.89
CA GLY A 181 7.37 28.14 -19.88
C GLY A 181 8.80 27.73 -19.52
N LYS A 182 9.67 28.66 -19.14
CA LYS A 182 11.10 28.39 -18.94
C LYS A 182 11.45 27.97 -17.52
N ARG A 183 10.57 28.16 -16.55
CA ARG A 183 10.86 27.86 -15.14
C ARG A 183 9.73 27.11 -14.46
N ILE A 184 10.11 26.27 -13.51
CA ILE A 184 9.21 25.60 -12.58
C ILE A 184 9.59 26.06 -11.17
N ALA A 185 8.63 26.63 -10.44
CA ALA A 185 8.77 26.95 -9.03
C ALA A 185 8.09 25.85 -8.20
N VAL A 186 8.79 25.39 -7.17
CA VAL A 186 8.37 24.30 -6.28
C VAL A 186 8.46 24.81 -4.84
N ALA A 187 7.33 24.90 -4.16
CA ALA A 187 7.27 25.23 -2.74
C ALA A 187 7.19 23.95 -1.91
N SER A 188 7.87 23.95 -0.76
CA SER A 188 7.94 22.79 0.13
C SER A 188 7.57 23.15 1.57
N LYS A 189 7.18 22.11 2.31
CA LYS A 189 6.97 22.13 3.76
C LYS A 189 8.22 22.54 4.54
N ASP A 190 9.41 22.41 3.95
CA ASP A 190 10.69 22.81 4.54
C ASP A 190 10.94 24.35 4.59
N ALA A 191 9.90 25.14 4.29
CA ALA A 191 9.88 26.60 4.25
C ALA A 191 10.71 27.23 3.10
N ARG A 192 11.02 26.47 2.03
CA ARG A 192 11.78 26.96 0.87
C ARG A 192 11.00 26.87 -0.44
N ILE A 193 11.42 27.70 -1.40
CA ILE A 193 11.00 27.62 -2.80
C ILE A 193 12.22 27.27 -3.66
N TYR A 194 12.09 26.22 -4.46
CA TYR A 194 13.10 25.78 -5.41
C TYR A 194 12.68 26.22 -6.82
N LEU A 195 13.60 26.89 -7.53
CA LEU A 195 13.42 27.30 -8.92
C LEU A 195 14.23 26.39 -9.82
N TYR A 196 13.57 25.74 -10.77
CA TYR A 196 14.17 24.88 -11.77
C TYR A 196 14.02 25.49 -13.15
N ASP A 197 15.03 25.26 -14.00
CA ASP A 197 14.90 25.44 -15.43
C ASP A 197 13.99 24.35 -16.01
N ALA A 198 12.94 24.72 -16.73
CA ALA A 198 11.94 23.75 -17.19
C ALA A 198 12.48 22.77 -18.25
N ALA A 199 13.48 23.20 -19.05
CA ALA A 199 14.03 22.40 -20.14
C ALA A 199 15.13 21.45 -19.65
N SER A 200 16.14 21.99 -18.95
CA SER A 200 17.28 21.23 -18.44
C SER A 200 17.01 20.53 -17.11
N ARG A 201 15.95 20.95 -16.39
CA ARG A 201 15.58 20.46 -15.03
C ARG A 201 16.66 20.76 -13.99
N ALA A 202 17.65 21.58 -14.34
CA ALA A 202 18.67 22.02 -13.41
C ALA A 202 18.05 22.98 -12.38
N GLN A 203 18.35 22.76 -11.10
CA GLN A 203 17.99 23.71 -10.06
C GLN A 203 18.76 25.01 -10.29
N GLN A 204 18.04 26.09 -10.58
CA GLN A 204 18.62 27.41 -10.77
C GLN A 204 18.88 28.09 -9.42
N ARG A 205 17.91 28.04 -8.49
CA ARG A 205 17.97 28.75 -7.20
C ARG A 205 17.16 28.06 -6.10
N THR A 206 17.52 28.37 -4.86
CA THR A 206 16.69 28.11 -3.67
C THR A 206 16.42 29.44 -2.99
N MET A 207 15.15 29.81 -2.86
CA MET A 207 14.70 31.02 -2.19
C MET A 207 14.27 30.66 -0.76
N SER A 208 14.96 31.23 0.22
CA SER A 208 14.72 31.00 1.66
C SER A 208 14.32 32.31 2.33
N GLY A 209 13.42 32.24 3.30
CA GLY A 209 12.99 33.43 4.05
C GLY A 209 11.68 33.27 4.82
N HIS A 210 10.86 32.25 4.51
CA HIS A 210 9.76 31.82 5.36
C HIS A 210 10.28 31.00 6.55
N SER A 211 9.53 30.98 7.66
CA SER A 211 9.88 30.21 8.87
C SER A 211 9.00 28.99 9.10
N ALA A 212 8.06 28.71 8.21
CA ALA A 212 7.18 27.55 8.24
C ALA A 212 6.78 27.14 6.81
N GLU A 213 6.02 26.06 6.69
CA GLU A 213 5.49 25.52 5.43
C GLU A 213 4.97 26.61 4.50
N ILE A 214 5.33 26.53 3.21
CA ILE A 214 4.78 27.39 2.17
C ILE A 214 3.56 26.68 1.61
N THR A 215 2.39 27.31 1.61
CA THR A 215 1.11 26.66 1.26
C THR A 215 0.64 26.95 -0.16
N SER A 216 1.12 28.04 -0.79
CA SER A 216 0.72 28.43 -2.14
C SER A 216 1.75 29.38 -2.78
N ILE A 217 1.90 29.32 -4.10
CA ILE A 217 2.78 30.20 -4.89
C ILE A 217 2.11 30.62 -6.21
N ALA A 218 2.46 31.81 -6.72
CA ALA A 218 2.01 32.29 -8.03
C ALA A 218 3.04 33.21 -8.71
N PHE A 219 3.22 33.08 -10.03
CA PHE A 219 4.02 34.01 -10.83
C PHE A 219 3.24 35.26 -11.22
N SER A 220 3.92 36.39 -11.37
CA SER A 220 3.39 37.55 -12.08
C SER A 220 3.27 37.25 -13.58
N ALA A 221 2.36 37.93 -14.29
CA ALA A 221 2.09 37.69 -15.70
C ALA A 221 3.32 37.88 -16.63
N ASP A 222 4.30 38.68 -16.20
CA ASP A 222 5.58 38.89 -16.90
C ASP A 222 6.68 37.88 -16.49
N GLY A 223 6.40 36.99 -15.52
CA GLY A 223 7.33 36.00 -15.00
C GLY A 223 8.50 36.57 -14.17
N THR A 224 8.55 37.88 -13.93
CA THR A 224 9.69 38.53 -13.25
C THR A 224 9.61 38.44 -11.73
N SER A 225 8.40 38.25 -11.21
CA SER A 225 8.12 38.18 -9.77
C SER A 225 7.34 36.92 -9.44
N LEU A 226 7.51 36.42 -8.22
CA LEU A 226 6.75 35.31 -7.65
C LEU A 226 6.24 35.73 -6.29
N VAL A 227 5.03 35.34 -5.92
CA VAL A 227 4.48 35.55 -4.58
C VAL A 227 4.25 34.20 -3.91
N SER A 228 4.52 34.11 -2.61
CA SER A 228 4.27 32.92 -1.78
C SER A 228 3.42 33.25 -0.56
N ALA A 229 2.65 32.27 -0.10
CA ALA A 229 1.89 32.26 1.15
C ALA A 229 2.43 31.16 2.07
N SER A 230 2.46 31.40 3.39
CA SER A 230 3.03 30.45 4.36
C SER A 230 2.19 30.32 5.63
N ALA A 231 2.35 29.17 6.29
CA ALA A 231 1.89 28.90 7.64
C ALA A 231 2.51 29.85 8.69
N ASP A 232 3.58 30.59 8.36
CA ASP A 232 4.16 31.62 9.22
C ASP A 232 3.33 32.93 9.31
N SER A 233 2.10 32.91 8.77
CA SER A 233 1.16 34.02 8.73
C SER A 233 1.61 35.20 7.86
N THR A 234 2.59 34.99 6.96
CA THR A 234 3.06 36.01 6.01
C THR A 234 2.95 35.55 4.56
N ALA A 235 2.80 36.52 3.65
CA ALA A 235 3.08 36.33 2.24
C ALA A 235 4.36 37.08 1.87
N LYS A 236 5.12 36.58 0.88
CA LYS A 236 6.36 37.23 0.41
C LYS A 236 6.35 37.40 -1.11
N LEU A 237 6.82 38.56 -1.58
CA LEU A 237 7.07 38.86 -2.98
C LEU A 237 8.57 38.69 -3.26
N TRP A 238 8.88 37.92 -4.29
CA TRP A 238 10.22 37.51 -4.67
C TRP A 238 10.60 38.06 -6.03
N ASP A 239 11.86 38.42 -6.19
CA ASP A 239 12.50 38.60 -7.49
C ASP A 239 12.89 37.23 -8.05
N VAL A 240 12.32 36.82 -9.17
CA VAL A 240 12.59 35.49 -9.76
C VAL A 240 13.99 35.44 -10.39
N GLY A 241 14.48 36.58 -10.91
CA GLY A 241 15.78 36.71 -11.53
C GLY A 241 16.91 36.61 -10.51
N ALA A 242 16.81 37.34 -9.41
CA ALA A 242 17.80 37.41 -8.33
C ALA A 242 17.60 36.34 -7.24
N GLY A 243 16.39 35.78 -7.10
CA GLY A 243 16.07 34.79 -6.05
C GLY A 243 16.01 35.39 -4.65
N VAL A 244 15.70 36.69 -4.53
CA VAL A 244 15.68 37.42 -3.26
C VAL A 244 14.28 37.91 -2.92
N GLU A 245 13.98 37.96 -1.63
CA GLU A 245 12.77 38.59 -1.11
C GLU A 245 12.81 40.10 -1.41
N ARG A 246 11.79 40.60 -2.10
CA ARG A 246 11.57 42.03 -2.31
C ARG A 246 10.72 42.63 -1.19
N ARG A 247 9.77 41.87 -0.65
CA ARG A 247 8.84 42.34 0.38
C ARG A 247 8.13 41.20 1.10
N ALA A 248 7.84 41.40 2.39
CA ALA A 248 6.88 40.61 3.16
C ALA A 248 5.60 41.41 3.40
N PHE A 249 4.45 40.75 3.32
CA PHE A 249 3.13 41.25 3.67
C PHE A 249 2.70 40.60 4.97
N LYS A 250 2.50 41.43 6.01
CA LYS A 250 2.14 41.00 7.37
C LYS A 250 0.78 41.59 7.72
N GLY A 251 -0.08 40.78 8.33
CA GLY A 251 -1.38 41.24 8.82
C GLY A 251 -2.40 40.14 9.07
N HIS A 252 -2.22 38.95 8.47
CA HIS A 252 -2.98 37.76 8.84
C HIS A 252 -2.62 37.30 10.27
N THR A 253 -3.61 36.76 10.99
CA THR A 253 -3.43 36.23 12.36
C THR A 253 -3.43 34.71 12.43
N GLY A 254 -3.38 34.05 11.28
CA GLY A 254 -3.30 32.59 11.15
C GLY A 254 -2.59 32.22 9.85
N ALA A 255 -2.35 30.92 9.66
CA ALA A 255 -1.70 30.37 8.48
C ALA A 255 -2.37 30.85 7.20
N LEU A 256 -1.59 31.28 6.20
CA LEU A 256 -2.14 31.56 4.88
C LEU A 256 -2.36 30.25 4.13
N THR A 257 -3.38 30.22 3.30
CA THR A 257 -3.84 29.03 2.56
C THR A 257 -3.76 29.22 1.05
N GLY A 258 -3.65 30.46 0.56
CA GLY A 258 -3.67 30.76 -0.87
C GLY A 258 -3.15 32.15 -1.21
N VAL A 259 -2.65 32.32 -2.43
CA VAL A 259 -2.14 33.60 -2.94
C VAL A 259 -2.38 33.77 -4.45
N GLY A 260 -2.49 35.01 -4.94
CA GLY A 260 -2.57 35.29 -6.38
C GLY A 260 -2.35 36.77 -6.74
N PHE A 261 -2.02 37.05 -8.01
CA PHE A 261 -1.94 38.42 -8.53
C PHE A 261 -3.29 38.84 -9.15
N ALA A 262 -3.73 40.06 -8.85
CA ALA A 262 -4.93 40.66 -9.41
C ALA A 262 -4.64 42.03 -10.07
N LEU A 263 -5.62 42.57 -10.80
CA LEU A 263 -5.56 43.88 -11.45
C LEU A 263 -4.33 44.07 -12.35
N LYS A 264 -3.93 43.03 -13.08
CA LYS A 264 -2.70 42.98 -13.92
C LYS A 264 -1.42 43.22 -13.10
N GLY A 265 -1.32 42.58 -11.94
CA GLY A 265 -0.16 42.66 -11.05
C GLY A 265 -0.09 43.91 -10.18
N ARG A 266 -1.14 44.76 -10.17
CA ARG A 266 -1.24 45.93 -9.28
C ARG A 266 -1.75 45.59 -7.88
N ALA A 267 -2.23 44.36 -7.68
CA ALA A 267 -2.67 43.85 -6.40
C ALA A 267 -2.17 42.41 -6.18
N ILE A 268 -1.90 42.07 -4.92
CA ILE A 268 -1.70 40.69 -4.45
C ILE A 268 -2.89 40.34 -3.56
N VAL A 269 -3.42 39.14 -3.70
CA VAL A 269 -4.52 38.60 -2.90
C VAL A 269 -4.00 37.45 -2.06
N THR A 270 -4.35 37.40 -0.78
CA THR A 270 -4.00 36.31 0.14
C THR A 270 -5.23 35.82 0.88
N SER A 271 -5.31 34.52 1.17
CA SER A 271 -6.34 33.92 2.06
C SER A 271 -5.69 33.20 3.24
N GLY A 272 -6.42 33.04 4.34
CA GLY A 272 -5.89 32.32 5.50
C GLY A 272 -6.92 31.75 6.47
N GLU A 273 -6.41 30.96 7.42
CA GLU A 273 -7.16 30.32 8.50
C GLU A 273 -7.78 31.34 9.48
N ASP A 274 -7.35 32.61 9.42
CA ASP A 274 -8.01 33.72 10.14
C ASP A 274 -9.37 34.13 9.53
N GLY A 275 -9.82 33.44 8.48
CA GLY A 275 -11.10 33.65 7.82
C GLY A 275 -11.15 34.91 6.95
N THR A 276 -9.99 35.47 6.59
CA THR A 276 -9.93 36.69 5.77
C THR A 276 -9.32 36.42 4.39
N VAL A 277 -9.79 37.17 3.39
CA VAL A 277 -9.05 37.39 2.14
C VAL A 277 -8.55 38.84 2.16
N ARG A 278 -7.25 39.06 1.99
CA ARG A 278 -6.62 40.38 2.04
C ARG A 278 -6.04 40.76 0.69
N VAL A 279 -6.08 42.05 0.40
CA VAL A 279 -5.61 42.63 -0.86
C VAL A 279 -4.52 43.64 -0.54
N TRP A 280 -3.37 43.50 -1.19
CA TRP A 280 -2.15 44.24 -0.91
C TRP A 280 -1.67 44.99 -2.16
N ASN A 281 -1.09 46.15 -1.96
CA ASN A 281 -0.33 46.83 -3.00
C ASN A 281 1.10 46.23 -3.04
N PRO A 282 1.51 45.60 -4.15
CA PRO A 282 2.80 44.91 -4.24
C PRO A 282 4.00 45.85 -4.18
N VAL A 283 3.83 47.14 -4.52
CA VAL A 283 4.91 48.14 -4.51
C VAL A 283 5.07 48.74 -3.12
N SER A 284 3.99 49.21 -2.51
CA SER A 284 4.06 49.88 -1.21
C SER A 284 4.03 48.90 -0.03
N GLY A 285 3.59 47.66 -0.22
CA GLY A 285 3.36 46.70 0.86
C GLY A 285 2.11 46.98 1.68
N ALA A 286 1.39 48.07 1.40
CA ALA A 286 0.22 48.45 2.15
C ALA A 286 -0.94 47.49 1.88
N GLU A 287 -1.67 47.13 2.92
CA GLU A 287 -2.99 46.53 2.80
C GLU A 287 -3.94 47.59 2.19
N ILE A 288 -4.58 47.24 1.08
CA ILE A 288 -5.52 48.10 0.35
C ILE A 288 -6.96 47.56 0.42
N GLY A 289 -7.16 46.39 1.02
CA GLY A 289 -8.47 45.86 1.30
C GLY A 289 -8.44 44.61 2.17
N VAL A 290 -9.47 44.44 2.98
CA VAL A 290 -9.76 43.17 3.68
C VAL A 290 -11.19 42.78 3.35
N LEU A 291 -11.33 41.65 2.67
CA LEU A 291 -12.61 41.02 2.36
C LEU A 291 -12.98 40.15 3.57
N ARG A 292 -13.64 40.77 4.55
CA ARG A 292 -14.15 40.11 5.78
C ARG A 292 -15.58 39.64 5.55
N ASN A 293 -15.97 38.50 6.15
CA ASN A 293 -17.33 38.28 6.67
C ASN A 293 -17.50 36.86 7.30
N GLN A 294 -17.33 36.81 8.63
CA GLN A 294 -17.45 35.69 9.60
C GLN A 294 -16.22 34.76 9.75
N GLN A 295 -15.96 34.32 10.99
CA GLN A 295 -14.74 33.63 11.47
C GLN A 295 -14.58 32.18 10.97
N VAL A 296 -14.90 31.93 9.69
CA VAL A 296 -14.74 30.62 9.07
C VAL A 296 -13.48 30.66 8.19
N PRO A 297 -12.52 29.73 8.37
CA PRO A 297 -11.32 29.65 7.57
C PRO A 297 -11.57 29.67 6.05
N VAL A 298 -10.77 30.45 5.33
CA VAL A 298 -10.73 30.44 3.86
C VAL A 298 -9.60 29.49 3.46
N ARG A 299 -9.92 28.38 2.80
CA ARG A 299 -8.95 27.33 2.47
C ARG A 299 -8.39 27.43 1.05
N ALA A 300 -9.08 28.14 0.15
CA ALA A 300 -8.63 28.36 -1.22
C ALA A 300 -8.98 29.76 -1.69
N VAL A 301 -8.15 30.34 -2.57
CA VAL A 301 -8.42 31.58 -3.29
C VAL A 301 -8.10 31.40 -4.77
N ALA A 302 -8.91 31.97 -5.65
CA ALA A 302 -8.65 32.00 -7.09
C ALA A 302 -8.92 33.41 -7.64
N VAL A 303 -8.09 33.86 -8.57
CA VAL A 303 -8.28 35.15 -9.26
C VAL A 303 -8.65 34.87 -10.71
N SER A 304 -9.63 35.59 -11.26
CA SER A 304 -10.03 35.43 -12.66
C SER A 304 -8.88 35.83 -13.61
N PRO A 305 -8.81 35.25 -14.82
CA PRO A 305 -7.70 35.52 -15.75
C PRO A 305 -7.54 37.00 -16.14
N ASP A 306 -8.63 37.77 -16.18
CA ASP A 306 -8.62 39.21 -16.44
C ASP A 306 -8.17 40.04 -15.21
N GLY A 307 -8.01 39.38 -14.05
CA GLY A 307 -7.59 39.95 -12.78
C GLY A 307 -8.66 40.82 -12.10
N THR A 308 -9.93 40.76 -12.53
CA THR A 308 -10.99 41.64 -12.04
C THR A 308 -11.87 41.04 -10.95
N SER A 309 -11.85 39.71 -10.79
CA SER A 309 -12.68 38.98 -9.83
C SER A 309 -11.81 38.06 -8.95
N ILE A 310 -12.19 37.96 -7.67
CA ILE A 310 -11.53 37.14 -6.65
C ILE A 310 -12.58 36.15 -6.14
N ALA A 311 -12.28 34.86 -6.11
CA ALA A 311 -13.09 33.83 -5.47
C ALA A 311 -12.39 33.31 -4.20
N GLY A 312 -13.15 33.09 -3.12
CA GLY A 312 -12.67 32.54 -1.86
C GLY A 312 -13.56 31.37 -1.41
N GLY A 313 -12.96 30.20 -1.25
CA GLY A 313 -13.62 28.96 -0.83
C GLY A 313 -13.41 28.74 0.67
N ARG A 314 -14.51 28.53 1.39
CA ARG A 314 -14.50 28.46 2.86
C ARG A 314 -14.63 27.04 3.39
N ARG A 315 -14.24 26.85 4.65
CA ARG A 315 -14.36 25.56 5.35
C ARG A 315 -15.82 25.11 5.54
N ASP A 316 -16.78 26.04 5.49
CA ASP A 316 -18.22 25.75 5.57
C ASP A 316 -18.86 25.54 4.18
N GLY A 317 -18.07 25.21 3.16
CA GLY A 317 -18.51 24.94 1.79
C GLY A 317 -19.08 26.12 1.01
N GLN A 318 -19.10 27.33 1.56
CA GLN A 318 -19.52 28.50 0.79
C GLN A 318 -18.36 29.05 -0.06
N VAL A 319 -18.65 29.39 -1.31
CA VAL A 319 -17.75 30.14 -2.19
C VAL A 319 -18.24 31.58 -2.29
N ARG A 320 -17.34 32.56 -2.14
CA ARG A 320 -17.67 33.98 -2.31
C ARG A 320 -16.84 34.59 -3.42
N THR A 321 -17.45 35.48 -4.19
CA THR A 321 -16.75 36.23 -5.24
C THR A 321 -16.81 37.73 -4.95
N TRP A 322 -15.71 38.43 -5.24
CA TRP A 322 -15.57 39.87 -5.05
C TRP A 322 -14.95 40.52 -6.27
N SER A 323 -15.30 41.78 -6.49
CA SER A 323 -14.60 42.63 -7.46
C SER A 323 -13.23 43.02 -6.91
N ALA A 324 -12.15 42.68 -7.62
CA ALA A 324 -10.78 43.03 -7.25
C ALA A 324 -10.53 44.55 -7.24
N ALA A 325 -11.30 45.32 -8.02
CA ALA A 325 -11.14 46.77 -8.14
C ALA A 325 -11.81 47.54 -6.98
N THR A 326 -12.94 47.03 -6.48
CA THR A 326 -13.78 47.74 -5.50
C THR A 326 -13.84 47.04 -4.14
N ASN A 327 -13.31 45.81 -4.05
CA ASN A 327 -13.40 44.94 -2.89
C ASN A 327 -14.84 44.62 -2.45
N GLN A 328 -15.82 44.87 -3.32
CA GLN A 328 -17.22 44.59 -3.05
C GLN A 328 -17.56 43.13 -3.34
N LEU A 329 -18.35 42.52 -2.44
CA LEU A 329 -18.90 41.18 -2.63
C LEU A 329 -19.82 41.21 -3.86
N GLN A 330 -19.52 40.37 -4.84
CA GLN A 330 -20.35 40.17 -6.02
C GLN A 330 -21.38 39.07 -5.78
N ARG A 331 -20.99 37.95 -5.15
CA ARG A 331 -21.86 36.80 -4.93
C ARG A 331 -21.40 35.94 -3.76
N SER A 332 -22.33 35.20 -3.13
CA SER A 332 -22.00 33.97 -2.42
C SER A 332 -22.78 32.79 -3.00
N ILE A 333 -22.07 31.69 -3.21
CA ILE A 333 -22.54 30.43 -3.78
C ILE A 333 -22.48 29.41 -2.64
N ASP A 334 -23.61 28.78 -2.38
CA ASP A 334 -23.70 27.62 -1.48
C ASP A 334 -23.65 26.35 -2.34
N ILE A 335 -22.71 25.46 -2.04
CA ILE A 335 -22.46 24.28 -2.86
C ILE A 335 -23.36 23.08 -2.50
N THR A 336 -24.34 23.25 -1.60
CA THR A 336 -25.26 22.20 -1.11
C THR A 336 -26.43 21.84 -2.03
N ALA A 337 -26.61 22.52 -3.18
CA ALA A 337 -27.81 22.36 -4.00
C ALA A 337 -27.67 21.32 -5.14
N ALA A 338 -28.24 20.12 -4.96
CA ALA A 338 -28.71 19.24 -6.05
C ALA A 338 -30.11 18.66 -5.68
N PRO A 339 -31.02 18.46 -6.66
CA PRO A 339 -32.44 18.20 -6.37
C PRO A 339 -32.71 16.74 -5.99
N ALA A 340 -33.53 16.55 -4.94
CA ALA A 340 -33.89 15.26 -4.38
C ALA A 340 -34.76 14.39 -5.31
N PRO A 341 -34.58 13.05 -5.34
CA PRO A 341 -35.60 12.14 -5.83
C PRO A 341 -36.78 12.10 -4.85
N THR A 342 -38.00 12.18 -5.39
CA THR A 342 -39.25 12.15 -4.62
C THR A 342 -39.47 10.79 -3.94
N PRO A 343 -39.74 10.72 -2.62
CA PRO A 343 -40.12 9.50 -1.94
C PRO A 343 -41.63 9.23 -2.07
N GLU A 344 -42.02 7.99 -2.40
CA GLU A 344 -43.38 7.51 -2.19
C GLU A 344 -43.64 7.24 -0.69
N PRO A 345 -44.86 7.47 -0.18
CA PRO A 345 -45.16 7.31 1.24
C PRO A 345 -45.51 5.86 1.59
N GLY A 346 -44.55 5.12 2.14
CA GLY A 346 -44.80 3.84 2.82
C GLY A 346 -45.07 4.08 4.30
N THR A 347 -46.34 4.15 4.70
CA THR A 347 -46.74 4.12 6.12
C THR A 347 -46.60 2.70 6.67
N GLY A 348 -45.52 2.42 7.39
CA GLY A 348 -45.34 1.19 8.15
C GLY A 348 -45.03 1.51 9.61
N THR A 349 -46.06 1.48 10.47
CA THR A 349 -45.89 1.45 11.92
C THR A 349 -45.13 0.18 12.32
N LEU A 350 -43.94 0.35 12.92
CA LEU A 350 -43.21 -0.75 13.53
C LEU A 350 -43.94 -1.22 14.80
N THR A 351 -44.58 -2.38 14.72
CA THR A 351 -44.97 -3.15 15.91
C THR A 351 -43.72 -3.80 16.52
N PRO A 352 -43.61 -3.89 17.86
CA PRO A 352 -42.49 -4.57 18.52
C PRO A 352 -42.44 -6.03 18.09
N GLN A 353 -41.31 -6.46 17.51
CA GLN A 353 -41.09 -7.86 17.15
C GLN A 353 -41.09 -8.71 18.42
N ALA A 354 -42.04 -9.64 18.50
CA ALA A 354 -41.96 -10.78 19.38
C ALA A 354 -40.74 -11.62 18.99
N GLN A 355 -39.96 -12.03 19.99
CA GLN A 355 -38.97 -13.09 19.83
C GLN A 355 -39.66 -14.36 19.32
N VAL A 356 -39.43 -14.67 18.05
CA VAL A 356 -39.64 -16.00 17.49
C VAL A 356 -38.24 -16.58 17.35
N GLY A 357 -37.90 -17.54 18.21
CA GLY A 357 -36.65 -18.27 18.07
C GLY A 357 -36.62 -19.00 16.73
N PRO A 358 -35.62 -18.76 15.87
CA PRO A 358 -35.36 -19.69 14.79
C PRO A 358 -34.73 -20.93 15.43
N THR A 359 -35.19 -22.12 15.07
CA THR A 359 -34.36 -23.32 15.19
C THR A 359 -33.01 -22.99 14.57
N ALA A 360 -31.97 -22.85 15.39
CA ALA A 360 -30.66 -22.42 14.93
C ALA A 360 -30.18 -23.39 13.84
N ALA A 361 -29.99 -22.88 12.62
CA ALA A 361 -29.33 -23.65 11.58
C ALA A 361 -27.96 -24.11 12.11
N SER A 362 -27.60 -25.37 11.87
CA SER A 362 -26.31 -25.90 12.32
C SER A 362 -25.17 -25.03 11.81
N LEU A 363 -24.26 -24.60 12.69
CA LEU A 363 -23.08 -23.81 12.30
C LEU A 363 -22.23 -24.52 11.25
N SER A 364 -22.20 -25.85 11.29
CA SER A 364 -21.46 -26.65 10.32
C SER A 364 -22.15 -26.76 8.97
N GLN A 365 -23.47 -26.55 8.85
CA GLN A 365 -24.20 -26.83 7.61
C GLN A 365 -24.36 -25.58 6.73
N GLY A 366 -24.02 -25.71 5.45
CA GLY A 366 -24.36 -24.73 4.42
C GLY A 366 -25.72 -25.02 3.77
N PRO A 367 -26.19 -24.14 2.87
CA PRO A 367 -27.48 -24.29 2.18
C PRO A 367 -27.49 -25.37 1.09
N GLY A 368 -26.38 -26.08 0.89
CA GLY A 368 -26.14 -26.98 -0.24
C GLY A 368 -25.38 -26.29 -1.36
N GLY A 369 -25.09 -27.02 -2.42
CA GLY A 369 -24.35 -26.52 -3.57
C GLY A 369 -23.31 -27.52 -4.07
N PRO A 370 -22.44 -27.09 -5.01
CA PRO A 370 -21.48 -27.97 -5.67
C PRO A 370 -20.27 -28.33 -4.79
N ILE A 371 -20.11 -27.71 -3.62
CA ILE A 371 -19.00 -27.98 -2.70
C ILE A 371 -19.51 -28.90 -1.58
N LEU A 372 -18.83 -30.01 -1.34
CA LEU A 372 -19.04 -30.85 -0.16
C LEU A 372 -17.85 -30.72 0.79
N VAL A 373 -18.12 -30.35 2.04
CA VAL A 373 -17.14 -30.52 3.12
C VAL A 373 -17.38 -31.87 3.76
N VAL A 374 -16.40 -32.76 3.69
CA VAL A 374 -16.44 -34.05 4.39
C VAL A 374 -15.77 -33.88 5.75
N THR A 375 -16.53 -34.08 6.81
CA THR A 375 -16.10 -33.95 8.20
C THR A 375 -15.83 -35.31 8.82
N ASP A 376 -15.10 -35.34 9.93
CA ASP A 376 -14.89 -36.53 10.75
C ASP A 376 -15.43 -36.25 12.15
N ALA A 377 -16.46 -36.99 12.58
CA ALA A 377 -17.03 -36.88 13.92
C ALA A 377 -16.01 -37.11 15.05
N THR A 378 -14.86 -37.73 14.78
CA THR A 378 -13.78 -37.92 15.74
C THR A 378 -12.80 -36.75 15.82
N ASP A 379 -12.83 -35.83 14.84
CA ASP A 379 -12.05 -34.60 14.81
C ASP A 379 -12.95 -33.37 14.56
N PRO A 380 -13.45 -32.71 15.62
CA PRO A 380 -14.36 -31.57 15.51
C PRO A 380 -13.81 -30.39 14.69
N TYR A 381 -12.48 -30.24 14.56
CA TYR A 381 -11.87 -29.21 13.71
C TYR A 381 -12.28 -29.33 12.25
N SER A 382 -12.59 -30.54 11.78
CA SER A 382 -13.06 -30.78 10.41
C SER A 382 -14.37 -30.05 10.09
N THR A 383 -15.17 -29.70 11.11
CA THR A 383 -16.40 -28.90 10.92
C THR A 383 -16.12 -27.40 10.70
N TYR A 384 -14.94 -26.92 11.12
CA TYR A 384 -14.57 -25.50 11.06
C TYR A 384 -14.30 -25.02 9.61
N TYR A 385 -14.10 -25.94 8.66
CA TYR A 385 -14.05 -25.59 7.22
C TYR A 385 -15.33 -24.89 6.75
N ALA A 386 -16.48 -25.13 7.39
CA ALA A 386 -17.71 -24.39 7.13
C ALA A 386 -17.56 -22.89 7.43
N GLU A 387 -16.84 -22.52 8.51
CA GLU A 387 -16.57 -21.13 8.85
C GLU A 387 -15.53 -20.51 7.91
N ILE A 388 -14.49 -21.27 7.53
CA ILE A 388 -13.49 -20.82 6.53
C ILE A 388 -14.17 -20.49 5.19
N LEU A 389 -15.02 -21.38 4.69
CA LEU A 389 -15.73 -21.16 3.43
C LEU A 389 -16.67 -19.95 3.51
N ARG A 390 -17.41 -19.78 4.61
CA ARG A 390 -18.26 -18.60 4.81
C ARG A 390 -17.46 -17.31 4.93
N THR A 391 -16.31 -17.32 5.62
CA THR A 391 -15.42 -16.16 5.72
C THR A 391 -14.97 -15.72 4.33
N GLU A 392 -14.56 -16.67 3.50
CA GLU A 392 -14.23 -16.44 2.09
C GLU A 392 -15.46 -16.18 1.19
N GLY A 393 -16.69 -16.28 1.71
CA GLY A 393 -17.93 -15.99 0.97
C GLY A 393 -18.41 -17.11 0.05
N LEU A 394 -17.81 -18.29 0.14
CA LEU A 394 -18.25 -19.51 -0.54
C LEU A 394 -19.42 -20.13 0.24
N ASN A 395 -20.59 -19.51 0.16
CA ASN A 395 -21.78 -19.91 0.92
C ASN A 395 -22.64 -20.99 0.21
N ASN A 396 -22.06 -21.73 -0.74
CA ASN A 396 -22.72 -22.73 -1.59
C ASN A 396 -22.12 -24.13 -1.37
N PHE A 397 -22.15 -24.58 -0.13
CA PHE A 397 -21.64 -25.89 0.29
C PHE A 397 -22.66 -26.71 1.08
N ALA A 398 -22.48 -28.02 1.10
CA ALA A 398 -23.07 -28.94 2.06
C ALA A 398 -21.97 -29.55 2.94
N THR A 399 -22.34 -30.13 4.08
CA THR A 399 -21.40 -30.94 4.87
C THR A 399 -21.96 -32.31 5.16
N ALA A 400 -21.09 -33.32 5.14
CA ALA A 400 -21.43 -34.70 5.45
C ALA A 400 -20.33 -35.33 6.30
N ASP A 401 -20.73 -36.10 7.30
CA ASP A 401 -19.78 -36.93 8.04
C ASP A 401 -19.23 -38.04 7.13
N LEU A 402 -17.93 -38.32 7.25
CA LEU A 402 -17.21 -39.32 6.47
C LEU A 402 -17.89 -40.68 6.47
N SER A 403 -18.54 -41.09 7.57
CA SER A 403 -19.27 -42.36 7.67
C SER A 403 -20.50 -42.45 6.75
N THR A 404 -21.00 -41.31 6.28
CA THR A 404 -22.18 -41.22 5.40
C THR A 404 -21.84 -41.06 3.93
N VAL A 405 -20.55 -40.85 3.61
CA VAL A 405 -20.09 -40.62 2.24
C VAL A 405 -20.18 -41.92 1.42
N THR A 406 -20.84 -41.83 0.26
CA THR A 406 -20.97 -42.94 -0.69
C THR A 406 -20.65 -42.44 -2.10
N ALA A 407 -20.28 -43.34 -3.01
CA ALA A 407 -20.03 -43.01 -4.41
C ALA A 407 -21.22 -42.29 -5.07
N ALA A 408 -22.46 -42.73 -4.78
CA ALA A 408 -23.67 -42.09 -5.28
C ALA A 408 -23.87 -40.67 -4.71
N GLY A 409 -23.51 -40.46 -3.43
CA GLY A 409 -23.57 -39.14 -2.80
C GLY A 409 -22.56 -38.15 -3.42
N LEU A 410 -21.33 -38.60 -3.66
CA LEU A 410 -20.28 -37.77 -4.25
C LEU A 410 -20.60 -37.28 -5.68
N ALA A 411 -21.38 -38.05 -6.45
CA ALA A 411 -21.77 -37.67 -7.81
C ALA A 411 -22.61 -36.38 -7.90
N SER A 412 -23.14 -35.88 -6.78
CA SER A 412 -23.91 -34.63 -6.72
C SER A 412 -23.04 -33.38 -6.54
N TYR A 413 -21.73 -33.55 -6.32
CA TYR A 413 -20.82 -32.47 -5.98
C TYR A 413 -19.73 -32.33 -7.03
N ASP A 414 -19.30 -31.09 -7.24
CA ASP A 414 -18.20 -30.80 -8.15
C ASP A 414 -16.85 -30.85 -7.41
N VAL A 415 -16.81 -30.32 -6.18
CA VAL A 415 -15.60 -30.20 -5.35
C VAL A 415 -15.85 -30.81 -3.97
N VAL A 416 -14.88 -31.57 -3.45
CA VAL A 416 -14.87 -32.12 -2.10
C VAL A 416 -13.69 -31.53 -1.33
N VAL A 417 -13.98 -30.87 -0.20
CA VAL A 417 -12.99 -30.52 0.82
C VAL A 417 -13.05 -31.59 1.90
N LEU A 418 -12.06 -32.47 1.93
CA LEU A 418 -11.94 -33.53 2.92
C LEU A 418 -11.10 -33.03 4.09
N GLY A 419 -11.73 -32.85 5.26
CA GLY A 419 -11.02 -32.58 6.50
C GLY A 419 -10.05 -33.70 6.88
N ALA A 420 -9.13 -33.44 7.80
CA ALA A 420 -8.21 -34.47 8.28
C ALA A 420 -8.99 -35.64 8.88
N ALA A 421 -8.80 -36.83 8.32
CA ALA A 421 -9.54 -38.03 8.70
C ALA A 421 -8.75 -39.28 8.34
N ALA A 422 -8.85 -40.31 9.18
CA ALA A 422 -8.34 -41.64 8.84
C ALA A 422 -9.30 -42.33 7.87
N LEU A 423 -8.79 -42.88 6.77
CA LEU A 423 -9.61 -43.54 5.77
C LEU A 423 -9.43 -45.06 5.81
N THR A 424 -10.52 -45.79 5.60
CA THR A 424 -10.42 -47.18 5.15
C THR A 424 -10.01 -47.20 3.67
N SER A 425 -9.34 -48.26 3.22
CA SER A 425 -8.96 -48.39 1.81
C SER A 425 -10.16 -48.37 0.86
N ALA A 426 -11.35 -48.79 1.33
CA ALA A 426 -12.61 -48.67 0.57
C ALA A 426 -13.06 -47.21 0.40
N GLN A 427 -12.92 -46.38 1.43
CA GLN A 427 -13.22 -44.94 1.35
C GLN A 427 -12.19 -44.23 0.45
N ALA A 428 -10.90 -44.54 0.59
CA ALA A 428 -9.86 -44.00 -0.29
C ALA A 428 -10.10 -44.37 -1.77
N THR A 429 -10.53 -45.60 -2.04
CA THR A 429 -10.96 -46.04 -3.38
C THR A 429 -12.17 -45.25 -3.86
N THR A 430 -13.17 -45.04 -2.99
CA THR A 430 -14.39 -44.27 -3.33
C THR A 430 -14.06 -42.85 -3.79
N PHE A 431 -13.15 -42.15 -3.10
CA PHE A 431 -12.68 -40.84 -3.53
C PHE A 431 -11.85 -40.91 -4.82
N SER A 432 -10.96 -41.88 -4.94
CA SER A 432 -10.09 -42.06 -6.12
C SER A 432 -10.91 -42.32 -7.39
N ASP A 433 -11.92 -43.18 -7.31
CA ASP A 433 -12.81 -43.49 -8.42
C ASP A 433 -13.63 -42.26 -8.82
N TRP A 434 -14.17 -41.53 -7.84
CA TRP A 434 -14.91 -40.29 -8.10
C TRP A 434 -14.06 -39.23 -8.78
N VAL A 435 -12.82 -39.00 -8.32
CA VAL A 435 -11.86 -38.10 -8.98
C VAL A 435 -11.53 -38.60 -10.39
N GLY A 436 -11.36 -39.91 -10.59
CA GLY A 436 -11.15 -40.51 -11.92
C GLY A 436 -12.30 -40.28 -12.91
N THR A 437 -13.52 -40.08 -12.41
CA THR A 437 -14.70 -39.69 -13.21
C THR A 437 -14.83 -38.17 -13.42
N GLY A 438 -13.86 -37.39 -12.93
CA GLY A 438 -13.76 -35.95 -13.11
C GLY A 438 -13.88 -35.13 -11.83
N GLY A 439 -14.18 -35.74 -10.67
CA GLY A 439 -14.35 -35.03 -9.40
C GLY A 439 -13.10 -34.26 -8.95
N ASN A 440 -13.29 -33.19 -8.16
CA ASN A 440 -12.22 -32.35 -7.64
C ASN A 440 -12.03 -32.55 -6.13
N LEU A 441 -10.92 -33.13 -5.70
CA LEU A 441 -10.64 -33.40 -4.28
C LEU A 441 -9.57 -32.45 -3.72
N ILE A 442 -9.86 -31.83 -2.58
CA ILE A 442 -8.88 -31.10 -1.76
C ILE A 442 -8.84 -31.80 -0.39
N ALA A 443 -7.72 -32.46 -0.08
CA ALA A 443 -7.55 -33.21 1.17
C ALA A 443 -6.64 -32.48 2.15
N MET A 444 -7.04 -32.43 3.41
CA MET A 444 -6.34 -31.74 4.50
C MET A 444 -5.62 -32.77 5.35
N ARG A 445 -4.30 -32.62 5.52
CA ARG A 445 -3.41 -33.60 6.16
C ARG A 445 -3.79 -35.05 5.78
N PRO A 446 -3.66 -35.40 4.49
CA PRO A 446 -4.34 -36.55 3.90
C PRO A 446 -3.90 -37.89 4.50
N ASP A 447 -4.82 -38.84 4.58
CA ASP A 447 -4.51 -40.24 4.86
C ASP A 447 -3.52 -40.80 3.82
N ALA A 448 -2.62 -41.69 4.26
CA ALA A 448 -1.58 -42.27 3.42
C ALA A 448 -2.15 -43.05 2.22
N ASP A 449 -3.35 -43.63 2.33
CA ASP A 449 -4.01 -44.35 1.24
C ASP A 449 -4.40 -43.41 0.07
N LEU A 450 -4.46 -42.09 0.28
CA LEU A 450 -4.68 -41.10 -0.80
C LEU A 450 -3.38 -40.60 -1.46
N ALA A 451 -2.20 -40.93 -0.93
CA ALA A 451 -0.94 -40.36 -1.41
C ALA A 451 -0.73 -40.60 -2.93
N GLY A 452 -1.08 -41.80 -3.40
CA GLY A 452 -1.00 -42.15 -4.82
C GLY A 452 -1.94 -41.33 -5.71
N LEU A 453 -3.14 -40.98 -5.25
CA LEU A 453 -4.08 -40.10 -5.95
C LEU A 453 -3.56 -38.67 -5.99
N LEU A 454 -3.07 -38.18 -4.85
CA LEU A 454 -2.59 -36.82 -4.65
C LEU A 454 -1.21 -36.54 -5.28
N GLY A 455 -0.59 -37.56 -5.88
CA GLY A 455 0.74 -37.45 -6.49
C GLY A 455 1.82 -37.19 -5.45
N LEU A 456 1.72 -37.83 -4.29
CA LEU A 456 2.63 -37.74 -3.17
C LEU A 456 3.32 -39.08 -2.93
N ALA A 457 4.60 -39.03 -2.56
CA ALA A 457 5.34 -40.16 -2.02
C ALA A 457 5.67 -39.86 -0.55
N PRO A 458 5.39 -40.78 0.40
CA PRO A 458 5.72 -40.57 1.81
C PRO A 458 7.19 -40.19 2.02
N SER A 459 7.43 -39.19 2.85
CA SER A 459 8.76 -38.85 3.37
C SER A 459 8.80 -39.09 4.88
N THR A 460 10.00 -39.21 5.45
CA THR A 460 10.14 -39.49 6.88
C THR A 460 9.97 -38.23 7.71
N GLY A 461 9.15 -38.29 8.76
CA GLY A 461 9.00 -37.25 9.77
C GLY A 461 7.92 -36.22 9.47
N THR A 462 7.76 -35.28 10.41
CA THR A 462 6.77 -34.19 10.33
C THR A 462 7.47 -32.83 10.49
N LEU A 463 6.73 -31.75 10.27
CA LEU A 463 7.13 -30.40 10.62
C LEU A 463 5.99 -29.77 11.43
N ALA A 464 6.28 -29.39 12.68
CA ALA A 464 5.31 -28.72 13.54
C ALA A 464 5.53 -27.21 13.53
N ASP A 465 4.44 -26.44 13.49
CA ASP A 465 4.41 -24.99 13.64
C ASP A 465 5.41 -24.29 12.69
N GLY A 466 5.45 -24.71 11.42
CA GLY A 466 6.43 -24.26 10.45
C GLY A 466 5.99 -23.01 9.67
N TYR A 467 6.63 -22.81 8.54
CA TYR A 467 6.26 -21.79 7.56
C TYR A 467 5.91 -22.46 6.23
N LEU A 468 5.17 -21.76 5.39
CA LEU A 468 5.00 -22.06 3.98
C LEU A 468 5.22 -20.82 3.12
N GLN A 469 5.62 -21.01 1.88
CA GLN A 469 5.64 -19.94 0.86
C GLN A 469 4.88 -20.42 -0.37
N VAL A 470 4.00 -19.58 -0.89
CA VAL A 470 3.14 -19.87 -2.04
C VAL A 470 3.87 -19.54 -3.35
N ASP A 471 3.76 -20.41 -4.36
CA ASP A 471 4.19 -20.09 -5.73
C ASP A 471 3.20 -19.11 -6.36
N THR A 472 3.55 -17.83 -6.36
CA THR A 472 2.72 -16.74 -6.87
C THR A 472 2.78 -16.57 -8.39
N SER A 473 3.63 -17.35 -9.08
CA SER A 473 3.82 -17.24 -10.54
C SER A 473 2.65 -17.81 -11.34
N ARG A 474 1.80 -18.62 -10.73
CA ARG A 474 0.68 -19.31 -11.41
C ARG A 474 -0.51 -19.55 -10.49
N ALA A 475 -1.69 -19.73 -11.06
CA ALA A 475 -2.88 -20.10 -10.31
C ALA A 475 -2.64 -21.45 -9.62
N PRO A 476 -3.19 -21.71 -8.43
CA PRO A 476 -4.06 -20.83 -7.64
C PRO A 476 -3.30 -19.84 -6.73
N GLY A 477 -1.97 -19.76 -6.82
CA GLY A 477 -1.14 -18.92 -5.96
C GLY A 477 -1.04 -17.44 -6.37
N ASN A 478 -1.52 -17.08 -7.57
CA ASN A 478 -1.51 -15.68 -8.02
C ASN A 478 -2.20 -14.75 -7.02
N GLY A 479 -1.59 -13.61 -6.70
CA GLY A 479 -2.15 -12.61 -5.79
C GLY A 479 -2.15 -12.99 -4.30
N ILE A 480 -1.78 -14.22 -3.95
CA ILE A 480 -1.43 -14.58 -2.57
C ILE A 480 -0.06 -13.98 -2.25
N VAL A 481 0.19 -13.67 -0.97
CA VAL A 481 1.48 -13.14 -0.52
C VAL A 481 2.66 -14.03 -0.95
N GLY A 482 3.69 -13.40 -1.52
CA GLY A 482 4.92 -14.08 -1.99
C GLY A 482 5.98 -14.29 -0.91
N GLU A 483 5.65 -14.02 0.35
CA GLU A 483 6.52 -14.21 1.51
C GLU A 483 6.19 -15.49 2.26
N THR A 484 7.12 -15.93 3.12
CA THR A 484 6.85 -17.00 4.09
C THR A 484 5.79 -16.55 5.09
N ILE A 485 4.82 -17.43 5.35
CA ILE A 485 3.76 -17.30 6.35
C ILE A 485 3.72 -18.55 7.23
N GLN A 486 3.40 -18.40 8.51
CA GLN A 486 3.32 -19.48 9.48
C GLN A 486 2.06 -20.30 9.30
N PHE A 487 2.18 -21.60 9.56
CA PHE A 487 1.06 -22.47 9.90
C PHE A 487 1.28 -23.04 11.30
N HIS A 488 0.20 -23.37 12.00
CA HIS A 488 0.26 -24.02 13.31
C HIS A 488 -0.32 -25.44 13.26
N GLY A 489 0.20 -26.30 14.13
CA GLY A 489 -0.06 -27.73 14.10
C GLY A 489 0.98 -28.50 13.28
N THR A 490 0.63 -29.72 12.87
CA THR A 490 1.58 -30.67 12.29
C THR A 490 1.36 -30.82 10.78
N ALA A 491 2.43 -30.63 10.00
CA ALA A 491 2.51 -31.00 8.59
C ALA A 491 3.23 -32.34 8.43
N ASP A 492 2.64 -33.25 7.65
CA ASP A 492 3.29 -34.49 7.24
C ASP A 492 4.19 -34.22 6.03
N ARG A 493 5.38 -34.82 6.00
CA ARG A 493 6.35 -34.57 4.93
C ARG A 493 6.15 -35.54 3.77
N TYR A 494 6.10 -35.01 2.55
CA TYR A 494 6.00 -35.78 1.32
C TYR A 494 7.05 -35.35 0.29
N ALA A 495 7.43 -36.26 -0.59
CA ALA A 495 8.04 -35.92 -1.87
C ALA A 495 6.96 -35.84 -2.95
N LEU A 496 7.22 -35.04 -3.99
CA LEU A 496 6.33 -34.98 -5.16
C LEU A 496 6.48 -36.23 -6.03
N ALA A 497 5.35 -36.83 -6.40
CA ALA A 497 5.24 -38.01 -7.26
C ALA A 497 4.15 -37.78 -8.33
N GLY A 498 4.36 -36.77 -9.19
CA GLY A 498 3.45 -36.42 -10.29
C GLY A 498 2.48 -35.29 -10.00
N ALA A 499 2.48 -34.75 -8.77
CA ALA A 499 1.87 -33.46 -8.46
C ALA A 499 2.87 -32.31 -8.61
N ARG A 500 2.37 -31.08 -8.73
CA ARG A 500 3.18 -29.86 -8.55
C ARG A 500 2.99 -29.32 -7.14
N ALA A 501 4.02 -28.67 -6.61
CA ALA A 501 3.87 -27.82 -5.44
C ALA A 501 3.12 -26.52 -5.83
N VAL A 502 2.11 -26.18 -5.04
CA VAL A 502 1.45 -24.86 -5.01
C VAL A 502 2.07 -24.00 -3.91
N ALA A 503 2.51 -24.62 -2.82
CA ALA A 503 3.29 -23.98 -1.76
C ALA A 503 4.33 -24.96 -1.21
N THR A 504 5.45 -24.43 -0.72
CA THR A 504 6.58 -25.20 -0.17
C THR A 504 6.67 -25.01 1.34
N LEU A 505 6.98 -26.07 2.09
CA LEU A 505 7.22 -26.00 3.53
C LEU A 505 8.60 -25.40 3.83
N TYR A 506 8.68 -24.67 4.93
CA TYR A 506 9.87 -23.99 5.43
C TYR A 506 10.05 -24.29 6.91
N SER A 507 11.27 -24.67 7.34
CA SER A 507 11.54 -25.02 8.74
C SER A 507 11.61 -23.82 9.66
N ASP A 508 11.91 -22.65 9.11
CA ASP A 508 11.89 -21.34 9.75
C ASP A 508 11.51 -20.29 8.68
N ALA A 509 11.45 -19.00 9.03
CA ALA A 509 11.01 -17.95 8.11
C ALA A 509 11.85 -17.82 6.82
N THR A 510 13.04 -18.44 6.75
CA THR A 510 14.01 -18.29 5.66
C THR A 510 14.48 -19.61 5.02
N THR A 511 14.39 -20.73 5.74
CA THR A 511 14.96 -22.01 5.29
C THR A 511 13.91 -22.91 4.63
N ALA A 512 13.96 -22.98 3.30
CA ALA A 512 13.10 -23.85 2.50
C ALA A 512 13.39 -25.34 2.76
N THR A 513 12.34 -26.15 2.84
CA THR A 513 12.46 -27.61 2.74
C THR A 513 12.24 -28.06 1.29
N THR A 514 12.44 -29.34 1.00
CA THR A 514 12.06 -29.95 -0.28
C THR A 514 10.62 -30.49 -0.29
N ASN A 515 9.89 -30.37 0.83
CA ASN A 515 8.56 -30.93 1.00
C ASN A 515 7.49 -29.89 0.63
N PRO A 516 6.41 -30.27 -0.06
CA PRO A 516 5.33 -29.35 -0.37
C PRO A 516 4.45 -29.10 0.86
N ALA A 517 3.96 -27.87 1.00
CA ALA A 517 2.91 -27.52 1.95
C ALA A 517 1.52 -27.70 1.31
N VAL A 518 1.42 -27.36 0.03
CA VAL A 518 0.19 -27.51 -0.76
C VAL A 518 0.55 -28.07 -2.14
N THR A 519 -0.22 -29.02 -2.66
CA THR A 519 -0.02 -29.60 -4.00
C THR A 519 -1.26 -29.53 -4.88
N LEU A 520 -1.07 -29.67 -6.19
CA LEU A 520 -2.13 -29.85 -7.17
C LEU A 520 -1.70 -30.85 -8.23
N ARG A 521 -2.64 -31.71 -8.66
CA ARG A 521 -2.44 -32.71 -9.70
C ARG A 521 -3.72 -32.92 -10.51
N SER A 522 -3.58 -32.98 -11.83
CA SER A 522 -4.64 -33.47 -12.72
C SER A 522 -4.65 -35.01 -12.77
N VAL A 523 -5.83 -35.62 -12.75
CA VAL A 523 -6.07 -37.05 -12.60
C VAL A 523 -7.02 -37.54 -13.67
N GLY A 524 -6.59 -38.59 -14.40
CA GLY A 524 -7.39 -39.20 -15.45
C GLY A 524 -7.57 -38.32 -16.69
N THR A 525 -8.51 -38.70 -17.56
CA THR A 525 -8.81 -37.99 -18.83
C THR A 525 -10.11 -37.19 -18.76
N ASN A 526 -10.84 -37.26 -17.65
CA ASN A 526 -12.17 -36.67 -17.48
C ASN A 526 -12.13 -35.32 -16.74
N GLY A 527 -10.96 -34.67 -16.67
CA GLY A 527 -10.79 -33.36 -16.02
C GLY A 527 -10.73 -33.39 -14.49
N GLY A 528 -10.54 -34.55 -13.86
CA GLY A 528 -10.46 -34.65 -12.41
C GLY A 528 -9.19 -34.02 -11.85
N GLU A 529 -9.27 -33.39 -10.68
CA GLU A 529 -8.13 -32.80 -10.01
C GLU A 529 -8.05 -33.21 -8.53
N ALA A 530 -6.83 -33.33 -8.03
CA ALA A 530 -6.53 -33.70 -6.65
C ALA A 530 -5.48 -32.75 -6.07
N ALA A 531 -5.79 -32.13 -4.94
CA ALA A 531 -4.93 -31.22 -4.21
C ALA A 531 -4.80 -31.68 -2.75
N ALA A 532 -3.65 -31.40 -2.14
CA ALA A 532 -3.42 -31.68 -0.73
C ALA A 532 -2.89 -30.44 -0.02
N PHE A 533 -3.44 -30.12 1.14
CA PHE A 533 -2.71 -29.41 2.19
C PHE A 533 -2.03 -30.48 3.05
N THR A 534 -0.72 -30.44 3.20
CA THR A 534 0.01 -31.48 3.98
C THR A 534 -0.12 -31.31 5.49
N TYR A 535 -0.85 -30.27 5.92
CA TYR A 535 -1.25 -29.96 7.29
C TYR A 535 -2.77 -29.71 7.34
N ASP A 536 -3.31 -29.63 8.55
CA ASP A 536 -4.73 -29.31 8.75
C ASP A 536 -4.94 -27.79 8.86
N LEU A 537 -5.47 -27.20 7.79
CA LEU A 537 -5.69 -25.76 7.68
C LEU A 537 -6.67 -25.24 8.74
N ALA A 538 -7.77 -25.96 9.02
CA ALA A 538 -8.77 -25.55 10.01
C ALA A 538 -8.14 -25.36 11.39
N ARG A 539 -7.34 -26.34 11.83
CA ARG A 539 -6.60 -26.26 13.09
C ARG A 539 -5.55 -25.16 13.07
N SER A 540 -4.82 -24.99 11.97
CA SER A 540 -3.85 -23.89 11.80
C SER A 540 -4.52 -22.52 11.97
N VAL A 541 -5.66 -22.28 11.30
CA VAL A 541 -6.43 -21.03 11.41
C VAL A 541 -6.90 -20.78 12.84
N VAL A 542 -7.48 -21.79 13.50
CA VAL A 542 -7.92 -21.67 14.90
C VAL A 542 -6.74 -21.35 15.82
N TYR A 543 -5.60 -22.03 15.66
CA TYR A 543 -4.43 -21.82 16.51
C TYR A 543 -3.73 -20.49 16.25
N SER A 544 -3.68 -19.99 15.02
CA SER A 544 -3.25 -18.62 14.75
C SER A 544 -4.16 -17.63 15.47
N ARG A 545 -5.49 -17.81 15.32
CA ARG A 545 -6.48 -16.83 15.79
C ARG A 545 -6.70 -16.84 17.29
N GLN A 546 -6.61 -18.00 17.96
CA GLN A 546 -6.88 -18.12 19.39
C GLN A 546 -5.63 -18.31 20.25
N GLY A 547 -4.45 -18.46 19.64
CA GLY A 547 -3.19 -18.66 20.34
C GLY A 547 -2.97 -20.13 20.73
N ASN A 548 -1.83 -20.39 21.38
CA ASN A 548 -1.37 -21.74 21.67
C ASN A 548 -2.23 -22.41 22.77
N PRO A 549 -3.01 -23.46 22.47
CA PRO A 549 -3.81 -24.13 23.49
C PRO A 549 -2.96 -24.78 24.59
N ALA A 550 -1.70 -25.13 24.30
CA ALA A 550 -0.78 -25.67 25.29
C ALA A 550 -0.30 -24.62 26.32
N TRP A 551 -0.57 -23.34 26.08
CA TRP A 551 -0.27 -22.24 27.00
C TRP A 551 -1.50 -21.78 27.81
N SER A 552 -2.64 -22.45 27.64
CA SER A 552 -3.84 -22.21 28.44
C SER A 552 -3.56 -22.20 29.94
N GLY A 553 -4.01 -21.16 30.63
CA GLY A 553 -3.88 -21.03 32.09
C GLY A 553 -2.45 -20.81 32.59
N GLN A 554 -1.54 -20.35 31.73
CA GLN A 554 -0.18 -19.99 32.10
C GLN A 554 0.00 -18.48 32.02
N GLU A 555 0.56 -17.89 33.07
CA GLU A 555 1.09 -16.53 33.07
C GLU A 555 2.50 -16.57 32.45
N ARG A 556 2.72 -15.79 31.38
CA ARG A 556 3.89 -15.90 30.50
C ARG A 556 4.55 -14.55 30.20
N ASP A 557 3.81 -13.45 30.25
CA ASP A 557 4.30 -12.09 30.00
C ASP A 557 5.01 -11.44 31.21
N GLY A 558 4.86 -12.02 32.40
CA GLY A 558 5.38 -11.57 33.69
C GLY A 558 4.40 -10.74 34.54
N TYR A 559 3.13 -10.63 34.17
CA TYR A 559 2.16 -9.70 34.77
C TYR A 559 0.81 -10.36 35.07
N THR A 560 0.44 -10.41 36.36
CA THR A 560 -0.87 -10.91 36.76
C THR A 560 -2.01 -9.90 36.48
N PRO A 561 -3.26 -10.36 36.29
CA PRO A 561 -3.71 -11.75 36.07
C PRO A 561 -3.39 -12.27 34.66
N ILE A 562 -3.71 -13.54 34.36
CA ILE A 562 -3.52 -14.15 33.03
C ILE A 562 -4.42 -13.43 32.01
N ARG A 563 -3.86 -13.10 30.85
CA ARG A 563 -4.54 -12.39 29.75
C ARG A 563 -4.43 -13.18 28.45
N SER A 564 -5.16 -12.74 27.43
CA SER A 564 -5.18 -13.42 26.13
C SER A 564 -3.81 -13.40 25.42
N ASP A 565 -2.98 -12.37 25.63
CA ASP A 565 -1.64 -12.28 25.05
C ASP A 565 -0.69 -13.37 25.55
N ASP A 566 -0.91 -13.94 26.74
CA ASP A 566 -0.14 -15.08 27.24
C ASP A 566 -0.22 -16.28 26.28
N LEU A 567 -1.31 -16.43 25.53
CA LEU A 567 -1.44 -17.48 24.51
C LEU A 567 -0.53 -17.28 23.29
N TYR A 568 0.15 -16.13 23.20
CA TYR A 568 1.03 -15.73 22.10
C TYR A 568 2.45 -15.40 22.55
N PHE A 569 2.64 -15.06 23.82
CA PHE A 569 3.92 -14.67 24.39
C PHE A 569 4.84 -15.88 24.65
N GLY A 570 5.94 -15.97 23.89
CA GLY A 570 6.89 -17.08 23.98
C GLY A 570 7.95 -16.94 25.07
N ALA A 571 8.36 -15.71 25.38
CA ALA A 571 9.60 -15.40 26.09
C ALA A 571 9.49 -15.47 27.63
N THR A 572 9.25 -16.64 28.21
CA THR A 572 9.30 -16.77 29.68
C THR A 572 10.76 -16.80 30.18
N THR A 573 11.05 -16.20 31.34
CA THR A 573 12.38 -16.26 31.99
C THR A 573 12.86 -17.68 32.33
N LYS A 574 11.97 -18.68 32.25
CA LYS A 574 12.23 -20.08 32.58
C LYS A 574 12.25 -21.03 31.36
N ASN A 575 11.75 -20.61 30.20
CA ASN A 575 11.69 -21.41 28.98
C ASN A 575 11.57 -20.48 27.75
N PRO A 576 12.68 -20.12 27.07
CA PRO A 576 12.63 -19.27 25.89
C PRO A 576 12.06 -20.06 24.71
N GLN A 577 10.76 -19.92 24.47
CA GLN A 577 10.10 -20.35 23.25
C GLN A 577 9.92 -19.13 22.35
N ARG A 578 9.84 -19.33 21.03
CA ARG A 578 9.44 -18.26 20.11
C ARG A 578 8.00 -17.85 20.42
N ASP A 579 7.66 -16.60 20.10
CA ASP A 579 6.27 -16.17 20.09
C ASP A 579 5.44 -17.06 19.16
N TRP A 580 4.17 -17.23 19.50
CA TRP A 580 3.29 -18.13 18.76
C TRP A 580 3.13 -17.63 17.33
N VAL A 581 2.77 -16.35 17.18
CA VAL A 581 2.83 -15.63 15.92
C VAL A 581 4.14 -14.87 15.84
N ASP A 582 4.86 -15.04 14.74
CA ASP A 582 6.12 -14.38 14.44
C ASP A 582 5.89 -12.87 14.28
N LEU A 583 6.35 -12.11 15.26
CA LEU A 583 6.23 -10.65 15.27
C LEU A 583 6.96 -9.97 14.10
N SER A 584 7.88 -10.63 13.40
CA SER A 584 8.45 -10.07 12.16
C SER A 584 7.50 -10.16 10.96
N LYS A 585 6.42 -10.95 11.08
CA LYS A 585 5.46 -11.26 10.01
C LYS A 585 4.03 -10.83 10.29
N VAL A 586 3.76 -10.23 11.46
CA VAL A 586 2.40 -9.77 11.83
C VAL A 586 1.84 -8.70 10.88
N GLY A 587 2.63 -8.06 10.02
CA GLY A 587 2.09 -7.20 8.95
C GLY A 587 1.30 -7.96 7.88
N ILE A 588 1.30 -9.30 7.90
CA ILE A 588 0.57 -10.17 6.99
C ILE A 588 -0.54 -10.88 7.77
N PRO A 589 -1.80 -10.89 7.30
CA PRO A 589 -2.85 -11.72 7.88
C PRO A 589 -2.67 -13.19 7.46
N GLN A 590 -1.69 -13.86 8.08
CA GLN A 590 -1.16 -15.18 7.69
C GLN A 590 -2.23 -16.27 7.56
N ALA A 591 -3.21 -16.32 8.47
CA ALA A 591 -4.34 -17.25 8.43
C ALA A 591 -5.29 -16.92 7.28
N ASP A 592 -5.52 -15.64 6.98
CA ASP A 592 -6.43 -15.22 5.91
C ASP A 592 -5.84 -15.53 4.53
N GLU A 593 -4.52 -15.35 4.34
CA GLU A 593 -3.86 -15.72 3.08
C GLU A 593 -3.89 -17.23 2.82
N GLN A 594 -3.82 -18.07 3.87
CA GLN A 594 -4.02 -19.52 3.73
C GLN A 594 -5.48 -19.88 3.36
N GLN A 595 -6.46 -19.22 3.96
CA GLN A 595 -7.88 -19.41 3.61
C GLN A 595 -8.18 -18.98 2.17
N ARG A 596 -7.60 -17.85 1.73
CA ARG A 596 -7.71 -17.36 0.35
C ARG A 596 -7.07 -18.33 -0.65
N LEU A 597 -5.96 -18.98 -0.29
CA LEU A 597 -5.38 -20.04 -1.11
C LEU A 597 -6.33 -21.24 -1.26
N LEU A 598 -7.03 -21.66 -0.20
CA LEU A 598 -8.06 -22.69 -0.29
C LEU A 598 -9.21 -22.24 -1.21
N ALA A 599 -9.70 -21.00 -1.07
CA ALA A 599 -10.75 -20.48 -1.94
C ALA A 599 -10.30 -20.44 -3.41
N ASN A 600 -9.06 -20.03 -3.70
CA ASN A 600 -8.51 -20.04 -5.05
C ASN A 600 -8.41 -21.46 -5.62
N LEU A 601 -8.03 -22.46 -4.81
CA LEU A 601 -8.04 -23.87 -5.23
C LEU A 601 -9.45 -24.32 -5.61
N VAL A 602 -10.44 -24.13 -4.73
CA VAL A 602 -11.85 -24.50 -4.99
C VAL A 602 -12.34 -23.89 -6.31
N LEU A 603 -12.07 -22.60 -6.53
CA LEU A 603 -12.54 -21.88 -7.71
C LEU A 603 -11.79 -22.27 -8.98
N THR A 604 -10.47 -22.42 -8.91
CA THR A 604 -9.64 -22.78 -10.07
C THR A 604 -9.93 -24.20 -10.52
N MET A 605 -10.03 -25.16 -9.58
CA MET A 605 -10.30 -26.56 -9.90
C MET A 605 -11.70 -26.76 -10.51
N ASN A 606 -12.64 -25.87 -10.20
CA ASN A 606 -14.01 -25.96 -10.73
C ASN A 606 -14.24 -25.17 -12.03
N ALA A 607 -13.23 -24.42 -12.50
CA ALA A 607 -13.40 -23.43 -13.57
C ALA A 607 -13.76 -24.06 -14.93
N ASP A 608 -13.35 -25.31 -15.17
CA ASP A 608 -13.66 -26.07 -16.37
C ASP A 608 -15.13 -26.54 -16.41
N ARG A 609 -15.70 -26.79 -15.23
CA ARG A 609 -17.08 -27.23 -15.01
C ARG A 609 -18.05 -26.07 -15.01
N LYS A 610 -17.88 -25.14 -14.05
CA LYS A 610 -18.69 -23.93 -13.93
C LYS A 610 -18.03 -22.89 -13.03
N PRO A 611 -18.12 -21.59 -13.39
CA PRO A 611 -17.64 -20.52 -12.53
C PRO A 611 -18.52 -20.44 -11.26
N LEU A 612 -17.90 -20.54 -10.08
CA LEU A 612 -18.63 -20.46 -8.80
C LEU A 612 -18.64 -19.02 -8.28
N PRO A 613 -19.82 -18.44 -7.97
CA PRO A 613 -19.90 -17.13 -7.34
C PRO A 613 -19.59 -17.23 -5.84
N ARG A 614 -19.14 -16.11 -5.25
CA ARG A 614 -18.91 -15.96 -3.80
C ARG A 614 -19.27 -14.56 -3.33
N PHE A 615 -19.58 -14.37 -2.05
CA PHE A 615 -19.89 -13.06 -1.48
C PHE A 615 -18.62 -12.26 -1.15
N TRP A 616 -18.67 -10.94 -1.36
CA TRP A 616 -17.63 -10.02 -0.88
C TRP A 616 -17.66 -9.88 0.65
N TYR A 617 -16.56 -9.46 1.27
CA TYR A 617 -16.36 -9.51 2.72
C TYR A 617 -17.20 -8.49 3.52
N LEU A 618 -17.31 -7.26 3.03
CA LEU A 618 -17.90 -6.11 3.74
C LEU A 618 -18.95 -5.42 2.84
N PRO A 619 -19.86 -4.59 3.39
CA PRO A 619 -20.89 -3.94 2.59
C PRO A 619 -20.28 -2.97 1.58
N ARG A 620 -21.00 -2.69 0.48
CA ARG A 620 -20.63 -1.69 -0.53
C ARG A 620 -19.23 -1.91 -1.15
N GLY A 621 -18.78 -3.16 -1.23
CA GLY A 621 -17.47 -3.48 -1.81
C GLY A 621 -16.27 -3.01 -0.98
N LEU A 622 -16.46 -2.64 0.29
CA LEU A 622 -15.41 -2.11 1.18
C LEU A 622 -14.31 -3.14 1.44
N ASN A 623 -13.06 -2.67 1.54
CA ASN A 623 -11.90 -3.52 1.82
C ASN A 623 -11.60 -3.65 3.33
N ALA A 624 -12.00 -2.64 4.11
CA ALA A 624 -11.78 -2.60 5.55
C ALA A 624 -12.95 -1.99 6.33
N ALA A 625 -13.03 -2.29 7.62
CA ALA A 625 -13.90 -1.63 8.60
C ALA A 625 -13.19 -1.50 9.95
N VAL A 626 -13.55 -0.48 10.74
CA VAL A 626 -13.08 -0.32 12.12
C VAL A 626 -14.23 -0.65 13.07
N VAL A 627 -13.98 -1.54 14.03
CA VAL A 627 -14.88 -1.75 15.18
C VAL A 627 -14.36 -0.91 16.33
N MET A 628 -15.13 0.13 16.70
CA MET A 628 -14.75 1.06 17.76
C MET A 628 -15.34 0.58 19.09
N THR A 629 -14.50 0.06 19.98
CA THR A 629 -14.89 -0.30 21.35
C THR A 629 -14.12 0.50 22.38
N GLY A 630 -14.69 0.61 23.58
CA GLY A 630 -14.05 1.22 24.72
C GLY A 630 -14.73 0.87 26.04
N ASP A 631 -14.04 1.04 27.15
CA ASP A 631 -14.54 0.82 28.51
C ASP A 631 -14.57 2.11 29.31
N ASP A 632 -15.54 2.25 30.22
CA ASP A 632 -15.64 3.37 31.17
C ASP A 632 -15.64 2.80 32.58
N HIS A 633 -14.61 3.16 33.35
CA HIS A 633 -14.37 2.75 34.73
C HIS A 633 -15.25 3.47 35.77
N GLY A 634 -16.36 4.07 35.34
CA GLY A 634 -17.30 4.80 36.18
C GLY A 634 -17.05 6.31 36.23
N ASN A 635 -16.25 6.83 35.31
CA ASN A 635 -15.79 8.23 35.27
C ASN A 635 -16.76 9.15 34.51
N GLY A 636 -17.64 8.60 33.68
CA GLY A 636 -18.68 9.38 32.99
C GLY A 636 -18.25 10.02 31.69
N GLY A 637 -17.22 9.47 31.03
CA GLY A 637 -16.75 9.95 29.73
C GLY A 637 -17.61 9.47 28.56
N THR A 638 -18.32 8.34 28.70
CA THR A 638 -19.13 7.71 27.64
C THR A 638 -20.05 8.70 26.91
N ALA A 639 -20.85 9.50 27.63
CA ALA A 639 -21.80 10.42 27.02
C ALA A 639 -21.10 11.45 26.12
N GLY A 640 -20.04 12.08 26.64
CA GLY A 640 -19.26 13.04 25.86
C GLY A 640 -18.57 12.40 24.66
N ARG A 641 -18.09 11.15 24.78
CA ARG A 641 -17.50 10.41 23.66
C ARG A 641 -18.53 10.17 22.55
N PHE A 642 -19.72 9.70 22.90
CA PHE A 642 -20.79 9.48 21.92
C PHE A 642 -21.25 10.79 21.28
N ASP A 643 -21.35 11.87 22.06
CA ASP A 643 -21.64 13.21 21.52
C ASP A 643 -20.58 13.68 20.51
N LYS A 644 -19.31 13.36 20.77
CA LYS A 644 -18.21 13.62 19.83
C LYS A 644 -18.34 12.79 18.55
N PHE A 645 -18.61 11.49 18.65
CA PHE A 645 -18.87 10.64 17.49
C PHE A 645 -20.09 11.09 16.67
N LEU A 646 -21.15 11.59 17.33
CA LEU A 646 -22.28 12.23 16.66
C LEU A 646 -21.85 13.50 15.91
N ALA A 647 -21.05 14.36 16.55
CA ALA A 647 -20.55 15.58 15.94
C ALA A 647 -19.59 15.31 14.76
N ASP A 648 -18.81 14.23 14.83
CA ASP A 648 -17.88 13.81 13.79
C ASP A 648 -18.56 13.06 12.64
N SER A 649 -19.78 12.56 12.86
CA SER A 649 -20.57 11.86 11.85
C SER A 649 -21.06 12.82 10.76
N PRO A 650 -21.08 12.39 9.48
CA PRO A 650 -21.73 13.17 8.43
C PRO A 650 -23.21 13.43 8.77
N ALA A 651 -23.73 14.61 8.44
CA ALA A 651 -25.15 14.86 8.59
C ALA A 651 -25.96 13.92 7.67
N GLY A 652 -27.13 13.48 8.12
CA GLY A 652 -27.98 12.59 7.32
C GLY A 652 -27.45 11.16 7.14
N CYS A 653 -26.28 10.82 7.71
CA CYS A 653 -25.68 9.50 7.56
C CYS A 653 -26.63 8.37 7.95
N SER A 654 -26.57 7.26 7.22
CA SER A 654 -27.26 6.02 7.55
C SER A 654 -26.42 5.15 8.49
N VAL A 655 -26.91 4.95 9.71
CA VAL A 655 -26.31 3.98 10.67
C VAL A 655 -26.31 2.58 10.07
N ALA A 656 -27.41 2.19 9.41
CA ALA A 656 -27.57 0.85 8.90
C ALA A 656 -26.80 0.58 7.60
N ASP A 657 -26.29 1.62 6.92
CA ASP A 657 -25.39 1.50 5.75
C ASP A 657 -23.91 1.80 6.10
N TRP A 658 -23.62 1.93 7.41
CA TRP A 658 -22.30 2.20 7.98
C TRP A 658 -21.68 3.52 7.51
N GLU A 659 -22.49 4.57 7.41
CA GLU A 659 -22.04 5.91 7.04
C GLU A 659 -21.80 6.79 8.28
N CYS A 660 -22.44 6.43 9.40
CA CYS A 660 -22.27 7.12 10.67
C CYS A 660 -21.12 6.53 11.49
N ILE A 661 -20.39 7.39 12.20
CA ILE A 661 -19.40 6.94 13.18
C ILE A 661 -20.14 6.51 14.44
N ARG A 662 -20.03 5.23 14.79
CA ARG A 662 -20.60 4.67 16.01
C ARG A 662 -19.57 3.83 16.73
N GLY A 663 -19.67 3.81 18.06
CA GLY A 663 -18.82 3.02 18.93
C GLY A 663 -19.62 2.30 20.01
N THR A 664 -19.01 1.27 20.56
CA THR A 664 -19.49 0.52 21.72
C THR A 664 -18.76 1.02 22.96
N SER A 665 -19.50 1.35 24.03
CA SER A 665 -18.92 1.65 25.34
C SER A 665 -19.41 0.60 26.34
N TYR A 666 -18.47 -0.15 26.91
CA TYR A 666 -18.72 -1.11 27.97
C TYR A 666 -18.61 -0.37 29.31
N ILE A 667 -19.68 -0.38 30.10
CA ILE A 667 -19.77 0.42 31.32
C ILE A 667 -20.19 -0.42 32.53
N TYR A 668 -19.83 0.06 33.72
CA TYR A 668 -20.40 -0.49 34.94
C TYR A 668 -21.84 0.01 35.18
N PRO A 669 -22.66 -0.75 35.93
CA PRO A 669 -23.91 -0.23 36.46
C PRO A 669 -23.75 1.01 37.35
N SER A 670 -22.55 1.31 37.86
CA SER A 670 -22.25 2.52 38.63
C SER A 670 -21.90 3.75 37.76
N THR A 671 -21.57 3.57 36.48
CA THR A 671 -21.20 4.68 35.58
C THR A 671 -22.31 5.74 35.54
N PRO A 672 -21.98 7.05 35.56
CA PRO A 672 -22.95 8.14 35.65
C PRO A 672 -23.64 8.42 34.30
N LEU A 673 -24.25 7.38 33.73
CA LEU A 673 -25.11 7.42 32.55
C LEU A 673 -26.52 6.97 32.98
N THR A 674 -27.54 7.77 32.68
CA THR A 674 -28.93 7.42 33.02
C THR A 674 -29.52 6.43 32.01
N ASN A 675 -30.54 5.66 32.43
CA ASN A 675 -31.28 4.77 31.52
C ASN A 675 -31.82 5.49 30.28
N ASN A 676 -32.35 6.71 30.45
CA ASN A 676 -32.89 7.48 29.34
C ASN A 676 -31.81 7.94 28.36
N GLN A 677 -30.61 8.29 28.85
CA GLN A 677 -29.47 8.63 27.99
C GLN A 677 -28.98 7.38 27.23
N ALA A 678 -28.81 6.25 27.92
CA ALA A 678 -28.41 5.00 27.28
C ALA A 678 -29.41 4.59 26.18
N ALA A 679 -30.71 4.67 26.45
CA ALA A 679 -31.77 4.41 25.46
C ALA A 679 -31.74 5.40 24.28
N ALA A 680 -31.45 6.67 24.53
CA ALA A 680 -31.32 7.67 23.47
C ALA A 680 -30.13 7.38 22.55
N TYR A 681 -28.98 6.99 23.10
CA TYR A 681 -27.80 6.64 22.30
C TYR A 681 -27.97 5.32 21.55
N ASP A 682 -28.58 4.28 22.15
CA ASP A 682 -28.90 3.02 21.45
C ASP A 682 -29.86 3.28 20.27
N ALA A 683 -30.88 4.13 20.46
CA ALA A 683 -31.77 4.55 19.38
C ALA A 683 -31.07 5.32 18.24
N GLN A 684 -29.91 5.92 18.53
CA GLN A 684 -29.05 6.58 17.54
C GLN A 684 -28.03 5.62 16.91
N GLY A 685 -27.98 4.35 17.33
CA GLY A 685 -27.10 3.32 16.78
C GLY A 685 -25.79 3.09 17.53
N PHE A 686 -25.59 3.72 18.70
CA PHE A 686 -24.49 3.35 19.59
C PHE A 686 -24.80 2.06 20.34
N GLU A 687 -23.78 1.49 20.98
CA GLU A 687 -23.96 0.34 21.86
C GLU A 687 -23.46 0.66 23.26
N VAL A 688 -24.31 0.42 24.26
CA VAL A 688 -23.94 0.46 25.68
C VAL A 688 -23.96 -0.97 26.19
N GLY A 689 -22.78 -1.52 26.47
CA GLY A 689 -22.60 -2.88 26.96
C GLY A 689 -22.24 -2.91 28.45
N LEU A 690 -22.32 -4.10 29.05
CA LEU A 690 -21.79 -4.33 30.40
C LEU A 690 -20.27 -4.51 30.35
N HIS A 691 -19.54 -3.77 31.18
CA HIS A 691 -18.13 -4.02 31.45
C HIS A 691 -17.99 -5.06 32.57
N VAL A 692 -18.03 -6.35 32.19
CA VAL A 692 -17.97 -7.46 33.17
C VAL A 692 -16.64 -7.39 33.93
N THR A 693 -16.66 -7.56 35.26
CA THR A 693 -15.42 -7.55 36.05
C THR A 693 -15.28 -8.79 36.92
N THR A 694 -14.08 -9.36 36.94
CA THR A 694 -13.66 -10.39 37.91
C THR A 694 -12.84 -9.80 39.06
N ASN A 695 -12.84 -8.47 39.19
CA ASN A 695 -11.92 -7.70 40.04
C ASN A 695 -10.44 -7.97 39.71
N CYS A 696 -10.13 -8.05 38.41
CA CYS A 696 -8.77 -8.28 37.90
C CYS A 696 -8.09 -9.52 38.51
N SER A 697 -8.89 -10.55 38.81
CA SER A 697 -8.43 -11.82 39.36
C SER A 697 -8.72 -12.94 38.38
N ASP A 698 -7.80 -13.90 38.30
CA ASP A 698 -8.02 -15.14 37.54
C ASP A 698 -9.31 -15.82 38.02
N TRP A 699 -10.07 -16.36 37.06
CA TRP A 699 -11.38 -16.96 37.30
C TRP A 699 -11.36 -18.48 37.08
N THR A 700 -12.34 -19.14 37.68
CA THR A 700 -12.71 -20.52 37.36
C THR A 700 -14.00 -20.53 36.52
N PRO A 701 -14.31 -21.60 35.77
CA PRO A 701 -15.55 -21.68 35.01
C PRO A 701 -16.82 -21.44 35.86
N THR A 702 -16.78 -21.76 37.16
CA THR A 702 -17.89 -21.51 38.10
C THR A 702 -17.97 -20.05 38.51
N SER A 703 -16.85 -19.43 38.88
CA SER A 703 -16.84 -18.01 39.28
C SER A 703 -17.19 -17.11 38.10
N LEU A 704 -16.67 -17.39 36.90
CA LEU A 704 -16.98 -16.63 35.70
C LEU A 704 -18.49 -16.63 35.38
N ARG A 705 -19.14 -17.81 35.41
CA ARG A 705 -20.61 -17.89 35.23
C ARG A 705 -21.38 -17.10 36.29
N SER A 706 -20.89 -17.12 37.53
CA SER A 706 -21.49 -16.34 38.62
C SER A 706 -21.35 -14.82 38.37
N ASP A 707 -20.19 -14.39 37.90
CA ASP A 707 -19.93 -12.99 37.55
C ASP A 707 -20.85 -12.52 36.43
N TYR A 708 -20.92 -13.26 35.32
CA TYR A 708 -21.84 -12.98 34.22
C TYR A 708 -23.30 -12.92 34.68
N SER A 709 -23.77 -13.97 35.36
CA SER A 709 -25.18 -14.06 35.80
C SER A 709 -25.58 -12.90 36.70
N SER A 710 -24.78 -12.60 37.72
CA SER A 710 -25.10 -11.54 38.68
C SER A 710 -24.97 -10.13 38.09
N GLN A 711 -23.93 -9.87 37.30
CA GLN A 711 -23.66 -8.53 36.77
C GLN A 711 -24.57 -8.19 35.59
N LEU A 712 -24.90 -9.14 34.71
CA LEU A 712 -25.91 -8.92 33.66
C LEU A 712 -27.30 -8.68 34.26
N ALA A 713 -27.68 -9.40 35.32
CA ALA A 713 -28.94 -9.13 36.02
C ALA A 713 -28.98 -7.72 36.62
N SER A 714 -27.88 -7.28 37.24
CA SER A 714 -27.73 -5.91 37.76
C SER A 714 -27.82 -4.87 36.63
N PHE A 715 -27.12 -5.09 35.52
CA PHE A 715 -27.14 -4.20 34.36
C PHE A 715 -28.54 -4.06 33.76
N ALA A 716 -29.23 -5.19 33.53
CA ALA A 716 -30.60 -5.21 33.01
C ALA A 716 -31.59 -4.51 33.94
N SER A 717 -31.38 -4.58 35.26
CA SER A 717 -32.23 -3.89 36.23
C SER A 717 -32.10 -2.35 36.16
N LYS A 718 -30.90 -1.83 35.86
CA LYS A 718 -30.64 -0.40 35.72
C LYS A 718 -31.06 0.12 34.35
N TYR A 719 -30.70 -0.59 33.29
CA TYR A 719 -30.82 -0.12 31.90
C TYR A 719 -31.98 -0.81 31.16
N THR A 720 -33.20 -0.64 31.66
CA THR A 720 -34.43 -1.23 31.10
C THR A 720 -34.83 -0.71 29.71
N GLY A 721 -34.24 0.41 29.26
CA GLY A 721 -34.55 1.06 28.00
C GLY A 721 -33.69 0.60 26.81
N ILE A 722 -32.72 -0.30 27.02
CA ILE A 722 -31.85 -0.85 25.96
C ILE A 722 -31.92 -2.39 25.95
N PRO A 723 -31.60 -3.04 24.82
CA PRO A 723 -31.53 -4.51 24.75
C PRO A 723 -30.44 -5.09 25.67
N ALA A 724 -30.57 -6.38 26.01
CA ALA A 724 -29.50 -7.11 26.68
C ALA A 724 -28.22 -7.10 25.81
N PRO A 725 -27.02 -6.95 26.40
CA PRO A 725 -25.76 -6.96 25.65
C PRO A 725 -25.58 -8.26 24.86
N THR A 726 -25.12 -8.14 23.61
CA THR A 726 -24.77 -9.27 22.74
C THR A 726 -23.29 -9.28 22.35
N THR A 727 -22.52 -8.29 22.81
CA THR A 727 -21.07 -8.20 22.65
C THR A 727 -20.42 -8.00 24.01
N ASN A 728 -19.11 -8.25 24.13
CA ASN A 728 -18.44 -8.21 25.43
C ASN A 728 -17.00 -7.68 25.39
N ARG A 729 -16.67 -6.95 26.46
CA ARG A 729 -15.31 -6.71 26.94
C ARG A 729 -15.27 -6.79 28.47
N THR A 730 -14.36 -7.61 28.97
CA THR A 730 -14.11 -7.86 30.38
C THR A 730 -13.05 -6.90 30.91
N HIS A 731 -13.31 -6.32 32.08
CA HIS A 731 -12.37 -5.47 32.81
C HIS A 731 -11.08 -6.22 33.16
N CYS A 732 -9.93 -5.56 32.99
CA CYS A 732 -8.60 -6.16 33.06
C CYS A 732 -8.33 -7.30 32.07
N ILE A 733 -9.31 -7.61 31.18
CA ILE A 733 -9.19 -8.58 30.10
C ILE A 733 -8.68 -9.95 30.60
N VAL A 734 -9.22 -10.39 31.74
CA VAL A 734 -8.77 -11.63 32.37
C VAL A 734 -9.18 -12.84 31.52
N TRP A 735 -8.20 -13.65 31.13
CA TRP A 735 -8.36 -14.78 30.21
C TRP A 735 -7.72 -16.06 30.78
N SER A 736 -8.33 -16.61 31.84
CA SER A 736 -7.71 -17.66 32.67
C SER A 736 -7.57 -19.04 31.99
N ASP A 737 -8.25 -19.28 30.87
CA ASP A 737 -8.05 -20.48 30.05
C ASP A 737 -8.32 -20.20 28.56
N TRP A 738 -8.19 -21.20 27.70
CA TRP A 738 -8.24 -21.02 26.25
C TRP A 738 -9.62 -20.70 25.64
N SER A 739 -10.75 -21.14 26.24
CA SER A 739 -12.07 -21.05 25.55
C SER A 739 -13.31 -21.00 26.44
N THR A 740 -13.18 -21.13 27.77
CA THR A 740 -14.35 -21.08 28.67
C THR A 740 -15.04 -19.73 28.62
N GLN A 741 -14.29 -18.64 28.44
CA GLN A 741 -14.84 -17.28 28.29
C GLN A 741 -15.89 -17.22 27.17
N ALA A 742 -15.53 -17.64 25.94
CA ALA A 742 -16.45 -17.70 24.81
C ALA A 742 -17.64 -18.67 25.06
N THR A 743 -17.42 -19.75 25.80
CA THR A 743 -18.51 -20.68 26.19
C THR A 743 -19.52 -20.01 27.12
N VAL A 744 -19.06 -19.30 28.14
CA VAL A 744 -19.91 -18.59 29.10
C VAL A 744 -20.62 -17.40 28.44
N GLU A 745 -19.94 -16.68 27.54
CA GLU A 745 -20.56 -15.66 26.72
C GLU A 745 -21.72 -16.23 25.90
N ARG A 746 -21.52 -17.39 25.26
CA ARG A 746 -22.56 -18.04 24.49
C ARG A 746 -23.78 -18.43 25.33
N GLU A 747 -23.54 -18.96 26.54
CA GLU A 747 -24.59 -19.28 27.54
C GLU A 747 -25.43 -18.03 27.91
N ASN A 748 -24.87 -16.83 27.75
CA ASN A 748 -25.49 -15.55 28.07
C ASN A 748 -25.90 -14.72 26.84
N ASN A 749 -25.98 -15.34 25.65
CA ASN A 749 -26.33 -14.67 24.37
C ASN A 749 -25.37 -13.55 23.94
N ILE A 750 -24.15 -13.55 24.46
CA ILE A 750 -23.06 -12.77 23.89
C ILE A 750 -22.47 -13.58 22.72
N ARG A 751 -22.23 -12.90 21.61
CA ARG A 751 -21.99 -13.47 20.29
C ARG A 751 -20.82 -12.82 19.56
N LEU A 752 -20.22 -11.76 20.12
CA LEU A 752 -18.99 -11.14 19.65
C LEU A 752 -18.14 -10.72 20.85
N ASP A 753 -16.95 -11.30 20.95
CA ASP A 753 -15.95 -11.04 21.99
C ASP A 753 -14.92 -10.04 21.48
N THR A 754 -14.62 -9.02 22.31
CA THR A 754 -13.54 -8.05 22.07
C THR A 754 -12.54 -8.07 23.23
N ASN A 755 -12.08 -9.26 23.64
CA ASN A 755 -11.11 -9.46 24.73
C ASN A 755 -9.70 -9.88 24.28
N TYR A 756 -9.45 -10.22 23.02
CA TYR A 756 -8.07 -10.50 22.58
C TYR A 756 -7.19 -9.25 22.53
N TYR A 757 -6.28 -9.14 23.50
CA TYR A 757 -5.43 -8.00 23.81
C TYR A 757 -3.95 -8.31 23.52
N TYR A 758 -3.17 -7.29 23.13
CA TYR A 758 -1.74 -7.39 22.82
C TYR A 758 -0.93 -6.34 23.59
N TRP A 759 -0.12 -6.82 24.53
CA TRP A 759 0.62 -6.04 25.52
C TRP A 759 1.71 -6.93 26.11
N PRO A 760 2.79 -6.42 26.74
CA PRO A 760 3.18 -5.02 26.95
C PRO A 760 3.86 -4.36 25.76
N SER A 761 3.97 -3.03 25.80
CA SER A 761 4.66 -2.24 24.78
C SER A 761 6.11 -2.67 24.51
N SER A 762 6.79 -3.25 25.51
CA SER A 762 8.13 -3.83 25.34
C SER A 762 8.16 -5.06 24.43
N TRP A 763 7.04 -5.78 24.33
CA TRP A 763 6.88 -6.93 23.45
C TRP A 763 6.35 -6.52 22.07
N ILE A 764 5.35 -5.65 22.05
CA ILE A 764 4.74 -5.13 20.81
C ILE A 764 5.72 -4.25 20.01
N GLN A 765 6.59 -3.49 20.70
CA GLN A 765 7.65 -2.67 20.10
C GLN A 765 7.13 -1.67 19.05
N ASP A 766 6.00 -1.02 19.32
CA ASP A 766 5.36 -0.06 18.41
C ASP A 766 5.13 -0.62 17.00
N ARG A 767 4.82 -1.92 16.90
CA ARG A 767 4.62 -2.61 15.63
C ARG A 767 3.15 -2.60 15.24
N PRO A 768 2.79 -2.14 14.02
CA PRO A 768 1.48 -2.39 13.43
C PRO A 768 1.39 -3.82 12.91
N GLY A 769 0.25 -4.49 13.09
CA GLY A 769 0.05 -5.83 12.52
C GLY A 769 -1.22 -6.55 12.96
N ASP A 770 -1.50 -7.63 12.24
CA ASP A 770 -2.51 -8.63 12.50
C ASP A 770 -1.98 -9.68 13.49
N PHE A 771 -1.89 -9.32 14.77
CA PHE A 771 -1.24 -10.15 15.78
C PHE A 771 -1.91 -11.51 16.04
N THR A 772 -3.23 -11.65 15.76
CA THR A 772 -3.93 -12.96 15.78
C THR A 772 -3.69 -13.76 14.48
N GLY A 773 -2.79 -13.30 13.61
CA GLY A 773 -2.57 -13.86 12.28
C GLY A 773 -3.74 -13.69 11.31
N SER A 774 -4.76 -12.93 11.67
CA SER A 774 -5.99 -12.74 10.89
C SER A 774 -6.51 -11.32 11.10
N ALA A 775 -7.12 -10.77 10.07
CA ALA A 775 -7.85 -9.51 10.13
C ALA A 775 -9.37 -9.73 10.08
N MET A 776 -9.86 -10.96 9.96
CA MET A 776 -11.29 -11.26 9.82
C MET A 776 -11.89 -11.86 11.10
N PRO A 777 -13.01 -11.30 11.61
CA PRO A 777 -13.76 -11.91 12.69
C PRO A 777 -14.40 -13.23 12.24
N MET A 778 -14.07 -14.30 12.93
CA MET A 778 -14.64 -15.64 12.76
C MET A 778 -14.93 -16.25 14.13
N ARG A 779 -15.79 -17.26 14.16
CA ARG A 779 -16.22 -17.94 15.38
C ARG A 779 -15.08 -18.61 16.15
N PHE A 780 -15.17 -18.65 17.47
CA PHE A 780 -14.29 -19.47 18.30
C PHE A 780 -14.48 -20.96 18.02
N ALA A 781 -13.43 -21.74 18.29
CA ALA A 781 -13.51 -23.17 18.56
C ALA A 781 -13.29 -23.40 20.07
N ASP A 782 -14.03 -24.34 20.65
CA ASP A 782 -13.80 -24.81 22.02
C ASP A 782 -12.58 -25.75 22.10
N SER A 783 -12.19 -26.14 23.31
CA SER A 783 -11.03 -27.00 23.54
C SER A 783 -11.08 -28.38 22.85
N THR A 784 -12.24 -28.80 22.34
CA THR A 784 -12.40 -30.02 21.52
C THR A 784 -12.20 -29.76 20.02
N GLY A 785 -12.20 -28.49 19.61
CA GLY A 785 -12.18 -28.04 18.22
C GLY A 785 -13.56 -27.73 17.65
N ALA A 786 -14.63 -27.85 18.44
CA ALA A 786 -15.99 -27.60 17.97
C ALA A 786 -16.28 -26.10 17.92
N MET A 787 -16.95 -25.64 16.85
CA MET A 787 -17.32 -24.24 16.71
C MET A 787 -18.25 -23.78 17.84
N THR A 788 -17.84 -22.73 18.54
CA THR A 788 -18.67 -21.97 19.47
C THR A 788 -19.24 -20.77 18.71
N ASP A 789 -20.53 -20.51 18.89
CA ASP A 789 -21.24 -19.44 18.18
C ASP A 789 -20.93 -18.06 18.78
N VAL A 790 -19.66 -17.70 18.89
CA VAL A 790 -19.16 -16.41 19.37
C VAL A 790 -18.06 -15.99 18.42
N TYR A 791 -18.21 -14.84 17.79
CA TYR A 791 -17.17 -14.26 16.94
C TYR A 791 -16.06 -13.70 17.80
N GLN A 792 -14.83 -14.07 17.47
CA GLN A 792 -13.65 -13.43 18.02
C GLN A 792 -13.31 -12.21 17.16
N ALA A 793 -13.32 -11.01 17.73
CA ALA A 793 -12.73 -9.84 17.10
C ALA A 793 -11.20 -10.00 17.01
N THR A 794 -10.64 -9.72 15.84
CA THR A 794 -9.23 -9.97 15.54
C THR A 794 -8.35 -8.74 15.72
N SER A 795 -7.08 -8.98 16.07
CA SER A 795 -5.97 -8.01 16.08
C SER A 795 -6.34 -6.65 16.68
N GLN A 796 -6.66 -6.65 17.98
CA GLN A 796 -7.12 -5.45 18.67
C GLN A 796 -5.97 -4.49 18.94
N MET A 797 -6.14 -3.25 18.50
CA MET A 797 -5.28 -2.14 18.88
C MET A 797 -5.83 -1.53 20.15
N THR A 798 -5.04 -1.53 21.22
CA THR A 798 -5.49 -1.03 22.54
C THR A 798 -4.63 0.16 22.95
N ASP A 799 -5.20 1.17 23.61
CA ASP A 799 -4.51 2.43 23.91
C ASP A 799 -3.34 2.28 24.90
N GLU A 800 -3.24 1.16 25.61
CA GLU A 800 -2.14 0.82 26.53
C GLU A 800 -1.05 -0.06 25.90
N SER A 801 -1.21 -0.46 24.63
CA SER A 801 -0.25 -1.33 23.93
C SER A 801 1.08 -0.62 23.58
N GLY A 802 1.15 0.71 23.76
CA GLY A 802 2.31 1.54 23.42
C GLY A 802 2.56 1.68 21.92
N GLN A 803 1.53 1.44 21.10
CA GLN A 803 1.52 1.72 19.68
C GLN A 803 1.35 3.22 19.40
N THR A 804 1.98 3.69 18.32
CA THR A 804 1.98 5.08 17.88
C THR A 804 0.78 5.36 16.98
N TRP A 805 0.07 6.44 17.27
CA TRP A 805 -1.09 6.89 16.52
C TRP A 805 -0.78 8.18 15.75
N PRO A 806 -1.21 8.30 14.47
CA PRO A 806 -2.05 7.38 13.70
C PRO A 806 -1.29 6.26 12.97
N ARG A 807 0.04 6.16 13.12
CA ARG A 807 0.91 5.22 12.36
C ARG A 807 0.35 3.80 12.30
N THR A 808 -0.09 3.25 13.42
CA THR A 808 -0.57 1.86 13.50
C THR A 808 -1.80 1.62 12.63
N ILE A 809 -2.85 2.42 12.83
CA ILE A 809 -4.08 2.27 12.04
C ILE A 809 -3.84 2.58 10.57
N ASP A 810 -3.05 3.62 10.24
CA ASP A 810 -2.75 3.97 8.84
C ASP A 810 -2.07 2.79 8.13
N SER A 811 -1.09 2.14 8.78
CA SER A 811 -0.39 0.98 8.19
C SER A 811 -1.32 -0.19 7.86
N LEU A 812 -2.31 -0.45 8.72
CA LEU A 812 -3.30 -1.52 8.53
C LEU A 812 -4.28 -1.16 7.41
N LEU A 813 -4.82 0.06 7.41
CA LEU A 813 -5.77 0.53 6.39
C LEU A 813 -5.11 0.64 5.01
N ASP A 814 -3.85 1.07 4.93
CA ASP A 814 -3.06 1.11 3.70
C ASP A 814 -2.85 -0.29 3.12
N SER A 815 -2.56 -1.28 3.97
CA SER A 815 -2.38 -2.68 3.52
C SER A 815 -3.69 -3.30 3.02
N ALA A 816 -4.83 -2.92 3.62
CA ALA A 816 -6.15 -3.38 3.17
C ALA A 816 -6.59 -2.74 1.85
N ASN A 817 -6.39 -1.43 1.69
CA ASN A 817 -6.81 -0.67 0.51
C ASN A 817 -5.79 -0.69 -0.63
N GLY A 818 -4.52 -0.99 -0.33
CA GLY A 818 -3.41 -1.03 -1.26
C GLY A 818 -3.28 -2.34 -2.05
N PRO A 819 -2.18 -2.49 -2.80
CA PRO A 819 -1.95 -3.64 -3.68
C PRO A 819 -1.83 -4.98 -2.93
N GLN A 820 -1.51 -4.96 -1.63
CA GLN A 820 -1.46 -6.16 -0.80
C GLN A 820 -2.85 -6.81 -0.67
N GLY A 821 -3.92 -6.00 -0.66
CA GLY A 821 -5.29 -6.47 -0.51
C GLY A 821 -5.48 -7.30 0.76
N TYR A 822 -4.92 -6.85 1.88
CA TYR A 822 -5.09 -7.48 3.20
C TYR A 822 -6.42 -7.03 3.82
N TYR A 823 -7.50 -7.43 3.17
CA TYR A 823 -8.87 -7.07 3.59
C TYR A 823 -9.13 -7.52 5.02
N GLY A 824 -9.82 -6.70 5.81
CA GLY A 824 -9.96 -6.97 7.24
C GLY A 824 -10.90 -6.05 8.02
N VAL A 825 -11.11 -6.39 9.28
CA VAL A 825 -11.84 -5.62 10.28
C VAL A 825 -10.90 -5.38 11.46
N TYR A 826 -10.57 -4.11 11.69
CA TYR A 826 -9.61 -3.72 12.72
C TYR A 826 -10.35 -3.20 13.94
N THR A 827 -10.15 -3.86 15.08
CA THR A 827 -10.84 -3.49 16.32
C THR A 827 -9.93 -2.56 17.11
N ILE A 828 -10.43 -1.40 17.51
CA ILE A 828 -9.77 -0.53 18.49
C ILE A 828 -10.48 -0.66 19.82
N ASN A 829 -9.69 -0.71 20.87
CA ASN A 829 -10.16 -0.71 22.23
C ASN A 829 -9.52 0.48 22.95
N ALA A 830 -10.25 1.60 23.04
CA ALA A 830 -9.76 2.82 23.65
C ALA A 830 -10.61 3.18 24.87
N HIS A 831 -9.98 3.62 25.96
CA HIS A 831 -10.74 4.04 27.13
C HIS A 831 -11.75 5.14 26.81
N THR A 832 -12.97 4.95 27.32
CA THR A 832 -14.07 5.93 27.25
C THR A 832 -14.25 6.70 28.57
N ASP A 833 -13.27 6.62 29.47
CA ASP A 833 -13.24 7.30 30.77
C ASP A 833 -13.36 8.83 30.68
N THR A 834 -12.93 9.39 29.55
CA THR A 834 -13.01 10.83 29.29
C THR A 834 -13.53 11.12 27.88
N THR A 835 -13.99 12.36 27.68
CA THR A 835 -14.53 12.82 26.39
C THR A 835 -13.51 12.87 25.27
N ASP A 836 -12.23 13.12 25.56
CA ASP A 836 -11.14 13.22 24.56
C ASP A 836 -10.14 12.07 24.73
N SER A 837 -9.74 11.43 23.63
CA SER A 837 -8.80 10.29 23.60
C SER A 837 -8.02 10.42 22.32
N VAL A 838 -6.70 10.55 22.46
CA VAL A 838 -5.80 10.78 21.32
C VAL A 838 -5.89 9.61 20.34
N GLU A 839 -6.01 8.41 20.86
CA GLU A 839 -6.05 7.14 20.13
C GLU A 839 -7.36 6.99 19.37
N ALA A 840 -8.50 7.12 20.06
CA ALA A 840 -9.81 7.03 19.42
C ALA A 840 -10.02 8.15 18.38
N ASP A 841 -9.59 9.38 18.70
CA ASP A 841 -9.70 10.51 17.79
C ASP A 841 -8.79 10.33 16.56
N ALA A 842 -7.57 9.79 16.75
CA ALA A 842 -6.66 9.45 15.65
C ALA A 842 -7.24 8.35 14.77
N VAL A 843 -7.81 7.29 15.34
CA VAL A 843 -8.46 6.23 14.55
C VAL A 843 -9.66 6.74 13.77
N VAL A 844 -10.51 7.57 14.37
CA VAL A 844 -11.62 8.19 13.63
C VAL A 844 -11.09 9.06 12.49
N ALA A 845 -10.05 9.85 12.73
CA ALA A 845 -9.43 10.69 11.69
C ALA A 845 -8.83 9.84 10.55
N SER A 846 -8.10 8.76 10.87
CA SER A 846 -7.53 7.83 9.91
C SER A 846 -8.61 7.08 9.14
N ALA A 847 -9.63 6.54 9.80
CA ALA A 847 -10.73 5.84 9.14
C ALA A 847 -11.45 6.77 8.13
N LYS A 848 -11.73 8.02 8.52
CA LYS A 848 -12.29 9.04 7.60
C LYS A 848 -11.35 9.33 6.43
N ALA A 849 -10.05 9.46 6.69
CA ALA A 849 -9.05 9.70 5.65
C ALA A 849 -8.91 8.53 4.67
N HIS A 850 -9.22 7.29 5.07
CA HIS A 850 -9.14 6.11 4.21
C HIS A 850 -10.49 5.66 3.62
N GLY A 851 -11.58 6.39 3.89
CA GLY A 851 -12.93 6.00 3.46
C GLY A 851 -13.45 4.72 4.13
N VAL A 852 -12.97 4.44 5.34
CA VAL A 852 -13.26 3.22 6.11
C VAL A 852 -14.32 3.54 7.18
N PRO A 853 -15.38 2.73 7.31
CA PRO A 853 -16.42 2.96 8.30
C PRO A 853 -15.94 2.65 9.72
N VAL A 854 -16.49 3.37 10.69
CA VAL A 854 -16.29 3.14 12.12
C VAL A 854 -17.63 2.72 12.73
N VAL A 855 -17.72 1.46 13.18
CA VAL A 855 -18.98 0.83 13.59
C VAL A 855 -18.91 0.28 15.01
N THR A 856 -20.08 0.07 15.62
CA THR A 856 -20.19 -0.66 16.88
C THR A 856 -19.91 -2.16 16.70
N ALA A 857 -19.55 -2.83 17.79
CA ALA A 857 -19.46 -4.28 17.83
C ALA A 857 -20.81 -4.93 17.45
N LYS A 858 -21.95 -4.40 17.92
CA LYS A 858 -23.31 -4.84 17.53
C LYS A 858 -23.61 -4.72 16.03
N GLN A 859 -23.17 -3.63 15.38
CA GLN A 859 -23.30 -3.48 13.92
C GLN A 859 -22.47 -4.53 13.18
N MET A 860 -21.24 -4.79 13.64
CA MET A 860 -20.39 -5.84 13.08
C MET A 860 -21.00 -7.23 13.25
N LEU A 861 -21.51 -7.57 14.44
CA LEU A 861 -22.22 -8.82 14.69
C LEU A 861 -23.43 -8.99 13.74
N THR A 862 -24.23 -7.94 13.58
CA THR A 862 -25.39 -7.95 12.66
C THR A 862 -24.97 -8.24 11.23
N TRP A 863 -23.86 -7.66 10.77
CA TRP A 863 -23.30 -7.92 9.44
C TRP A 863 -22.79 -9.35 9.30
N LEU A 864 -22.02 -9.84 10.28
CA LEU A 864 -21.48 -11.19 10.27
C LEU A 864 -22.59 -12.24 10.22
N ASP A 865 -23.63 -12.11 11.03
CA ASP A 865 -24.78 -13.02 11.02
C ASP A 865 -25.54 -12.94 9.68
N GLY A 866 -25.79 -11.74 9.15
CA GLY A 866 -26.47 -11.56 7.87
C GLY A 866 -25.68 -12.10 6.69
N ARG A 867 -24.39 -11.78 6.60
CA ARG A 867 -23.52 -12.23 5.51
C ARG A 867 -23.34 -13.75 5.56
N ASN A 868 -23.10 -14.33 6.74
CA ASN A 868 -22.87 -15.76 6.87
C ASN A 868 -24.15 -16.61 6.71
N SER A 869 -25.33 -16.00 6.90
CA SER A 869 -26.62 -16.63 6.56
C SER A 869 -27.08 -16.37 5.12
N SER A 870 -26.37 -15.54 4.36
CA SER A 870 -26.65 -15.34 2.93
C SER A 870 -26.31 -16.60 2.14
N SER A 871 -27.03 -16.87 1.05
CA SER A 871 -26.88 -18.12 0.30
C SER A 871 -26.97 -17.94 -1.21
N PHE A 872 -26.29 -18.86 -1.92
CA PHE A 872 -26.57 -19.18 -3.31
C PHE A 872 -27.26 -20.54 -3.37
N ALA A 873 -28.26 -20.68 -4.24
CA ALA A 873 -28.96 -21.94 -4.44
C ALA A 873 -29.25 -22.19 -5.92
N ASN A 874 -29.64 -23.41 -6.26
CA ASN A 874 -30.05 -23.81 -7.61
C ASN A 874 -29.00 -23.50 -8.69
N LEU A 875 -27.70 -23.63 -8.37
CA LEU A 875 -26.62 -23.41 -9.33
C LEU A 875 -26.73 -24.45 -10.45
N SER A 876 -26.92 -23.97 -11.67
CA SER A 876 -26.99 -24.78 -12.88
C SER A 876 -26.12 -24.16 -13.97
N TRP A 877 -25.31 -24.99 -14.60
CA TRP A 877 -24.50 -24.63 -15.76
C TRP A 877 -25.05 -25.32 -17.00
N SER A 878 -25.41 -24.55 -18.02
CA SER A 878 -25.91 -25.08 -19.28
C SER A 878 -25.34 -24.29 -20.45
N ALA A 879 -24.63 -24.99 -21.33
CA ALA A 879 -23.83 -24.42 -22.41
C ALA A 879 -22.87 -23.34 -21.88
N ASN A 880 -23.26 -22.07 -21.96
CA ASN A 880 -22.49 -20.89 -21.58
C ASN A 880 -23.21 -20.03 -20.53
N ARG A 881 -24.19 -20.58 -19.81
CA ARG A 881 -25.02 -19.85 -18.86
C ARG A 881 -24.94 -20.49 -17.48
N LEU A 882 -24.56 -19.67 -16.49
CA LEU A 882 -24.67 -19.99 -15.08
C LEU A 882 -25.96 -19.38 -14.54
N ALA A 883 -26.95 -20.21 -14.19
CA ALA A 883 -28.17 -19.81 -13.52
C ALA A 883 -28.09 -20.16 -12.02
N PHE A 884 -28.57 -19.28 -11.15
CA PHE A 884 -28.60 -19.50 -9.70
C PHE A 884 -29.56 -18.53 -9.02
N THR A 885 -29.92 -18.78 -7.77
CA THR A 885 -30.72 -17.86 -6.94
C THR A 885 -29.88 -17.33 -5.79
N VAL A 886 -30.06 -16.06 -5.44
CA VAL A 886 -29.39 -15.42 -4.30
C VAL A 886 -30.43 -15.07 -3.24
N ALA A 887 -30.11 -15.33 -1.97
CA ALA A 887 -30.89 -14.89 -0.83
C ALA A 887 -29.95 -14.28 0.23
N PRO A 888 -29.85 -12.94 0.31
CA PRO A 888 -29.10 -12.27 1.36
C PRO A 888 -29.75 -12.50 2.73
N GLY A 889 -28.93 -12.75 3.74
CA GLY A 889 -29.38 -12.89 5.12
C GLY A 889 -29.78 -11.55 5.73
N ALA A 890 -30.62 -11.61 6.77
CA ALA A 890 -31.04 -10.40 7.49
C ALA A 890 -29.83 -9.69 8.11
N GLY A 891 -29.65 -8.40 7.81
CA GLY A 891 -28.49 -7.61 8.26
C GLY A 891 -27.39 -7.42 7.20
N ALA A 892 -27.40 -8.18 6.10
CA ALA A 892 -26.43 -8.04 5.00
C ALA A 892 -26.80 -6.94 3.98
N ARG A 893 -27.03 -5.72 4.45
CA ARG A 893 -27.40 -4.59 3.57
C ARG A 893 -26.23 -4.21 2.64
N ASN A 894 -26.52 -3.98 1.37
CA ASN A 894 -25.50 -3.68 0.34
C ASN A 894 -24.42 -4.76 0.21
N LEU A 895 -24.82 -6.03 0.36
CA LEU A 895 -23.94 -7.15 0.06
C LEU A 895 -23.64 -7.20 -1.44
N ASP A 896 -22.38 -7.37 -1.79
CA ASP A 896 -21.97 -7.65 -3.17
C ASP A 896 -21.61 -9.13 -3.31
N MET A 897 -21.88 -9.68 -4.48
CA MET A 897 -21.35 -10.96 -4.92
C MET A 897 -20.33 -10.78 -6.03
N MET A 898 -19.41 -11.72 -6.09
CA MET A 898 -18.34 -11.83 -7.07
C MET A 898 -18.60 -13.03 -7.97
N ILE A 899 -18.76 -12.80 -9.26
CA ILE A 899 -18.91 -13.84 -10.29
C ILE A 899 -17.62 -13.91 -11.11
N PRO A 900 -16.92 -15.06 -11.20
CA PRO A 900 -15.73 -15.18 -12.03
C PRO A 900 -16.02 -14.75 -13.49
N THR A 901 -15.17 -13.91 -14.05
CA THR A 901 -15.40 -13.38 -15.42
C THR A 901 -15.01 -14.37 -16.51
N ASN A 902 -14.30 -15.43 -16.18
CA ASN A 902 -13.86 -16.44 -17.15
C ASN A 902 -14.51 -17.79 -16.84
N SER A 903 -14.80 -18.55 -17.89
CA SER A 903 -15.32 -19.92 -17.85
C SER A 903 -14.66 -20.75 -18.96
N SER A 904 -14.87 -22.06 -18.95
CA SER A 904 -14.47 -22.95 -20.07
C SER A 904 -15.10 -22.59 -21.42
N THR A 905 -16.14 -21.75 -21.45
CA THR A 905 -16.84 -21.34 -22.68
C THR A 905 -16.57 -19.90 -23.12
N GLY A 906 -15.65 -19.21 -22.44
CA GLY A 906 -15.26 -17.83 -22.72
C GLY A 906 -15.55 -16.89 -21.55
N SER A 907 -15.66 -15.59 -21.85
CA SER A 907 -15.75 -14.51 -20.87
C SER A 907 -17.18 -14.06 -20.60
N LEU A 908 -17.41 -13.54 -19.39
CA LEU A 908 -18.71 -13.07 -18.92
C LEU A 908 -19.15 -11.87 -19.75
N ALA A 909 -20.24 -12.06 -20.51
CA ALA A 909 -20.79 -11.04 -21.40
C ALA A 909 -21.91 -10.23 -20.74
N SER A 910 -22.73 -10.86 -19.89
CA SER A 910 -23.85 -10.20 -19.22
C SER A 910 -24.28 -10.92 -17.95
N VAL A 911 -24.92 -10.16 -17.05
CA VAL A 911 -25.62 -10.69 -15.88
C VAL A 911 -27.04 -10.15 -15.90
N THR A 912 -28.03 -10.99 -15.62
CA THR A 912 -29.43 -10.57 -15.45
C THR A 912 -29.97 -11.01 -14.08
N VAL A 913 -30.84 -10.20 -13.47
CA VAL A 913 -31.57 -10.48 -12.23
C VAL A 913 -33.06 -10.46 -12.54
N ASP A 914 -33.73 -11.58 -12.32
CA ASP A 914 -35.13 -11.82 -12.69
C ASP A 914 -35.44 -11.43 -14.15
N GLY A 915 -34.45 -11.69 -15.03
CA GLY A 915 -34.51 -11.38 -16.46
C GLY A 915 -34.15 -9.94 -16.84
N VAL A 916 -33.92 -9.04 -15.87
CA VAL A 916 -33.50 -7.65 -16.10
C VAL A 916 -31.97 -7.55 -16.11
N PRO A 917 -31.33 -6.87 -17.08
CA PRO A 917 -29.88 -6.66 -17.08
C PRO A 917 -29.39 -5.99 -15.79
N ALA A 918 -28.35 -6.54 -15.18
CA ALA A 918 -27.65 -5.94 -14.05
C ALA A 918 -26.29 -5.39 -14.49
N SER A 919 -25.98 -4.19 -14.01
CA SER A 919 -24.65 -3.60 -14.19
C SER A 919 -23.65 -4.24 -13.23
N PHE A 920 -22.40 -4.33 -13.66
CA PHE A 920 -21.31 -4.83 -12.84
C PHE A 920 -20.01 -4.13 -13.18
N THR A 921 -19.11 -4.08 -12.20
CA THR A 921 -17.71 -3.67 -12.40
C THR A 921 -16.80 -4.88 -12.28
N THR A 922 -15.64 -4.89 -12.94
CA THR A 922 -14.70 -6.01 -12.80
C THR A 922 -13.49 -5.66 -11.94
N ARG A 923 -13.08 -6.55 -11.04
CA ARG A 923 -11.87 -6.44 -10.22
C ARG A 923 -11.13 -7.77 -10.17
N THR A 924 -9.80 -7.74 -10.13
CA THR A 924 -8.99 -8.92 -9.81
C THR A 924 -8.79 -8.97 -8.31
N ILE A 925 -9.26 -10.04 -7.68
CA ILE A 925 -9.10 -10.29 -6.25
C ILE A 925 -8.24 -11.53 -6.13
N LYS A 926 -7.05 -11.38 -5.52
CA LYS A 926 -6.13 -12.49 -5.22
C LYS A 926 -5.96 -13.46 -6.40
N GLY A 927 -5.67 -12.92 -7.58
CA GLY A 927 -5.38 -13.70 -8.79
C GLY A 927 -6.59 -14.11 -9.64
N ILE A 928 -7.83 -13.92 -9.18
CA ILE A 928 -9.04 -14.24 -9.94
C ILE A 928 -9.80 -12.96 -10.31
N ARG A 929 -10.20 -12.82 -11.57
CA ARG A 929 -11.01 -11.69 -12.04
C ARG A 929 -12.50 -11.97 -11.85
N TYR A 930 -13.20 -11.04 -11.19
CA TYR A 930 -14.61 -11.14 -10.87
C TYR A 930 -15.39 -9.94 -11.40
N ALA A 931 -16.64 -10.17 -11.79
CA ALA A 931 -17.68 -9.16 -11.85
C ALA A 931 -18.31 -8.99 -10.46
N PHE A 932 -18.35 -7.75 -9.97
CA PHE A 932 -19.01 -7.34 -8.74
C PHE A 932 -20.43 -6.90 -9.07
N VAL A 933 -21.39 -7.58 -8.46
CA VAL A 933 -22.83 -7.36 -8.65
C VAL A 933 -23.47 -7.22 -7.28
N ASN A 934 -24.40 -6.28 -7.12
CA ASN A 934 -25.16 -6.18 -5.88
C ASN A 934 -26.01 -7.44 -5.66
N ALA A 935 -25.80 -8.11 -4.54
CA ALA A 935 -26.49 -9.33 -4.16
C ALA A 935 -27.86 -8.99 -3.56
N THR A 936 -28.86 -8.84 -4.41
CA THR A 936 -30.27 -8.75 -4.02
C THR A 936 -30.95 -10.12 -4.11
N SER A 937 -32.06 -10.30 -3.41
CA SER A 937 -32.84 -11.53 -3.54
C SER A 937 -33.43 -11.63 -4.95
N GLY A 938 -33.21 -12.76 -5.62
CA GLY A 938 -33.70 -12.96 -6.99
C GLY A 938 -33.02 -14.10 -7.73
N SER A 939 -33.44 -14.32 -8.97
CA SER A 939 -32.87 -15.31 -9.89
C SER A 939 -31.85 -14.65 -10.81
N TYR A 940 -30.62 -15.16 -10.81
CA TYR A 940 -29.51 -14.63 -11.56
C TYR A 940 -29.17 -15.53 -12.73
N VAL A 941 -28.80 -14.91 -13.86
CA VAL A 941 -28.17 -15.61 -14.98
C VAL A 941 -26.94 -14.83 -15.44
N ALA A 942 -25.77 -15.44 -15.29
CA ALA A 942 -24.52 -14.99 -15.89
C ALA A 942 -24.32 -15.71 -17.23
N THR A 943 -24.22 -14.96 -18.32
CA THR A 943 -24.04 -15.48 -19.67
C THR A 943 -22.63 -15.18 -20.15
N TYR A 944 -21.93 -16.23 -20.58
CA TYR A 944 -20.58 -16.19 -21.12
C TYR A 944 -20.63 -16.28 -22.64
N SER A 945 -19.70 -15.65 -23.33
CA SER A 945 -19.56 -15.78 -24.79
C SER A 945 -18.13 -16.14 -25.13
N ALA A 946 -17.97 -16.90 -26.22
CA ALA A 946 -16.65 -17.17 -26.77
C ALA A 946 -15.93 -15.85 -26.99
N ASP A 947 -14.75 -15.74 -26.40
CA ASP A 947 -13.87 -14.64 -26.71
C ASP A 947 -13.23 -14.93 -28.06
N THR A 948 -13.51 -14.07 -29.03
CA THR A 948 -12.97 -14.17 -30.41
C THR A 948 -12.05 -12.99 -30.71
N THR A 949 -11.77 -12.15 -29.73
CA THR A 949 -10.94 -10.97 -29.87
C THR A 949 -9.49 -11.42 -29.76
N ALA A 950 -8.69 -11.21 -30.79
CA ALA A 950 -7.27 -11.49 -30.69
C ALA A 950 -6.60 -10.45 -29.77
N PRO A 951 -5.64 -10.87 -28.92
CA PRO A 951 -4.86 -9.92 -28.14
C PRO A 951 -4.06 -9.02 -29.08
N THR A 952 -3.90 -7.77 -28.69
CA THR A 952 -3.09 -6.77 -29.42
C THR A 952 -1.99 -6.26 -28.51
N ILE A 953 -0.86 -5.83 -29.07
CA ILE A 953 0.21 -5.18 -28.29
C ILE A 953 0.03 -3.67 -28.40
N GLY A 954 -0.30 -3.03 -27.28
CA GLY A 954 -0.61 -1.61 -27.22
C GLY A 954 0.61 -0.72 -27.07
N SER A 955 1.42 -0.95 -26.03
CA SER A 955 2.62 -0.12 -25.75
C SER A 955 3.87 -0.97 -25.68
N THR A 956 4.99 -0.45 -26.19
CA THR A 956 6.31 -1.08 -26.07
C THR A 956 7.31 -0.10 -25.43
N SER A 957 8.26 -0.64 -24.66
CA SER A 957 9.38 0.09 -24.10
C SER A 957 10.66 -0.71 -24.36
N PRO A 958 11.77 -0.12 -24.83
CA PRO A 958 11.85 1.20 -25.44
C PRO A 958 10.82 1.35 -26.58
N ALA A 959 10.34 2.57 -26.79
CA ALA A 959 9.40 2.84 -27.87
C ALA A 959 10.01 2.48 -29.24
N ALA A 960 9.16 2.19 -30.22
CA ALA A 960 9.60 1.92 -31.59
C ALA A 960 10.44 3.08 -32.15
N GLY A 961 11.67 2.78 -32.55
CA GLY A 961 12.65 3.74 -33.07
C GLY A 961 13.38 4.55 -32.00
N ALA A 962 13.20 4.27 -30.70
CA ALA A 962 13.87 5.02 -29.64
C ALA A 962 15.40 4.97 -29.81
N THR A 963 16.06 6.11 -29.66
CA THR A 963 17.53 6.25 -29.65
C THR A 963 18.01 6.59 -28.24
N ASN A 964 19.31 6.47 -27.98
CA ASN A 964 19.89 6.73 -26.66
C ASN A 964 19.30 5.87 -25.54
N VAL A 965 18.94 4.63 -25.88
CA VAL A 965 18.46 3.66 -24.89
C VAL A 965 19.62 3.19 -24.01
N ALA A 966 19.45 3.22 -22.69
CA ALA A 966 20.48 2.74 -21.78
C ALA A 966 20.81 1.27 -22.03
N LEU A 967 22.08 0.90 -21.89
CA LEU A 967 22.60 -0.42 -22.29
C LEU A 967 21.99 -1.59 -21.51
N SER A 968 21.42 -1.34 -20.33
CA SER A 968 20.76 -2.33 -19.47
C SER A 968 19.23 -2.31 -19.55
N THR A 969 18.65 -1.52 -20.47
CA THR A 969 17.19 -1.34 -20.53
C THR A 969 16.48 -2.66 -20.81
N ALA A 970 15.61 -3.08 -19.88
CA ALA A 970 14.69 -4.18 -20.15
C ALA A 970 13.63 -3.75 -21.15
N VAL A 971 13.38 -4.61 -22.14
CA VAL A 971 12.35 -4.40 -23.15
C VAL A 971 11.02 -4.89 -22.59
N THR A 972 9.94 -4.11 -22.71
CA THR A 972 8.60 -4.48 -22.25
C THR A 972 7.56 -4.22 -23.34
N ALA A 973 6.44 -4.93 -23.23
CA ALA A 973 5.28 -4.74 -24.07
C ALA A 973 4.00 -5.04 -23.31
N THR A 974 2.93 -4.27 -23.53
CA THR A 974 1.64 -4.46 -22.86
C THR A 974 0.62 -4.99 -23.85
N ALA A 975 -0.03 -6.10 -23.51
CA ALA A 975 -1.14 -6.64 -24.28
C ALA A 975 -2.47 -5.95 -23.90
N SER A 976 -3.43 -5.93 -24.83
CA SER A 976 -4.78 -5.38 -24.62
C SER A 976 -5.59 -6.15 -23.60
N GLU A 977 -5.21 -7.39 -23.33
CA GLU A 977 -5.90 -8.32 -22.47
C GLU A 977 -4.95 -9.36 -21.89
N ALA A 978 -5.47 -10.23 -21.04
CA ALA A 978 -4.68 -11.25 -20.37
C ALA A 978 -4.21 -12.31 -21.37
N LEU A 979 -2.89 -12.44 -21.49
CA LEU A 979 -2.22 -13.50 -22.24
C LEU A 979 -2.21 -14.81 -21.47
N ASP A 980 -2.19 -15.92 -22.20
CA ASP A 980 -1.80 -17.22 -21.65
C ASP A 980 -0.31 -17.18 -21.29
N PRO A 981 0.05 -17.26 -19.99
CA PRO A 981 1.45 -17.23 -19.57
C PRO A 981 2.30 -18.36 -20.20
N ALA A 982 1.69 -19.50 -20.54
CA ALA A 982 2.40 -20.61 -21.20
C ALA A 982 2.83 -20.26 -22.63
N SER A 983 2.15 -19.30 -23.28
CA SER A 983 2.47 -18.82 -24.62
C SER A 983 3.59 -17.76 -24.65
N VAL A 984 3.92 -17.15 -23.50
CA VAL A 984 4.93 -16.08 -23.38
C VAL A 984 6.28 -16.68 -22.98
N THR A 985 7.12 -17.01 -23.97
CA THR A 985 8.39 -17.70 -23.77
C THR A 985 9.53 -17.05 -24.57
N GLY A 986 10.77 -17.49 -24.34
CA GLY A 986 11.94 -17.03 -25.13
C GLY A 986 11.93 -17.41 -26.62
N SER A 987 10.94 -18.21 -27.06
CA SER A 987 10.72 -18.53 -28.48
C SER A 987 9.68 -17.64 -29.15
N THR A 988 8.71 -17.13 -28.38
CA THR A 988 7.63 -16.24 -28.86
C THR A 988 7.90 -14.77 -28.57
N VAL A 989 8.82 -14.44 -27.66
CA VAL A 989 9.27 -13.08 -27.36
C VAL A 989 10.79 -13.02 -27.43
N ARG A 990 11.33 -12.24 -28.37
CA ARG A 990 12.76 -12.28 -28.75
C ARG A 990 13.35 -10.87 -28.86
N LEU A 991 14.62 -10.75 -28.48
CA LEU A 991 15.46 -9.58 -28.75
C LEU A 991 16.58 -9.99 -29.69
N LEU A 992 16.80 -9.22 -30.76
CA LEU A 992 17.72 -9.54 -31.83
C LEU A 992 18.74 -8.42 -32.04
N ASP A 993 19.98 -8.78 -32.30
CA ASP A 993 21.07 -7.86 -32.68
C ASP A 993 20.94 -7.43 -34.17
N PRO A 994 21.80 -6.51 -34.67
CA PRO A 994 21.78 -6.10 -36.09
C PRO A 994 22.00 -7.23 -37.10
N ALA A 995 22.66 -8.32 -36.68
CA ALA A 995 22.89 -9.51 -37.50
C ALA A 995 21.74 -10.54 -37.38
N SER A 996 20.65 -10.17 -36.69
CA SER A 996 19.48 -11.02 -36.41
C SER A 996 19.76 -12.22 -35.49
N ASN A 997 20.88 -12.22 -34.76
CA ASN A 997 21.12 -13.22 -33.72
C ASN A 997 20.31 -12.89 -32.47
N GLN A 998 19.86 -13.92 -31.75
CA GLN A 998 19.12 -13.75 -30.51
C GLN A 998 20.03 -13.29 -29.38
N VAL A 999 19.68 -12.17 -28.76
CA VAL A 999 20.32 -11.66 -27.54
C VAL A 999 19.79 -12.47 -26.35
N PRO A 1000 20.67 -13.04 -25.51
CA PRO A 1000 20.26 -13.70 -24.27
C PRO A 1000 19.46 -12.75 -23.37
N ALA A 1001 18.23 -13.15 -23.03
CA ALA A 1001 17.32 -12.36 -22.19
C ALA A 1001 16.38 -13.26 -21.39
N THR A 1002 16.01 -12.80 -20.18
CA THR A 1002 14.97 -13.43 -19.36
C THR A 1002 13.60 -12.89 -19.77
N VAL A 1003 12.66 -13.78 -20.05
CA VAL A 1003 11.27 -13.44 -20.40
C VAL A 1003 10.36 -13.66 -19.20
N SER A 1004 9.48 -12.71 -18.90
CA SER A 1004 8.44 -12.85 -17.88
C SER A 1004 7.14 -12.18 -18.33
N TYR A 1005 6.01 -12.61 -17.76
CA TYR A 1005 4.69 -12.03 -18.00
C TYR A 1005 4.01 -11.72 -16.67
N ASP A 1006 3.47 -10.50 -16.56
CA ASP A 1006 2.64 -10.08 -15.43
C ASP A 1006 1.17 -9.98 -15.88
N ALA A 1007 0.35 -10.90 -15.39
CA ALA A 1007 -1.08 -10.99 -15.71
C ALA A 1007 -1.92 -9.85 -15.10
N THR A 1008 -1.39 -9.10 -14.12
CA THR A 1008 -2.09 -7.96 -13.51
C THR A 1008 -2.04 -6.74 -14.42
N SER A 1009 -0.88 -6.51 -15.03
CA SER A 1009 -0.62 -5.38 -15.93
C SER A 1009 -0.68 -5.76 -17.42
N ASN A 1010 -0.96 -7.03 -17.73
CA ASN A 1010 -0.84 -7.62 -19.07
C ASN A 1010 0.53 -7.33 -19.73
N SER A 1011 1.59 -7.26 -18.93
CA SER A 1011 2.91 -6.81 -19.38
C SER A 1011 3.86 -7.98 -19.60
N ILE A 1012 4.39 -8.09 -20.80
CA ILE A 1012 5.55 -8.91 -21.15
C ILE A 1012 6.81 -8.10 -20.82
N ARG A 1013 7.80 -8.74 -20.19
CA ARG A 1013 9.12 -8.17 -19.92
C ARG A 1013 10.21 -9.09 -20.46
N LEU A 1014 11.20 -8.49 -21.10
CA LEU A 1014 12.31 -9.13 -21.78
C LEU A 1014 13.60 -8.41 -21.36
N ALA A 1015 14.28 -8.95 -20.36
CA ALA A 1015 15.46 -8.32 -19.76
C ALA A 1015 16.75 -8.95 -20.28
N PRO A 1016 17.63 -8.21 -20.97
CA PRO A 1016 18.94 -8.72 -21.39
C PRO A 1016 19.73 -9.26 -20.18
N THR A 1017 20.40 -10.41 -20.33
CA THR A 1017 21.22 -10.98 -19.24
C THR A 1017 22.61 -10.35 -19.13
N SER A 1018 22.94 -9.43 -20.04
CA SER A 1018 24.19 -8.65 -20.07
C SER A 1018 23.92 -7.29 -20.74
N SER A 1019 24.80 -6.31 -20.51
CA SER A 1019 24.69 -4.99 -21.15
C SER A 1019 24.72 -5.10 -22.67
N LEU A 1020 23.81 -4.39 -23.33
CA LEU A 1020 23.75 -4.26 -24.78
C LEU A 1020 24.95 -3.43 -25.29
N ALA A 1021 25.36 -3.66 -26.54
CA ALA A 1021 26.43 -2.89 -27.16
C ALA A 1021 26.01 -1.42 -27.35
N ALA A 1022 26.94 -0.48 -27.22
CA ALA A 1022 26.69 0.94 -27.45
C ALA A 1022 26.46 1.24 -28.95
N ASP A 1023 25.76 2.34 -29.24
CA ASP A 1023 25.46 2.80 -30.61
C ASP A 1023 24.87 1.72 -31.54
N THR A 1024 24.17 0.73 -30.97
CA THR A 1024 23.75 -0.49 -31.65
C THR A 1024 22.24 -0.54 -31.76
N LYS A 1025 21.74 -0.87 -32.96
CA LYS A 1025 20.31 -1.01 -33.22
C LYS A 1025 19.85 -2.45 -32.96
N TYR A 1026 18.97 -2.63 -31.97
CA TYR A 1026 18.34 -3.91 -31.63
C TYR A 1026 16.90 -3.98 -32.15
N THR A 1027 16.42 -5.20 -32.36
CA THR A 1027 15.05 -5.49 -32.81
C THR A 1027 14.34 -6.40 -31.80
N ALA A 1028 13.24 -5.94 -31.22
CA ALA A 1028 12.38 -6.74 -30.36
C ALA A 1028 11.19 -7.30 -31.17
N THR A 1029 10.81 -8.55 -30.92
CA THR A 1029 9.74 -9.25 -31.64
C THR A 1029 8.86 -10.04 -30.67
N ILE A 1030 7.55 -9.90 -30.84
CA ILE A 1030 6.51 -10.73 -30.22
C ILE A 1030 5.80 -11.47 -31.35
N SER A 1031 5.88 -12.80 -31.33
CA SER A 1031 5.37 -13.65 -32.40
C SER A 1031 3.85 -13.72 -32.42
N GLY A 1032 3.26 -13.51 -33.59
CA GLY A 1032 1.82 -13.63 -33.88
C GLY A 1032 1.58 -14.10 -35.32
N GLY A 1033 0.36 -14.52 -35.64
CA GLY A 1033 -0.01 -15.05 -36.96
C GLY A 1033 0.62 -16.42 -37.32
N GLY A 1034 0.38 -16.89 -38.57
CA GLY A 1034 0.96 -18.13 -39.15
C GLY A 1034 0.59 -19.45 -38.46
N ASP A 1035 1.22 -20.58 -38.80
CA ASP A 1035 1.05 -21.88 -38.11
C ASP A 1035 2.15 -22.17 -37.05
N GLY A 1036 3.00 -21.19 -36.76
CA GLY A 1036 4.14 -21.32 -35.83
C GLY A 1036 3.82 -20.96 -34.37
N PRO A 1037 4.84 -20.94 -33.47
CA PRO A 1037 4.67 -20.46 -32.10
C PRO A 1037 4.20 -19.01 -32.07
N ALA A 1038 3.14 -18.73 -31.32
CA ALA A 1038 2.57 -17.39 -31.18
C ALA A 1038 2.15 -17.15 -29.73
N VAL A 1039 2.11 -15.89 -29.34
CA VAL A 1039 1.46 -15.46 -28.10
C VAL A 1039 -0.06 -15.57 -28.28
N THR A 1040 -0.74 -16.12 -27.27
CA THR A 1040 -2.20 -16.26 -27.22
C THR A 1040 -2.78 -15.57 -25.99
N ASP A 1041 -4.05 -15.19 -26.06
CA ASP A 1041 -4.84 -14.90 -24.86
C ASP A 1041 -5.22 -16.18 -24.12
N LEU A 1042 -5.93 -16.03 -22.99
CA LEU A 1042 -6.46 -17.16 -22.20
C LEU A 1042 -7.55 -17.96 -22.93
N ALA A 1043 -8.18 -17.41 -23.97
CA ALA A 1043 -9.17 -18.07 -24.81
C ALA A 1043 -8.55 -18.81 -26.02
N GLY A 1044 -7.23 -18.70 -26.20
CA GLY A 1044 -6.49 -19.30 -27.30
C GLY A 1044 -6.49 -18.46 -28.59
N ASN A 1045 -7.03 -17.23 -28.59
CA ASN A 1045 -6.91 -16.35 -29.74
C ASN A 1045 -5.45 -15.93 -29.89
N ARG A 1046 -4.91 -16.15 -31.08
CA ARG A 1046 -3.51 -15.86 -31.41
C ARG A 1046 -3.37 -14.37 -31.68
N LEU A 1047 -2.30 -13.76 -31.19
CA LEU A 1047 -1.89 -12.42 -31.63
C LEU A 1047 -1.91 -12.38 -33.16
N ALA A 1048 -2.70 -11.47 -33.74
CA ALA A 1048 -3.10 -11.56 -35.14
C ALA A 1048 -1.91 -11.55 -36.13
N ALA A 1049 -0.85 -10.82 -35.79
CA ALA A 1049 0.41 -10.78 -36.54
C ALA A 1049 1.57 -10.49 -35.59
N SER A 1050 2.78 -10.93 -35.94
CA SER A 1050 3.98 -10.59 -35.17
C SER A 1050 4.15 -9.08 -35.04
N VAL A 1051 4.41 -8.63 -33.82
CA VAL A 1051 4.72 -7.23 -33.51
C VAL A 1051 6.22 -7.11 -33.35
N THR A 1052 6.84 -6.34 -34.25
CA THR A 1052 8.29 -6.12 -34.26
C THR A 1052 8.58 -4.63 -34.22
N TRP A 1053 9.52 -4.23 -33.38
CA TRP A 1053 10.02 -2.86 -33.33
C TRP A 1053 11.51 -2.82 -33.06
N THR A 1054 12.13 -1.67 -33.30
CA THR A 1054 13.58 -1.50 -33.14
C THR A 1054 13.89 -0.37 -32.16
N PHE A 1055 15.06 -0.38 -31.55
CA PHE A 1055 15.60 0.74 -30.77
C PHE A 1055 17.13 0.77 -30.90
N THR A 1056 17.74 1.92 -30.61
CA THR A 1056 19.18 2.13 -30.68
C THR A 1056 19.71 2.54 -29.32
N THR A 1057 20.71 1.81 -28.85
CA THR A 1057 21.37 2.07 -27.58
C THR A 1057 22.19 3.37 -27.62
N GLN A 1058 22.42 3.96 -26.45
CA GLN A 1058 23.23 5.16 -26.29
C GLN A 1058 24.71 4.94 -26.66
N SER A 1059 25.40 6.05 -26.93
CA SER A 1059 26.84 6.05 -27.14
C SER A 1059 27.62 5.71 -25.89
N ALA A 1060 28.83 5.17 -26.06
CA ALA A 1060 29.71 4.86 -24.94
C ALA A 1060 30.07 6.13 -24.15
N PRO A 1061 30.04 6.10 -22.80
CA PRO A 1061 30.46 7.25 -21.98
C PRO A 1061 31.92 7.63 -22.28
N THR A 1062 32.22 8.94 -22.40
CA THR A 1062 33.59 9.47 -22.59
C THR A 1062 33.97 10.47 -21.49
N GLY A 1063 35.14 10.28 -20.88
CA GLY A 1063 35.70 11.19 -19.87
C GLY A 1063 36.60 10.47 -18.86
N PRO A 1064 37.25 11.21 -17.95
CA PRO A 1064 37.76 10.63 -16.72
C PRO A 1064 36.59 10.36 -15.75
N PHE A 1065 36.38 9.10 -15.42
CA PHE A 1065 35.39 8.62 -14.45
C PHE A 1065 36.06 8.30 -13.12
N THR A 1066 35.34 8.53 -12.03
CA THR A 1066 35.75 8.18 -10.66
C THR A 1066 34.57 7.55 -9.91
N ILE A 1067 34.84 6.67 -8.94
CA ILE A 1067 33.81 5.99 -8.14
C ILE A 1067 33.04 7.00 -7.29
N TRP A 1068 33.72 8.01 -6.71
CA TRP A 1068 33.06 9.05 -5.92
C TRP A 1068 33.08 10.40 -6.65
N PRO A 1069 31.98 11.18 -6.63
CA PRO A 1069 31.99 12.53 -7.15
C PRO A 1069 32.93 13.43 -6.35
N ALA A 1070 33.49 14.46 -6.98
CA ALA A 1070 34.48 15.35 -6.33
C ALA A 1070 33.95 16.07 -5.07
N SER A 1071 32.63 16.19 -4.92
CA SER A 1071 31.97 16.77 -3.74
C SER A 1071 31.76 15.77 -2.58
N ALA A 1072 32.04 14.48 -2.78
CA ALA A 1072 31.83 13.47 -1.75
C ALA A 1072 32.84 13.67 -0.60
N THR A 1073 32.38 13.53 0.64
CA THR A 1073 33.19 13.67 1.84
C THR A 1073 32.89 12.56 2.84
N PRO A 1074 33.90 12.04 3.57
CA PRO A 1074 33.74 11.06 4.63
C PRO A 1074 32.90 11.58 5.80
N ALA A 1075 32.09 10.71 6.40
CA ALA A 1075 31.45 10.98 7.67
C ALA A 1075 32.48 11.01 8.81
N THR A 1076 33.54 10.20 8.69
CA THR A 1076 34.70 10.18 9.59
C THR A 1076 35.98 10.59 8.82
N PRO A 1077 36.30 11.90 8.78
CA PRO A 1077 37.47 12.43 8.09
C PRO A 1077 38.83 11.93 8.59
N SER A 1078 38.91 11.42 9.82
CA SER A 1078 40.17 10.97 10.43
C SER A 1078 39.89 9.95 11.53
N VAL A 1079 40.20 8.68 11.26
CA VAL A 1079 40.24 7.58 12.22
C VAL A 1079 41.57 7.66 12.98
N SER A 1080 41.54 7.65 14.31
CA SER A 1080 42.74 7.77 15.14
C SER A 1080 43.55 6.48 15.18
N ASP A 1081 44.34 6.22 14.14
CA ASP A 1081 45.26 5.08 14.03
C ASP A 1081 46.60 5.55 13.42
N PRO A 1082 47.68 5.71 14.21
CA PRO A 1082 48.92 6.33 13.74
C PRO A 1082 49.86 5.39 12.99
N ASN A 1083 49.48 4.13 12.77
CA ASN A 1083 50.37 3.14 12.15
C ASN A 1083 50.45 3.29 10.64
N ALA A 1084 51.59 2.91 10.04
CA ALA A 1084 51.72 2.84 8.59
C ALA A 1084 50.83 1.72 8.02
N VAL A 1085 50.00 2.06 7.04
CA VAL A 1085 48.92 1.19 6.55
C VAL A 1085 48.64 1.44 5.06
N GLU A 1086 48.34 0.36 4.33
CA GLU A 1086 47.74 0.37 3.00
C GLU A 1086 46.23 0.17 3.13
N LEU A 1087 45.43 0.97 2.42
CA LEU A 1087 43.96 0.95 2.45
C LEU A 1087 43.44 0.92 1.01
N GLY A 1088 42.35 0.20 0.73
CA GLY A 1088 41.87 0.04 -0.65
C GLY A 1088 40.43 -0.40 -0.81
N VAL A 1089 40.00 -0.40 -2.07
CA VAL A 1089 38.66 -0.74 -2.55
C VAL A 1089 38.75 -1.69 -3.75
N ARG A 1090 37.82 -2.64 -3.87
CA ARG A 1090 37.62 -3.43 -5.09
C ARG A 1090 36.64 -2.72 -6.01
N PHE A 1091 36.97 -2.69 -7.30
CA PHE A 1091 36.08 -2.06 -8.29
C PHE A 1091 36.02 -2.82 -9.62
N ARG A 1092 34.96 -2.55 -10.39
CA ARG A 1092 34.78 -2.97 -11.79
C ARG A 1092 34.46 -1.76 -12.67
N SER A 1093 34.69 -1.93 -13.98
CA SER A 1093 34.22 -0.98 -15.00
C SER A 1093 33.28 -1.68 -15.98
N ASP A 1094 32.18 -1.03 -16.38
CA ASP A 1094 31.25 -1.52 -17.42
C ASP A 1094 31.87 -1.53 -18.82
N VAL A 1095 32.89 -0.70 -19.02
CA VAL A 1095 33.59 -0.52 -20.31
C VAL A 1095 35.08 -0.72 -20.13
N ALA A 1096 35.77 -1.14 -21.18
CA ALA A 1096 37.22 -1.12 -21.21
C ALA A 1096 37.72 0.33 -21.21
N GLY A 1097 38.89 0.57 -20.64
CA GLY A 1097 39.47 1.92 -20.57
C GLY A 1097 40.85 1.90 -19.91
N ASN A 1098 41.43 3.07 -19.69
CA ASN A 1098 42.74 3.24 -19.08
C ASN A 1098 42.62 3.88 -17.69
N VAL A 1099 43.04 3.19 -16.65
CA VAL A 1099 43.24 3.80 -15.33
C VAL A 1099 44.45 4.72 -15.39
N THR A 1100 44.21 6.01 -15.28
CA THR A 1100 45.23 7.06 -15.39
C THR A 1100 45.80 7.49 -14.04
N GLY A 1101 45.15 7.15 -12.92
CA GLY A 1101 45.59 7.55 -11.59
C GLY A 1101 44.73 7.02 -10.45
N ILE A 1102 45.13 7.38 -9.23
CA ILE A 1102 44.47 7.03 -7.96
C ILE A 1102 44.15 8.32 -7.22
N ARG A 1103 43.01 8.35 -6.53
CA ARG A 1103 42.71 9.38 -5.54
C ARG A 1103 42.49 8.78 -4.17
N PHE A 1104 42.63 9.60 -3.13
CA PHE A 1104 42.11 9.27 -1.81
C PHE A 1104 41.65 10.53 -1.08
N TRP A 1105 40.80 10.37 -0.08
CA TRP A 1105 40.38 11.49 0.75
C TRP A 1105 41.29 11.64 1.97
N LYS A 1106 41.85 12.84 2.15
CA LYS A 1106 42.82 13.15 3.20
C LYS A 1106 42.20 13.96 4.35
N GLY A 1107 42.28 13.42 5.56
CA GLY A 1107 42.03 14.16 6.81
C GLY A 1107 43.23 15.01 7.23
N THR A 1108 42.99 16.05 8.02
CA THR A 1108 44.04 16.98 8.48
C THR A 1108 45.15 16.34 9.33
N GLN A 1109 44.91 15.14 9.88
CA GLN A 1109 45.88 14.40 10.70
C GLN A 1109 46.68 13.36 9.90
N ASN A 1110 46.33 13.10 8.64
CA ASN A 1110 47.07 12.18 7.78
C ASN A 1110 48.25 12.91 7.12
N THR A 1111 49.35 13.07 7.85
CA THR A 1111 50.49 13.93 7.46
C THR A 1111 51.69 13.20 6.85
N GLY A 1112 51.55 11.91 6.55
CA GLY A 1112 52.63 11.05 6.07
C GLY A 1112 52.88 11.17 4.56
N THR A 1113 53.83 10.38 4.06
CA THR A 1113 54.01 10.20 2.61
C THR A 1113 52.93 9.25 2.10
N HIS A 1114 52.28 9.62 1.00
CA HIS A 1114 51.23 8.82 0.38
C HIS A 1114 51.66 8.21 -0.94
N THR A 1115 51.37 6.92 -1.16
CA THR A 1115 51.63 6.22 -2.42
C THR A 1115 50.37 5.53 -2.91
N GLY A 1116 49.88 5.87 -4.10
CA GLY A 1116 48.73 5.21 -4.72
C GLY A 1116 49.16 4.02 -5.56
N SER A 1117 48.38 2.94 -5.55
CA SER A 1117 48.69 1.70 -6.28
C SER A 1117 47.43 1.08 -6.91
N LEU A 1118 47.61 0.42 -8.06
CA LEU A 1118 46.58 -0.37 -8.73
C LEU A 1118 47.06 -1.83 -8.84
N TRP A 1119 46.17 -2.78 -8.57
CA TRP A 1119 46.48 -4.20 -8.50
C TRP A 1119 45.47 -5.07 -9.23
N THR A 1120 45.92 -6.26 -9.66
CA THR A 1120 45.03 -7.39 -9.91
C THR A 1120 44.47 -7.92 -8.58
N THR A 1121 43.37 -8.68 -8.61
CA THR A 1121 42.83 -9.36 -7.42
C THR A 1121 43.76 -10.42 -6.83
N THR A 1122 44.74 -10.88 -7.61
CA THR A 1122 45.78 -11.85 -7.18
C THR A 1122 47.00 -11.18 -6.54
N GLY A 1123 47.04 -9.84 -6.48
CA GLY A 1123 48.11 -9.08 -5.81
C GLY A 1123 49.28 -8.66 -6.70
N THR A 1124 49.17 -8.79 -8.03
CA THR A 1124 50.16 -8.22 -8.95
C THR A 1124 49.96 -6.70 -9.06
N ARG A 1125 50.99 -5.91 -8.75
CA ARG A 1125 50.92 -4.45 -8.90
C ARG A 1125 51.04 -4.06 -10.37
N LEU A 1126 50.02 -3.36 -10.87
CA LEU A 1126 49.95 -2.90 -12.25
C LEU A 1126 50.56 -1.50 -12.43
N ALA A 1127 50.36 -0.61 -11.45
CA ALA A 1127 50.97 0.71 -11.43
C ALA A 1127 51.07 1.26 -10.00
N SER A 1128 51.96 2.25 -9.80
CA SER A 1128 52.10 2.96 -8.53
C SER A 1128 52.66 4.37 -8.75
N ALA A 1129 52.25 5.33 -7.92
CA ALA A 1129 52.77 6.70 -7.94
C ALA A 1129 52.72 7.33 -6.55
N VAL A 1130 53.71 8.18 -6.25
CA VAL A 1130 53.79 8.93 -4.99
C VAL A 1130 53.04 10.24 -5.14
N PHE A 1131 52.11 10.53 -4.22
CA PHE A 1131 51.39 11.80 -4.22
C PHE A 1131 52.35 12.95 -3.93
N SER A 1132 52.21 14.04 -4.68
CA SER A 1132 52.98 15.27 -4.51
C SER A 1132 52.03 16.47 -4.61
N ASN A 1133 52.35 17.57 -3.93
CA ASN A 1133 51.51 18.78 -3.86
C ASN A 1133 50.13 18.57 -3.23
N GLU A 1134 50.06 17.75 -2.19
CA GLU A 1134 48.81 17.48 -1.48
C GLU A 1134 48.32 18.71 -0.70
N THR A 1135 46.99 18.84 -0.60
CA THR A 1135 46.35 19.84 0.28
C THR A 1135 46.29 19.34 1.73
N ALA A 1136 45.95 20.24 2.65
CA ALA A 1136 45.84 19.90 4.07
C ALA A 1136 44.67 18.94 4.37
N SER A 1137 43.60 18.98 3.59
CA SER A 1137 42.48 18.05 3.66
C SER A 1137 41.66 18.08 2.36
N GLY A 1138 40.93 17.00 2.08
CA GLY A 1138 40.11 16.81 0.89
C GLY A 1138 40.67 15.74 -0.05
N TRP A 1139 40.09 15.63 -1.24
CA TRP A 1139 40.56 14.69 -2.27
C TRP A 1139 41.96 15.04 -2.76
N GLN A 1140 42.85 14.06 -2.74
CA GLN A 1140 44.16 14.11 -3.37
C GLN A 1140 44.15 13.22 -4.60
N GLU A 1141 44.85 13.62 -5.66
CA GLU A 1141 44.96 12.84 -6.90
C GLU A 1141 46.43 12.69 -7.30
N VAL A 1142 46.81 11.52 -7.77
CA VAL A 1142 48.09 11.27 -8.42
C VAL A 1142 47.86 10.52 -9.73
N LYS A 1143 48.58 10.93 -10.78
CA LYS A 1143 48.58 10.24 -12.07
C LYS A 1143 49.71 9.23 -12.13
N PHE A 1144 49.45 8.10 -12.77
CA PHE A 1144 50.49 7.16 -13.17
C PHE A 1144 51.30 7.71 -14.33
N SER A 1145 52.60 7.36 -14.40
CA SER A 1145 53.46 7.73 -15.54
C SER A 1145 53.00 7.08 -16.84
N THR A 1146 52.38 5.91 -16.73
CA THR A 1146 51.80 5.16 -17.84
C THR A 1146 50.38 4.74 -17.44
N PRO A 1147 49.33 5.14 -18.18
CA PRO A 1147 47.97 4.65 -17.94
C PRO A 1147 47.90 3.13 -18.06
N VAL A 1148 47.06 2.49 -17.23
CA VAL A 1148 46.90 1.03 -17.21
C VAL A 1148 45.60 0.64 -17.89
N ALA A 1149 45.68 -0.10 -18.99
CA ALA A 1149 44.49 -0.66 -19.64
C ALA A 1149 43.80 -1.68 -18.73
N ILE A 1150 42.48 -1.55 -18.58
CA ILE A 1150 41.60 -2.47 -17.85
C ILE A 1150 40.52 -3.04 -18.77
N THR A 1151 40.13 -4.28 -18.49
CA THR A 1151 39.07 -4.97 -19.23
C THR A 1151 37.71 -4.74 -18.55
N ALA A 1152 36.66 -4.50 -19.36
CA ALA A 1152 35.29 -4.41 -18.87
C ALA A 1152 34.88 -5.65 -18.05
N GLY A 1153 34.12 -5.46 -16.98
CA GLY A 1153 33.63 -6.52 -16.10
C GLY A 1153 34.69 -7.24 -15.25
N THR A 1154 35.97 -6.86 -15.36
CA THR A 1154 37.05 -7.45 -14.58
C THR A 1154 37.26 -6.69 -13.26
N THR A 1155 37.46 -7.41 -12.17
CA THR A 1155 37.65 -6.83 -10.83
C THR A 1155 39.12 -6.49 -10.59
N TYR A 1156 39.37 -5.28 -10.09
CA TYR A 1156 40.69 -4.76 -9.72
C TYR A 1156 40.67 -4.18 -8.29
N VAL A 1157 41.84 -3.92 -7.72
CA VAL A 1157 41.97 -3.26 -6.40
C VAL A 1157 42.71 -1.93 -6.57
N ALA A 1158 42.10 -0.84 -6.12
CA ALA A 1158 42.74 0.47 -5.99
C ALA A 1158 43.10 0.69 -4.51
N SER A 1159 44.32 1.16 -4.23
CA SER A 1159 44.78 1.37 -2.85
C SER A 1159 45.67 2.61 -2.71
N TYR A 1160 45.81 3.11 -1.48
CA TYR A 1160 46.89 4.00 -1.11
C TYR A 1160 47.56 3.58 0.21
N HIS A 1161 48.87 3.80 0.28
CA HIS A 1161 49.70 3.64 1.49
C HIS A 1161 49.94 4.98 2.16
N THR A 1162 49.90 5.03 3.49
CA THR A 1162 50.37 6.16 4.30
C THR A 1162 51.42 5.69 5.32
N THR A 1163 52.47 6.49 5.52
CA THR A 1163 53.52 6.20 6.52
C THR A 1163 53.15 6.57 7.95
N SER A 1164 52.05 7.30 8.18
CA SER A 1164 51.65 7.81 9.50
C SER A 1164 50.18 7.57 9.88
N GLY A 1165 49.45 6.78 9.10
CA GLY A 1165 48.04 6.44 9.37
C GLY A 1165 47.10 7.65 9.38
N ASN A 1166 46.14 7.66 10.30
CA ASN A 1166 45.13 8.70 10.50
C ASN A 1166 44.21 8.96 9.29
N TYR A 1167 43.79 7.88 8.65
CA TYR A 1167 43.03 7.85 7.41
C TYR A 1167 41.54 8.16 7.58
N ALA A 1168 40.84 8.47 6.48
CA ALA A 1168 39.38 8.55 6.47
C ALA A 1168 38.76 7.15 6.41
N GLY A 1169 37.66 6.91 7.12
CA GLY A 1169 37.07 5.57 7.20
C GLY A 1169 35.65 5.54 7.75
N ASP A 1170 34.70 5.06 6.95
CA ASP A 1170 33.31 4.87 7.36
C ASP A 1170 32.96 3.38 7.43
N ASN A 1171 32.58 2.90 8.62
CA ASN A 1171 32.24 1.49 8.85
C ASN A 1171 30.94 1.09 8.14
N ASP A 1172 30.84 -0.20 7.82
CA ASP A 1172 29.66 -0.89 7.27
C ASP A 1172 29.19 -0.36 5.91
N ALA A 1173 29.97 0.51 5.27
CA ALA A 1173 29.63 1.18 4.02
C ALA A 1173 29.42 0.20 2.85
N PHE A 1174 30.15 -0.92 2.82
CA PHE A 1174 30.02 -1.96 1.79
C PHE A 1174 29.25 -3.21 2.26
N ALA A 1175 28.66 -3.20 3.46
CA ALA A 1175 28.10 -4.41 4.08
C ALA A 1175 26.84 -4.93 3.36
N THR A 1176 25.98 -4.03 2.87
CA THR A 1176 24.69 -4.39 2.24
C THR A 1176 24.62 -4.06 0.75
N ALA A 1177 25.40 -3.07 0.28
CA ALA A 1177 25.49 -2.65 -1.11
C ALA A 1177 26.89 -2.09 -1.44
N GLY A 1178 27.23 -2.01 -2.72
CA GLY A 1178 28.42 -1.29 -3.20
C GLY A 1178 28.12 0.18 -3.48
N VAL A 1179 29.07 0.90 -4.10
CA VAL A 1179 28.85 2.26 -4.62
C VAL A 1179 28.87 2.19 -6.15
N ASP A 1180 27.76 2.60 -6.75
CA ASP A 1180 27.56 2.57 -8.21
C ASP A 1180 27.62 4.01 -8.78
N ASN A 1181 28.60 4.25 -9.65
CA ASN A 1181 28.73 5.49 -10.43
C ASN A 1181 29.23 5.16 -11.85
N PRO A 1182 28.33 4.73 -12.75
CA PRO A 1182 28.71 4.16 -14.04
C PRO A 1182 29.64 5.07 -14.85
N PRO A 1183 30.67 4.50 -15.50
CA PRO A 1183 30.91 3.07 -15.69
C PRO A 1183 31.60 2.36 -14.52
N LEU A 1184 31.91 3.04 -13.40
CA LEU A 1184 32.68 2.46 -12.29
C LEU A 1184 31.78 1.97 -11.14
N HIS A 1185 32.11 0.80 -10.61
CA HIS A 1185 31.39 0.13 -9.53
C HIS A 1185 32.34 -0.26 -8.42
N ALA A 1186 32.23 0.32 -7.22
CA ALA A 1186 32.81 -0.27 -6.01
C ALA A 1186 31.88 -1.38 -5.51
N LEU A 1187 32.45 -2.51 -5.11
CA LEU A 1187 31.66 -3.73 -4.93
C LEU A 1187 31.06 -3.82 -3.52
N ARG A 1188 29.95 -4.55 -3.40
CA ARG A 1188 29.47 -5.00 -2.08
C ARG A 1188 30.47 -6.01 -1.54
N ASP A 1189 30.70 -5.97 -0.25
CA ASP A 1189 31.48 -6.97 0.46
C ASP A 1189 30.98 -8.39 0.15
N GLY A 1190 31.94 -9.28 -0.15
CA GLY A 1190 31.68 -10.68 -0.49
C GLY A 1190 31.27 -10.98 -1.94
N LEU A 1191 31.10 -9.98 -2.83
CA LEU A 1191 30.72 -10.23 -4.22
C LEU A 1191 31.85 -10.90 -5.03
N ASP A 1192 33.08 -10.37 -4.94
CA ASP A 1192 34.30 -10.97 -5.54
C ASP A 1192 35.46 -10.98 -4.52
N GLY A 1193 35.13 -11.42 -3.30
CA GLY A 1193 36.00 -11.31 -2.14
C GLY A 1193 35.61 -10.13 -1.25
N ALA A 1194 36.34 -9.99 -0.14
CA ALA A 1194 36.06 -8.95 0.84
C ALA A 1194 36.29 -7.54 0.26
N ASP A 1195 35.50 -6.54 0.63
CA ASP A 1195 35.76 -5.14 0.26
C ASP A 1195 35.99 -4.26 1.50
N GLY A 1196 36.55 -3.07 1.30
CA GLY A 1196 37.11 -2.28 2.39
C GLY A 1196 38.37 -2.92 2.95
N VAL A 1197 39.39 -3.06 2.11
CA VAL A 1197 40.59 -3.83 2.44
C VAL A 1197 41.74 -2.98 2.97
N TYR A 1198 42.56 -3.57 3.83
CA TYR A 1198 43.74 -2.95 4.39
C TYR A 1198 44.91 -3.94 4.60
N ALA A 1199 46.11 -3.39 4.83
CA ALA A 1199 47.27 -4.12 5.35
C ALA A 1199 48.24 -3.18 6.09
N TYR A 1200 48.59 -3.53 7.34
CA TYR A 1200 49.64 -2.80 8.06
C TYR A 1200 51.03 -3.17 7.53
N SER A 1201 51.79 -2.17 7.11
CA SER A 1201 53.14 -2.34 6.55
C SER A 1201 53.88 -1.00 6.53
N SER A 1202 55.20 -1.03 6.70
CA SER A 1202 56.04 0.17 6.54
C SER A 1202 56.22 0.60 5.08
N THR A 1203 55.86 -0.25 4.12
CA THR A 1203 55.93 0.00 2.68
C THR A 1203 54.65 -0.46 1.98
N SER A 1204 54.34 0.11 0.81
CA SER A 1204 53.14 -0.26 0.05
C SER A 1204 53.13 -1.75 -0.29
N THR A 1205 52.02 -2.42 0.04
CA THR A 1205 51.83 -3.87 -0.10
C THR A 1205 50.38 -4.17 -0.49
N PHE A 1206 50.11 -5.33 -1.09
CA PHE A 1206 48.76 -5.68 -1.49
C PHE A 1206 47.84 -5.88 -0.26
N PRO A 1207 46.72 -5.14 -0.14
CA PRO A 1207 45.84 -5.23 1.02
C PRO A 1207 44.90 -6.44 0.93
N THR A 1208 44.85 -7.26 1.99
CA THR A 1208 44.06 -8.50 2.02
C THR A 1208 43.14 -8.63 3.24
N GLN A 1209 43.32 -7.82 4.28
CA GLN A 1209 42.49 -7.84 5.48
C GLN A 1209 41.27 -6.93 5.30
N THR A 1210 40.17 -7.17 6.01
CA THR A 1210 38.99 -6.30 6.02
C THR A 1210 38.56 -6.03 7.46
N TRP A 1211 37.94 -4.87 7.69
CA TRP A 1211 37.34 -4.51 8.97
C TRP A 1211 36.00 -3.84 8.70
N ARG A 1212 34.91 -4.47 9.15
CA ARG A 1212 33.53 -3.96 9.03
C ARG A 1212 33.16 -3.43 7.64
N SER A 1213 33.61 -4.08 6.57
CA SER A 1213 33.26 -3.69 5.19
C SER A 1213 33.44 -2.18 4.94
N SER A 1214 34.50 -1.58 5.51
CA SER A 1214 34.64 -0.13 5.63
C SER A 1214 34.98 0.56 4.32
N ASN A 1215 34.47 1.77 4.10
CA ASN A 1215 34.95 2.63 3.01
C ASN A 1215 36.13 3.48 3.50
N TYR A 1216 37.34 3.19 3.01
CA TYR A 1216 38.56 3.98 3.29
C TYR A 1216 38.79 5.15 2.32
N TRP A 1217 37.77 5.50 1.52
CA TRP A 1217 37.76 6.67 0.65
C TRP A 1217 38.91 6.69 -0.38
N VAL A 1218 39.13 5.56 -1.04
CA VAL A 1218 40.14 5.35 -2.08
C VAL A 1218 39.47 5.23 -3.43
N ASP A 1219 39.88 6.03 -4.42
CA ASP A 1219 39.24 6.13 -5.73
C ASP A 1219 40.20 5.86 -6.89
N VAL A 1220 39.65 5.64 -8.07
CA VAL A 1220 40.36 5.41 -9.33
C VAL A 1220 39.96 6.47 -10.36
N VAL A 1221 40.88 6.86 -11.24
CA VAL A 1221 40.59 7.76 -12.37
C VAL A 1221 40.67 6.98 -13.68
N LEU A 1222 39.52 6.67 -14.27
CA LEU A 1222 39.39 5.89 -15.51
C LEU A 1222 39.13 6.79 -16.71
N ASP A 1223 39.98 6.76 -17.72
CA ASP A 1223 39.73 7.41 -19.02
C ASP A 1223 39.27 6.37 -20.05
N THR A 1224 38.10 6.57 -20.65
CA THR A 1224 37.54 5.70 -21.71
C THR A 1224 37.80 6.24 -23.12
N GLY A 1225 38.60 7.30 -23.25
CA GLY A 1225 39.09 7.80 -24.54
C GLY A 1225 39.83 6.72 -25.33
N ALA A 1226 39.85 6.86 -26.66
CA ALA A 1226 40.44 5.88 -27.57
C ALA A 1226 41.84 5.47 -27.10
N PRO A 1227 42.16 4.15 -27.09
CA PRO A 1227 43.49 3.69 -26.71
C PRO A 1227 44.53 4.44 -27.54
N VAL A 1228 45.55 4.99 -26.89
CA VAL A 1228 46.79 5.28 -27.62
C VAL A 1228 47.24 3.91 -28.10
N ALA A 1229 47.19 3.68 -29.42
CA ALA A 1229 47.65 2.41 -29.97
C ALA A 1229 49.07 2.17 -29.46
N ASP A 1230 49.28 1.01 -28.84
CA ASP A 1230 50.63 0.56 -28.55
C ASP A 1230 51.32 0.30 -29.89
N THR A 1231 52.15 1.25 -30.30
CA THR A 1231 52.98 1.16 -31.50
C THR A 1231 54.40 0.75 -31.18
N THR A 1232 54.70 0.45 -29.92
CA THR A 1232 56.04 0.05 -29.48
C THR A 1232 56.10 -1.47 -29.56
N ALA A 1233 57.09 -2.00 -30.25
CA ALA A 1233 57.25 -3.44 -30.33
C ALA A 1233 58.01 -3.93 -29.09
N PRO A 1234 57.60 -5.08 -28.49
CA PRO A 1234 58.29 -5.62 -27.34
C PRO A 1234 59.73 -5.95 -27.66
N LYS A 1235 60.65 -5.57 -26.78
CA LYS A 1235 62.09 -5.78 -26.93
C LYS A 1235 62.59 -6.74 -25.87
N VAL A 1236 63.40 -7.71 -26.31
CA VAL A 1236 64.10 -8.60 -25.39
C VAL A 1236 65.16 -7.82 -24.61
N VAL A 1237 65.01 -7.78 -23.29
CA VAL A 1237 65.90 -7.12 -22.33
C VAL A 1237 67.03 -8.04 -21.88
N SER A 1238 66.72 -9.33 -21.67
CA SER A 1238 67.72 -10.34 -21.32
C SER A 1238 67.28 -11.74 -21.74
N VAL A 1239 68.27 -12.63 -21.89
CA VAL A 1239 68.05 -14.04 -22.19
C VAL A 1239 68.92 -14.90 -21.27
N SER A 1240 68.43 -16.08 -20.91
CA SER A 1240 69.16 -17.08 -20.14
C SER A 1240 68.94 -18.45 -20.77
N PRO A 1241 70.00 -19.18 -21.16
CA PRO A 1241 71.42 -18.80 -21.11
C PRO A 1241 71.74 -17.62 -22.04
N VAL A 1242 72.77 -16.84 -21.69
CA VAL A 1242 73.26 -15.77 -22.58
C VAL A 1242 73.83 -16.36 -23.86
N SER A 1243 73.71 -15.61 -24.98
CA SER A 1243 74.19 -16.08 -26.28
C SER A 1243 75.69 -16.44 -26.24
N GLY A 1244 76.02 -17.63 -26.70
CA GLY A 1244 77.39 -18.16 -26.72
C GLY A 1244 77.89 -18.74 -25.38
N ALA A 1245 77.03 -18.92 -24.37
CA ALA A 1245 77.41 -19.53 -23.11
C ALA A 1245 77.92 -20.98 -23.29
N THR A 1246 79.11 -21.28 -22.77
CA THR A 1246 79.68 -22.64 -22.71
C THR A 1246 79.53 -23.24 -21.31
N GLY A 1247 79.32 -24.56 -21.20
CA GLY A 1247 79.18 -25.25 -19.91
C GLY A 1247 77.78 -25.16 -19.28
N VAL A 1248 76.76 -24.81 -20.07
CA VAL A 1248 75.35 -24.82 -19.65
C VAL A 1248 74.90 -26.27 -19.37
N GLY A 1249 74.22 -26.49 -18.25
CA GLY A 1249 73.71 -27.82 -17.88
C GLY A 1249 72.64 -28.32 -18.85
N VAL A 1250 72.62 -29.63 -19.14
CA VAL A 1250 71.73 -30.25 -20.14
C VAL A 1250 70.24 -30.18 -19.80
N SER A 1251 69.87 -29.76 -18.59
CA SER A 1251 68.50 -29.57 -18.13
C SER A 1251 68.15 -28.09 -17.87
N SER A 1252 69.02 -27.15 -18.23
CA SER A 1252 68.76 -25.73 -18.03
C SER A 1252 67.63 -25.24 -18.94
N GLY A 1253 66.61 -24.63 -18.33
CA GLY A 1253 65.52 -23.99 -19.07
C GLY A 1253 65.99 -22.74 -19.82
N VAL A 1254 65.39 -22.48 -20.97
CA VAL A 1254 65.63 -21.27 -21.78
C VAL A 1254 64.55 -20.25 -21.47
N SER A 1255 64.94 -19.00 -21.21
CA SER A 1255 64.01 -17.90 -20.95
C SER A 1255 64.49 -16.59 -21.58
N ALA A 1256 63.53 -15.73 -21.90
CA ALA A 1256 63.73 -14.35 -22.32
C ALA A 1256 62.85 -13.43 -21.47
N VAL A 1257 63.36 -12.25 -21.15
CA VAL A 1257 62.63 -11.18 -20.44
C VAL A 1257 62.45 -10.02 -21.40
N PHE A 1258 61.24 -9.47 -21.47
CA PHE A 1258 60.89 -8.35 -22.33
C PHE A 1258 60.76 -7.06 -21.51
N ASP A 1259 60.88 -5.90 -22.16
CA ASP A 1259 60.75 -4.57 -21.54
C ASP A 1259 59.30 -4.19 -21.22
N GLU A 1260 58.35 -4.98 -21.73
CA GLU A 1260 56.92 -4.85 -21.49
C GLU A 1260 56.22 -6.22 -21.42
N ALA A 1261 54.94 -6.22 -21.06
CA ALA A 1261 54.12 -7.43 -20.97
C ALA A 1261 53.76 -7.96 -22.36
N ILE A 1262 53.96 -9.27 -22.58
CA ILE A 1262 53.63 -9.93 -23.86
C ILE A 1262 52.23 -10.54 -23.78
N ASP A 1263 51.44 -10.42 -24.85
CA ASP A 1263 50.15 -11.11 -24.99
C ASP A 1263 50.36 -12.63 -24.94
N PRO A 1264 49.87 -13.34 -23.90
CA PRO A 1264 50.05 -14.78 -23.75
C PRO A 1264 49.47 -15.60 -24.91
N ALA A 1265 48.46 -15.09 -25.63
CA ALA A 1265 47.86 -15.76 -26.76
C ALA A 1265 48.78 -15.81 -27.99
N THR A 1266 49.79 -14.93 -28.04
CA THR A 1266 50.78 -14.88 -29.11
C THR A 1266 52.02 -15.74 -28.83
N VAL A 1267 52.15 -16.29 -27.62
CA VAL A 1267 53.29 -17.10 -27.20
C VAL A 1267 52.96 -18.58 -27.37
N SER A 1268 53.63 -19.22 -28.32
CA SER A 1268 53.49 -20.65 -28.60
C SER A 1268 54.82 -21.25 -29.05
N SER A 1269 54.87 -22.57 -29.22
CA SER A 1269 56.08 -23.26 -29.71
C SER A 1269 56.49 -22.87 -31.14
N SER A 1270 55.64 -22.17 -31.90
CA SER A 1270 55.97 -21.69 -33.25
C SER A 1270 56.50 -20.25 -33.28
N THR A 1271 56.46 -19.54 -32.15
CA THR A 1271 56.87 -18.13 -32.02
C THR A 1271 58.05 -17.94 -31.05
N VAL A 1272 58.47 -19.00 -30.33
CA VAL A 1272 59.58 -19.02 -29.36
C VAL A 1272 60.73 -19.87 -29.88
#